data_AF-K7K4W0-F1
#
_entry.id   AF-K7K4W0-F1
#
_cell.length_a   1.000
_cell.length_b   1.000
_cell.length_c   1.000
_cell.angle_alpha   90.00
_cell.angle_beta   90.00
_cell.angle_gamma   90.00
#
_symmetry.space_group_name_H-M   'P 1'
#
loop_
_entity.id
_entity.type
_entity.pdbx_description
1 polymer ?
#
loop_
_entity_poly.entity_id
_entity_poly.type
_entity_poly.pdbx_seq_one_letter_code
_entity_poly.pdbx_strand_id
1 'polypeptide(L)'
;MEVVMQFVVMHWNLWCCILLGYLQISCISLSSGHHLNRSTGLENWLGYSGSLVGDDSLLYDSAFVETSTSSFPLNESVSCEDLEGVGSFNTTCLLSSTHYLKSDIYIYGVGNLEILSDVSLLCPMEGCMITVNVSGNVKLGQDASIVSGSVVLSAANLTMGYNSYIDSSSLGGSPPSQTSGTPVGNDGAGGGHGGRGASCLKNNKTNWGGDVYAWSTLSEPWSYGSKGGGKSTKKQYGGNGGGRVKLLVKDTLYVNGSITAKGGDGGSDGGGGSGGSILVHAVKLKGYGIISAAGGTGWGGGGGGRISLDCYSIQEDLNITVHGGLSIGCPGNSGAAGTYFNAHLLSLKVSNDNVTTETETPLLDFSTSPLWSNVYVENNAKVLVPLVWSRVQVRGQISVYSGGSLIFGLSDYPISEFELVAEELLLSDSIIKVFGAFRVSVKMLLMWDSSIQIDGGESTVVTASVLEVRNLAVLRQNSVISSNTNLALYGQGLLQLTGDGDAIKGQRLSLSLFYNVTVGPGSLLQAPLDDDASRGSVTKHLCDTQRCPIDLITPPDDCHVNYTLSFSLQICRVEDLLVNGIMKGSIIHIHRARTVIVDTDGMITASELGCTEGIGKGNFLNGAGGGAGHGGKGGSGYFNGRESIGGSEYGNAILPCELGSGTEGPNESYGHVVGGGMIVMGSIQWPLLRLDLYGSLRADGESFSKSIKSSDGSSVGGLGGGSGGTVLLFLQELRLLENPYLSVVGGNGGPVGGGGGGGGRIHFHWSKIGMEEEYVPVASITGSMNNSGGAGDNDGRHGQEGTITGKACPKGLYGIFCEECPIGTYKDVDGSDEHLCIPCPLDLLPNRANFIYKRGGVTRRSCPYKCISDKYRMPNCYTPLEELIYTFGGPWPFSVLLSFILLLLALLLSTLRNKLIGSGSYHSSSSIEHHNHHRFPYLLSLSEVRGARAEETQSHVHRMYFMGPNTFREPWHLPYSPPHAIIEIVYEDAFNRFIDEINSVAAYDWWEGSVHSILSVVAYPCAWSWKHWRRRVKISRLQEYVKSEYDHCCLRSCRSRALYKGMKVGATPDLMVAYIDFFLGGDEKRLDIVSIIQKRFPMCIIFGGDGSYMAPYNLHNDTLLTNLLGQHVPATVWNRLVAGLNAQLRTVRHGSIRTALGPVVDWINSHANPQLEFHGVKIELGWFQATASGYYQLGIVVAVGDYTLLDLHQSDTWVGTDELMRKNVAHGRKNVKQLQHSWPYISNSLSLKRITGGINGGLINDATLKSLDFRRDFLFPLSLLLCNTRPVGRQDTVQLLITLMLLADLSVTLLMLLQFYWIALAAFLSVLLILPLSLLSPFPAGLNALFSKEPRRASLSRVYSLWNATSLSNIGVAFICCLLHYALSHFHHPDETSTRNVKREDDKCWLLPIILFLFKSIQARFVNWHIANLEIEDFSLFCPDPDAFWAHEPGL
;
A
#
# COMPACT_ATOMS: atom_id res chain seq x y z
N MET A 1 50.86 -37.07 -18.51
CA MET A 1 49.55 -36.39 -18.48
C MET A 1 48.46 -37.27 -17.89
N GLU A 2 48.42 -38.57 -18.18
CA GLU A 2 47.43 -39.51 -17.58
C GLU A 2 47.46 -39.55 -16.04
N VAL A 3 48.64 -39.49 -15.40
CA VAL A 3 48.75 -39.49 -13.93
C VAL A 3 48.19 -38.21 -13.30
N VAL A 4 48.24 -37.08 -14.01
CA VAL A 4 47.63 -35.82 -13.55
C VAL A 4 46.11 -35.87 -13.72
N MET A 5 45.61 -36.56 -14.76
CA MET A 5 44.17 -36.78 -14.94
C MET A 5 43.58 -37.70 -13.86
N GLN A 6 44.28 -38.76 -13.43
CA GLN A 6 43.76 -39.63 -12.35
C GLN A 6 43.61 -38.90 -11.01
N PHE A 7 44.53 -37.99 -10.66
CA PHE A 7 44.39 -37.18 -9.44
C PHE A 7 43.22 -36.19 -9.50
N VAL A 8 42.96 -35.61 -10.67
CA VAL A 8 41.81 -34.69 -10.87
C VAL A 8 40.50 -35.45 -10.84
N VAL A 9 40.41 -36.65 -11.43
CA VAL A 9 39.19 -37.46 -11.46
C VAL A 9 38.83 -38.02 -10.07
N MET A 10 39.82 -38.39 -9.23
CA MET A 10 39.53 -38.80 -7.85
C MET A 10 38.93 -37.67 -7.01
N HIS A 11 39.43 -36.44 -7.14
CA HIS A 11 38.86 -35.28 -6.44
C HIS A 11 37.52 -34.81 -7.05
N TRP A 12 37.34 -34.98 -8.36
CA TRP A 12 36.08 -34.66 -9.05
C TRP A 12 34.95 -35.62 -8.67
N ASN A 13 35.24 -36.92 -8.51
CA ASN A 13 34.26 -37.88 -8.03
C ASN A 13 33.85 -37.59 -6.58
N LEU A 14 34.77 -37.11 -5.73
CA LEU A 14 34.42 -36.62 -4.39
C LEU A 14 33.49 -35.39 -4.47
N TRP A 15 33.74 -34.49 -5.42
CA TRP A 15 32.92 -33.29 -5.68
C TRP A 15 31.50 -33.65 -6.15
N CYS A 16 31.37 -34.63 -7.07
CA CYS A 16 30.08 -35.16 -7.51
C CYS A 16 29.33 -35.90 -6.40
N CYS A 17 30.01 -36.71 -5.57
CA CYS A 17 29.38 -37.41 -4.46
C CYS A 17 28.83 -36.45 -3.39
N ILE A 18 29.50 -35.32 -3.15
CA ILE A 18 29.00 -34.29 -2.20
C ILE A 18 27.77 -33.59 -2.78
N LEU A 19 27.78 -33.22 -4.07
CA LEU A 19 26.65 -32.57 -4.75
C LEU A 19 25.42 -33.48 -4.86
N LEU A 20 25.60 -34.76 -5.19
CA LEU A 20 24.51 -35.76 -5.19
C LEU A 20 24.02 -36.08 -3.78
N GLY A 21 24.90 -36.04 -2.77
CA GLY A 21 24.52 -36.21 -1.36
C GLY A 21 23.56 -35.12 -0.86
N TYR A 22 23.71 -33.87 -1.32
CA TYR A 22 22.81 -32.78 -0.94
C TYR A 22 21.45 -32.83 -1.63
N LEU A 23 21.37 -33.37 -2.86
CA LEU A 23 20.11 -33.52 -3.59
C LEU A 23 19.20 -34.63 -3.04
N GLN A 24 19.75 -35.66 -2.38
CA GLN A 24 18.95 -36.73 -1.75
C GLN A 24 18.42 -36.39 -0.35
N ILE A 25 19.06 -35.47 0.39
CA ILE A 25 18.64 -35.11 1.75
C ILE A 25 17.39 -34.21 1.72
N SER A 26 17.21 -33.40 0.68
CA SER A 26 16.06 -32.48 0.57
C SER A 26 14.72 -33.15 0.23
N CYS A 27 14.70 -34.43 -0.18
CA CYS A 27 13.46 -35.12 -0.55
C CYS A 27 12.90 -36.09 0.50
N ILE A 28 13.53 -36.28 1.66
CA ILE A 28 13.09 -37.30 2.66
C ILE A 28 12.62 -36.69 4.00
N SER A 29 12.66 -35.37 4.20
CA SER A 29 12.21 -34.74 5.45
C SER A 29 10.91 -33.95 5.30
N LEU A 30 9.82 -34.56 4.85
CA LEU A 30 8.44 -34.04 4.99
C LEU A 30 7.45 -35.23 4.92
N SER A 31 7.48 -36.10 5.93
CA SER A 31 6.52 -37.19 6.09
C SER A 31 6.47 -37.67 7.55
N SER A 32 5.26 -37.72 8.10
CA SER A 32 4.82 -38.38 9.35
C SER A 32 5.22 -37.72 10.69
N GLY A 33 4.21 -37.16 11.36
CA GLY A 33 4.27 -36.70 12.75
C GLY A 33 2.85 -36.56 13.30
N HIS A 34 2.35 -37.68 13.82
CA HIS A 34 0.98 -37.94 14.27
C HIS A 34 0.43 -37.06 15.41
N HIS A 35 -0.90 -36.90 15.37
CA HIS A 35 -1.89 -36.93 16.46
C HIS A 35 -1.43 -36.60 17.88
N LEU A 36 -2.11 -35.60 18.48
CA LEU A 36 -2.90 -35.83 19.69
C LEU A 36 -3.96 -34.74 19.87
N ASN A 37 -5.21 -35.17 19.69
CA ASN A 37 -6.41 -34.47 20.13
C ASN A 37 -6.41 -34.36 21.66
N ARG A 38 -6.59 -33.15 22.19
CA ARG A 38 -7.39 -32.95 23.40
C ARG A 38 -8.07 -31.59 23.32
N SER A 39 -9.40 -31.67 23.24
CA SER A 39 -10.35 -30.58 23.38
C SER A 39 -10.34 -30.03 24.81
N THR A 40 -10.48 -28.70 24.92
CA THR A 40 -11.51 -27.96 25.68
C THR A 40 -11.12 -26.49 25.61
N GLY A 41 -11.99 -25.66 25.01
CA GLY A 41 -11.79 -24.22 24.95
C GLY A 41 -11.94 -23.54 26.31
N LEU A 42 -11.31 -22.38 26.45
CA LEU A 42 -11.95 -21.09 26.72
C LEU A 42 -10.87 -20.00 26.81
N GLU A 43 -11.09 -18.94 26.04
CA GLU A 43 -10.81 -17.52 26.28
C GLU A 43 -9.59 -17.04 27.09
N ASN A 44 -8.93 -16.06 26.47
CA ASN A 44 -8.10 -14.99 27.04
C ASN A 44 -6.79 -15.42 27.70
N TRP A 45 -5.67 -14.95 27.12
CA TRP A 45 -4.72 -14.06 27.80
C TRP A 45 -3.59 -13.70 26.82
N LEU A 46 -3.22 -12.41 26.83
CA LEU A 46 -2.11 -11.72 26.17
C LEU A 46 -2.44 -11.02 24.85
N GLY A 47 -2.38 -9.69 24.89
CA GLY A 47 -2.31 -8.91 23.66
C GLY A 47 -2.38 -7.39 23.75
N TYR A 48 -2.26 -6.76 24.93
CA TYR A 48 -1.86 -5.36 25.00
C TYR A 48 -0.42 -5.23 24.49
N SER A 49 -0.21 -4.49 23.40
CA SER A 49 0.92 -3.57 23.16
C SER A 49 0.97 -3.16 21.67
N GLY A 50 -0.08 -2.46 21.22
CA GLY A 50 -0.05 -1.70 19.98
C GLY A 50 0.34 -0.25 20.27
N SER A 51 1.64 0.04 20.35
CA SER A 51 2.21 1.38 20.39
C SER A 51 3.26 1.47 19.29
N LEU A 52 2.83 1.83 18.09
CA LEU A 52 3.69 2.32 17.02
C LEU A 52 2.80 3.06 16.02
N VAL A 53 3.02 4.37 15.97
CA VAL A 53 3.13 5.24 14.78
C VAL A 53 2.69 6.62 15.24
N GLY A 54 3.66 7.54 15.29
CA GLY A 54 3.38 8.96 15.43
C GLY A 54 2.72 9.50 14.17
N ASP A 55 2.13 10.68 14.29
CA ASP A 55 2.40 11.71 13.32
C ASP A 55 2.09 13.08 13.91
N ASP A 56 3.03 13.98 13.63
CA ASP A 56 2.96 15.41 13.86
C ASP A 56 1.62 15.97 13.38
N SER A 57 0.81 16.49 14.31
CA SER A 57 -0.15 17.54 13.97
C SER A 57 0.29 18.81 14.68
N LEU A 58 0.86 19.68 13.85
CA LEU A 58 1.17 21.08 14.12
C LEU A 58 0.05 21.69 14.98
N LEU A 59 0.45 22.15 16.16
CA LEU A 59 -0.33 23.02 17.03
C LEU A 59 -0.90 24.16 16.16
N TYR A 60 -2.17 24.04 15.78
CA TYR A 60 -2.97 25.22 15.51
C TYR A 60 -2.91 26.03 16.79
N ASP A 61 -2.33 27.22 16.72
CA ASP A 61 -2.58 28.29 17.67
C ASP A 61 -4.10 28.34 17.84
N SER A 62 -4.57 27.75 18.94
CA SER A 62 -5.92 27.99 19.40
C SER A 62 -5.96 29.48 19.61
N ALA A 63 -6.69 30.15 18.71
CA ALA A 63 -7.22 31.45 19.01
C ALA A 63 -7.80 31.32 20.41
N PHE A 64 -7.12 31.93 21.38
CA PHE A 64 -7.75 32.35 22.60
C PHE A 64 -8.85 33.30 22.11
N VAL A 65 -9.99 32.71 21.74
CA VAL A 65 -11.28 33.34 21.90
C VAL A 65 -11.20 33.82 23.32
N GLU A 66 -11.02 35.14 23.47
CA GLU A 66 -11.18 35.82 24.74
C GLU A 66 -12.41 35.19 25.36
N THR A 67 -12.17 34.31 26.33
CA THR A 67 -13.24 33.77 27.13
C THR A 67 -13.81 35.03 27.71
N SER A 68 -14.99 35.39 27.21
CA SER A 68 -15.78 36.48 27.74
C SER A 68 -15.77 36.22 29.23
N THR A 69 -14.95 37.00 29.93
CA THR A 69 -14.89 36.99 31.38
C THR A 69 -16.20 37.66 31.73
N SER A 70 -17.28 36.87 31.66
CA SER A 70 -18.49 37.19 32.38
C SER A 70 -18.01 37.36 33.80
N SER A 71 -17.93 38.62 34.19
CA SER A 71 -17.55 39.09 35.50
C SER A 71 -18.55 38.50 36.48
N PHE A 72 -18.32 37.26 36.91
CA PHE A 72 -19.06 36.68 38.00
C PHE A 72 -18.67 37.48 39.25
N PRO A 73 -19.64 37.98 40.02
CA PRO A 73 -19.34 38.76 41.21
C PRO A 73 -18.54 37.87 42.18
N LEU A 74 -17.27 38.21 42.39
CA LEU A 74 -16.31 37.53 43.28
C LEU A 74 -16.70 37.54 44.78
N ASN A 75 -17.94 37.92 45.13
CA ASN A 75 -18.31 38.27 46.50
C ASN A 75 -18.97 37.15 47.32
N GLU A 76 -19.11 35.92 46.80
CA GLU A 76 -19.68 34.79 47.57
C GLU A 76 -18.90 33.49 47.35
N SER A 77 -17.58 33.51 47.58
CA SER A 77 -16.81 32.26 47.66
C SER A 77 -17.04 31.58 49.02
N VAL A 78 -17.48 30.34 49.00
CA VAL A 78 -17.77 29.53 50.20
C VAL A 78 -16.47 28.91 50.74
N SER A 79 -16.30 28.82 52.06
CA SER A 79 -15.17 28.14 52.71
C SER A 79 -15.45 26.66 52.97
N CYS A 80 -14.41 25.85 53.21
CA CYS A 80 -14.60 24.41 53.48
C CYS A 80 -15.43 24.18 54.75
N GLU A 81 -15.27 25.05 55.76
CA GLU A 81 -16.02 25.01 57.02
C GLU A 81 -17.51 25.34 56.82
N ASP A 82 -17.84 26.23 55.88
CA ASP A 82 -19.23 26.56 55.54
C ASP A 82 -20.01 25.35 54.96
N LEU A 83 -19.28 24.39 54.36
CA LEU A 83 -19.84 23.12 53.87
C LEU A 83 -19.72 21.98 54.90
N GLU A 84 -19.45 22.29 56.17
CA GLU A 84 -19.19 21.32 57.25
C GLU A 84 -18.01 20.37 56.94
N GLY A 85 -17.10 20.78 56.07
CA GLY A 85 -15.90 20.04 55.69
C GLY A 85 -14.75 20.21 56.69
N VAL A 86 -13.84 19.24 56.69
CA VAL A 86 -12.60 19.29 57.45
C VAL A 86 -11.45 19.71 56.54
N GLY A 87 -10.77 20.80 56.90
CA GLY A 87 -9.59 21.30 56.19
C GLY A 87 -9.83 22.59 55.43
N SER A 88 -9.16 22.77 54.29
CA SER A 88 -9.24 23.98 53.47
C SER A 88 -9.13 23.65 52.00
N PHE A 89 -9.84 24.38 51.14
CA PHE A 89 -9.72 24.25 49.68
C PHE A 89 -8.31 24.56 49.16
N ASN A 90 -7.44 25.21 49.95
CA ASN A 90 -6.05 25.44 49.59
C ASN A 90 -5.13 24.24 49.88
N THR A 91 -5.54 23.30 50.74
CA THR A 91 -4.77 22.09 51.08
C THR A 91 -5.53 20.84 50.65
N THR A 92 -6.44 20.35 51.49
CA THR A 92 -7.40 19.30 51.19
C THR A 92 -8.65 19.62 52.00
N CYS A 93 -9.79 19.78 51.33
CA CYS A 93 -11.10 19.88 51.96
C CYS A 93 -11.79 18.53 51.86
N LEU A 94 -12.14 17.95 53.01
CA LEU A 94 -12.80 16.66 53.09
C LEU A 94 -14.24 16.83 53.59
N LEU A 95 -15.21 16.55 52.73
CA LEU A 95 -16.63 16.62 53.06
C LEU A 95 -17.09 15.29 53.68
N SER A 96 -17.60 15.34 54.90
CA SER A 96 -18.04 14.18 55.68
C SER A 96 -19.56 14.14 55.93
N SER A 97 -20.28 15.25 55.70
CA SER A 97 -21.73 15.34 55.85
C SER A 97 -22.40 15.79 54.55
N THR A 98 -23.61 15.27 54.32
CA THR A 98 -24.46 15.66 53.18
C THR A 98 -25.01 17.06 53.40
N HIS A 99 -24.87 17.93 52.40
CA HIS A 99 -25.19 19.35 52.52
C HIS A 99 -26.21 19.82 51.48
N TYR A 100 -27.22 20.58 51.94
CA TYR A 100 -28.33 21.09 51.12
C TYR A 100 -28.20 22.59 50.88
N LEU A 101 -27.97 22.95 49.63
CA LEU A 101 -27.77 24.31 49.16
C LEU A 101 -29.10 24.96 48.76
N LYS A 102 -29.24 26.25 49.02
CA LYS A 102 -30.43 27.06 48.67
C LYS A 102 -30.18 28.11 47.59
N SER A 103 -28.93 28.28 47.20
CA SER A 103 -28.48 29.28 46.23
C SER A 103 -27.25 28.74 45.50
N ASP A 104 -26.84 29.46 44.46
CA ASP A 104 -25.64 29.15 43.71
C ASP A 104 -24.40 29.22 44.60
N ILE A 105 -23.44 28.32 44.38
CA ILE A 105 -22.20 28.23 45.16
C ILE A 105 -20.98 28.20 44.25
N TYR A 106 -19.96 28.96 44.68
CA TYR A 106 -18.66 29.05 44.04
C TYR A 106 -17.55 28.64 45.02
N ILE A 107 -16.84 27.57 44.69
CA ILE A 107 -15.71 27.01 45.44
C ILE A 107 -14.43 27.28 44.65
N TYR A 108 -13.46 27.99 45.25
CA TYR A 108 -12.15 28.27 44.67
C TYR A 108 -11.04 27.81 45.61
N GLY A 109 -10.01 27.14 45.09
CA GLY A 109 -8.87 26.74 45.91
C GLY A 109 -7.67 26.18 45.14
N VAL A 110 -6.51 26.15 45.79
CA VAL A 110 -5.27 25.62 45.19
C VAL A 110 -5.04 24.12 45.48
N GLY A 111 -5.81 23.56 46.42
CA GLY A 111 -5.61 22.24 47.03
C GLY A 111 -6.44 21.11 46.40
N ASN A 112 -7.06 20.27 47.22
CA ASN A 112 -7.89 19.13 46.80
C ASN A 112 -9.30 19.19 47.41
N LEU A 113 -10.29 18.59 46.75
CA LEU A 113 -11.63 18.37 47.28
C LEU A 113 -11.92 16.87 47.29
N GLU A 114 -12.16 16.30 48.46
CA GLU A 114 -12.56 14.90 48.62
C GLU A 114 -13.95 14.81 49.24
N ILE A 115 -14.92 14.31 48.48
CA ILE A 115 -16.24 13.94 48.98
C ILE A 115 -16.15 12.48 49.40
N LEU A 116 -16.33 12.21 50.69
CA LEU A 116 -16.30 10.84 51.19
C LEU A 116 -17.44 9.99 50.61
N SER A 117 -17.32 8.67 50.76
CA SER A 117 -18.38 7.75 50.36
C SER A 117 -19.72 8.09 51.04
N ASP A 118 -20.83 7.88 50.34
CA ASP A 118 -22.20 8.16 50.79
C ASP A 118 -22.52 9.65 51.11
N VAL A 119 -21.59 10.57 50.82
CA VAL A 119 -21.77 12.02 51.06
C VAL A 119 -22.31 12.70 49.80
N SER A 120 -23.31 13.57 49.97
CA SER A 120 -23.99 14.23 48.86
C SER A 120 -23.98 15.77 49.00
N LEU A 121 -23.69 16.47 47.90
CA LEU A 121 -23.82 17.92 47.78
C LEU A 121 -25.02 18.26 46.90
N LEU A 122 -26.09 18.77 47.50
CA LEU A 122 -27.42 18.84 46.86
C LEU A 122 -27.90 20.29 46.71
N CYS A 123 -28.10 20.78 45.49
CA CYS A 123 -28.88 21.98 45.18
C CYS A 123 -30.09 21.65 44.31
N PRO A 124 -31.20 21.13 44.89
CA PRO A 124 -32.33 20.59 44.15
C PRO A 124 -33.31 21.66 43.63
N MET A 125 -32.80 22.80 43.13
CA MET A 125 -33.59 23.87 42.53
C MET A 125 -33.35 23.94 41.02
N GLU A 126 -34.41 24.19 40.24
CA GLU A 126 -34.29 24.37 38.79
C GLU A 126 -33.31 25.50 38.47
N GLY A 127 -32.26 25.18 37.72
CA GLY A 127 -31.23 26.14 37.31
C GLY A 127 -30.19 26.52 38.36
N CYS A 128 -30.22 25.97 39.58
CA CYS A 128 -29.18 26.22 40.59
C CYS A 128 -27.78 25.82 40.09
N MET A 129 -26.74 26.53 40.49
CA MET A 129 -25.37 26.35 40.00
C MET A 129 -24.38 25.99 41.11
N ILE A 130 -23.65 24.89 40.94
CA ILE A 130 -22.49 24.52 41.75
C ILE A 130 -21.25 24.65 40.88
N THR A 131 -20.33 25.54 41.26
CA THR A 131 -19.07 25.75 40.57
C THR A 131 -17.91 25.40 41.51
N VAL A 132 -17.09 24.43 41.12
CA VAL A 132 -15.89 24.02 41.84
C VAL A 132 -14.70 24.28 40.93
N ASN A 133 -13.77 25.13 41.36
CA ASN A 133 -12.54 25.42 40.64
C ASN A 133 -11.35 25.26 41.59
N VAL A 134 -10.73 24.08 41.52
CA VAL A 134 -9.63 23.69 42.39
C VAL A 134 -8.43 23.32 41.52
N SER A 135 -7.21 23.74 41.86
CA SER A 135 -6.05 23.39 41.02
C SER A 135 -5.50 21.97 41.22
N GLY A 136 -5.79 21.30 42.33
CA GLY A 136 -5.41 19.91 42.59
C GLY A 136 -6.50 18.91 42.20
N ASN A 137 -6.75 17.90 43.03
CA ASN A 137 -7.61 16.76 42.70
C ASN A 137 -9.02 16.90 43.29
N VAL A 138 -10.03 16.50 42.53
CA VAL A 138 -11.39 16.30 43.00
C VAL A 138 -11.68 14.79 43.04
N LYS A 139 -12.11 14.29 44.19
CA LYS A 139 -12.40 12.87 44.39
C LYS A 139 -13.81 12.70 44.95
N LEU A 140 -14.65 11.98 44.21
CA LEU A 140 -15.93 11.48 44.67
C LEU A 140 -15.75 10.05 45.16
N GLY A 141 -16.04 9.81 46.43
CA GLY A 141 -16.04 8.48 47.05
C GLY A 141 -17.10 7.56 46.43
N GLN A 142 -17.18 6.34 46.97
CA GLN A 142 -18.21 5.39 46.53
C GLN A 142 -19.59 5.92 46.92
N ASP A 143 -20.59 5.81 46.06
CA ASP A 143 -21.97 6.28 46.35
C ASP A 143 -22.07 7.80 46.70
N ALA A 144 -21.01 8.58 46.48
CA ALA A 144 -21.00 10.03 46.67
C ALA A 144 -21.74 10.75 45.54
N SER A 145 -22.45 11.85 45.82
CA SER A 145 -23.22 12.55 44.79
C SER A 145 -23.09 14.07 44.79
N ILE A 146 -23.16 14.68 43.60
CA ILE A 146 -23.33 16.12 43.39
C ILE A 146 -24.59 16.30 42.56
N VAL A 147 -25.62 16.93 43.13
CA VAL A 147 -26.91 17.14 42.46
C VAL A 147 -27.19 18.62 42.32
N SER A 148 -27.34 19.11 41.09
CA SER A 148 -27.66 20.53 40.84
C SER A 148 -28.18 20.74 39.42
N GLY A 149 -28.94 21.82 39.19
CA GLY A 149 -29.36 22.20 37.84
C GLY A 149 -28.17 22.52 36.91
N SER A 150 -27.06 23.00 37.46
CA SER A 150 -25.81 23.28 36.76
C SER A 150 -24.62 22.87 37.62
N VAL A 151 -23.74 22.04 37.07
CA VAL A 151 -22.51 21.60 37.74
C VAL A 151 -21.32 21.98 36.88
N VAL A 152 -20.38 22.75 37.43
CA VAL A 152 -19.11 23.10 36.78
C VAL A 152 -17.97 22.64 37.69
N LEU A 153 -17.18 21.65 37.27
CA LEU A 153 -16.02 21.18 38.02
C LEU A 153 -14.75 21.47 37.22
N SER A 154 -13.76 22.13 37.81
CA SER A 154 -12.43 22.32 37.25
C SER A 154 -11.38 21.83 38.24
N ALA A 155 -10.50 20.94 37.78
CA ALA A 155 -9.52 20.20 38.59
C ALA A 155 -8.29 19.82 37.76
N ALA A 156 -7.17 19.47 38.41
CA ALA A 156 -6.08 18.75 37.75
C ALA A 156 -6.50 17.31 37.40
N ASN A 157 -7.04 16.58 38.38
CA ASN A 157 -7.61 15.25 38.19
C ASN A 157 -8.98 15.16 38.85
N LEU A 158 -9.93 14.50 38.19
CA LEU A 158 -11.25 14.21 38.75
C LEU A 158 -11.43 12.69 38.79
N THR A 159 -11.71 12.16 39.97
CA THR A 159 -11.88 10.72 40.19
C THR A 159 -13.26 10.45 40.77
N MET A 160 -14.04 9.62 40.09
CA MET A 160 -15.38 9.20 40.48
C MET A 160 -15.35 7.73 40.90
N GLY A 161 -15.65 7.44 42.16
CA GLY A 161 -15.79 6.08 42.68
C GLY A 161 -16.97 5.33 42.06
N TYR A 162 -17.05 4.03 42.33
CA TYR A 162 -18.19 3.21 41.94
C TYR A 162 -19.50 3.79 42.49
N ASN A 163 -20.55 3.76 41.67
CA ASN A 163 -21.88 4.30 42.01
C ASN A 163 -21.88 5.79 42.44
N SER A 164 -20.84 6.57 42.18
CA SER A 164 -20.92 8.01 42.41
C SER A 164 -21.77 8.71 41.34
N TYR A 165 -22.37 9.85 41.65
CA TYR A 165 -23.31 10.56 40.76
C TYR A 165 -22.95 12.04 40.61
N ILE A 166 -22.91 12.54 39.38
CA ILE A 166 -23.06 13.97 39.09
C ILE A 166 -24.38 14.11 38.35
N ASP A 167 -25.44 14.50 39.06
CA ASP A 167 -26.80 14.48 38.54
C ASP A 167 -27.39 15.89 38.39
N SER A 168 -27.89 16.16 37.19
CA SER A 168 -28.60 17.37 36.83
C SER A 168 -29.92 17.06 36.14
N SER A 169 -30.43 15.84 36.31
CA SER A 169 -31.65 15.36 35.66
C SER A 169 -32.88 16.10 36.17
N SER A 170 -33.78 16.51 35.28
CA SER A 170 -35.04 17.21 35.62
C SER A 170 -34.88 18.54 36.39
N LEU A 171 -33.65 19.07 36.52
CA LEU A 171 -33.31 20.31 37.22
C LEU A 171 -32.90 21.44 36.25
N GLY A 172 -33.23 21.30 34.96
CA GLY A 172 -32.97 22.32 33.96
C GLY A 172 -33.70 23.62 34.25
N GLY A 173 -33.02 24.74 34.05
CA GLY A 173 -33.63 26.08 34.06
C GLY A 173 -34.44 26.34 32.78
N SER A 174 -34.73 27.62 32.52
CA SER A 174 -35.39 27.99 31.27
C SER A 174 -34.44 27.81 30.07
N PRO A 175 -34.90 27.24 28.94
CA PRO A 175 -34.11 27.22 27.71
C PRO A 175 -33.88 28.65 27.19
N PRO A 176 -32.97 28.85 26.21
CA PRO A 176 -32.74 30.17 25.62
C PRO A 176 -34.03 30.82 25.12
N SER A 177 -34.14 32.14 25.25
CA SER A 177 -35.30 32.90 24.78
C SER A 177 -35.54 32.70 23.29
N GLN A 178 -36.81 32.73 22.85
CA GLN A 178 -37.23 32.56 21.45
C GLN A 178 -36.97 31.16 20.85
N THR A 179 -36.69 30.14 21.67
CA THR A 179 -36.62 28.76 21.21
C THR A 179 -38.01 28.12 21.14
N SER A 180 -38.25 27.27 20.14
CA SER A 180 -39.46 26.44 20.01
C SER A 180 -39.32 25.08 20.71
N GLY A 181 -38.40 24.99 21.68
CA GLY A 181 -38.07 23.75 22.38
C GLY A 181 -39.21 23.22 23.25
N THR A 182 -39.96 24.10 23.92
CA THR A 182 -41.17 23.71 24.63
C THR A 182 -42.37 23.80 23.68
N PRO A 183 -43.07 22.70 23.40
CA PRO A 183 -44.19 22.71 22.46
C PRO A 183 -45.36 23.55 22.97
N VAL A 184 -46.02 24.26 22.06
CA VAL A 184 -47.18 25.11 22.35
C VAL A 184 -48.46 24.31 22.10
N GLY A 185 -49.32 24.18 23.10
CA GLY A 185 -50.60 23.46 23.00
C GLY A 185 -50.85 22.51 24.17
N ASN A 186 -51.95 21.75 24.08
CA ASN A 186 -52.39 20.78 25.10
C ASN A 186 -52.30 19.33 24.58
N ASP A 187 -51.39 19.04 23.65
CA ASP A 187 -51.32 17.74 22.99
C ASP A 187 -50.47 16.72 23.78
N GLY A 188 -49.83 17.15 24.86
CA GLY A 188 -48.87 16.33 25.60
C GLY A 188 -47.60 16.02 24.80
N ALA A 189 -47.19 16.90 23.88
CA ALA A 189 -45.99 16.69 23.07
C ALA A 189 -44.70 16.84 23.91
N GLY A 190 -43.65 16.09 23.55
CA GLY A 190 -42.36 16.14 24.24
C GLY A 190 -41.56 17.42 23.95
N GLY A 191 -40.70 17.82 24.89
CA GLY A 191 -39.76 18.92 24.68
C GLY A 191 -38.62 18.53 23.73
N GLY A 192 -38.06 19.50 23.01
CA GLY A 192 -36.91 19.31 22.11
C GLY A 192 -35.65 20.02 22.64
N HIS A 193 -34.48 19.40 22.49
CA HIS A 193 -33.14 19.96 22.70
C HIS A 193 -32.16 18.90 22.20
N GLY A 194 -31.25 19.19 21.26
CA GLY A 194 -30.43 18.15 20.63
C GLY A 194 -31.21 17.36 19.57
N GLY A 195 -32.22 16.59 20.00
CA GLY A 195 -33.25 15.97 19.17
C GLY A 195 -34.64 16.61 19.35
N ARG A 196 -35.54 16.42 18.38
CA ARG A 196 -36.95 16.85 18.49
C ARG A 196 -37.72 15.98 19.48
N GLY A 197 -38.67 16.58 20.18
CA GLY A 197 -39.65 15.82 20.97
C GLY A 197 -40.69 15.14 20.07
N ALA A 198 -41.35 14.10 20.57
CA ALA A 198 -42.41 13.42 19.84
C ALA A 198 -43.80 14.03 20.09
N SER A 199 -44.69 13.90 19.10
CA SER A 199 -46.11 14.25 19.21
C SER A 199 -47.00 13.10 18.71
N CYS A 200 -48.10 12.83 19.40
CA CYS A 200 -49.04 11.74 19.08
C CYS A 200 -50.35 12.25 18.47
N LEU A 201 -50.30 13.32 17.67
CA LEU A 201 -51.47 13.87 16.98
C LEU A 201 -52.05 12.83 16.00
N LYS A 202 -53.39 12.69 15.99
CA LYS A 202 -54.10 11.81 15.04
C LYS A 202 -54.14 12.35 13.61
N ASN A 203 -53.94 13.65 13.42
CA ASN A 203 -53.95 14.28 12.11
C ASN A 203 -52.53 14.25 11.54
N ASN A 204 -52.37 13.73 10.32
CA ASN A 204 -51.13 13.48 9.56
C ASN A 204 -50.17 14.68 9.32
N LYS A 205 -50.34 15.83 9.99
CA LYS A 205 -49.59 17.04 9.64
C LYS A 205 -48.17 17.11 10.22
N THR A 206 -47.93 16.69 11.47
CA THR A 206 -46.59 16.77 12.11
C THR A 206 -46.44 15.74 13.23
N ASN A 207 -45.41 14.89 13.12
CA ASN A 207 -45.11 13.83 14.11
C ASN A 207 -44.22 14.31 15.27
N TRP A 208 -43.74 15.56 15.23
CA TRP A 208 -42.81 16.12 16.20
C TRP A 208 -43.45 17.18 17.12
N GLY A 209 -42.87 17.37 18.29
CA GLY A 209 -43.29 18.26 19.37
C GLY A 209 -42.40 19.51 19.45
N GLY A 210 -41.58 19.59 20.49
CA GLY A 210 -40.57 20.65 20.64
C GLY A 210 -39.44 20.54 19.61
N ASP A 211 -39.00 21.66 19.05
CA ASP A 211 -37.90 21.70 18.09
C ASP A 211 -36.52 21.75 18.77
N VAL A 212 -35.45 21.51 18.00
CA VAL A 212 -34.08 21.63 18.51
C VAL A 212 -33.61 23.08 18.56
N TYR A 213 -32.68 23.36 19.46
CA TYR A 213 -31.97 24.64 19.54
C TYR A 213 -30.50 24.43 19.93
N ALA A 214 -29.76 25.54 20.02
CA ALA A 214 -28.34 25.57 20.37
C ALA A 214 -27.45 24.71 19.44
N TRP A 215 -27.75 24.69 18.14
CA TRP A 215 -26.93 23.99 17.14
C TRP A 215 -25.55 24.61 16.96
N SER A 216 -25.45 25.95 16.97
CA SER A 216 -24.19 26.69 16.81
C SER A 216 -23.16 26.41 17.90
N THR A 217 -23.58 25.86 19.04
CA THR A 217 -22.73 25.47 20.17
C THR A 217 -22.62 23.95 20.31
N LEU A 218 -22.60 23.22 19.19
CA LEU A 218 -22.51 21.75 19.18
C LEU A 218 -21.25 21.23 19.88
N SER A 219 -20.09 21.86 19.64
CA SER A 219 -18.81 21.50 20.25
C SER A 219 -18.72 21.86 21.73
N GLU A 220 -19.48 22.86 22.18
CA GLU A 220 -19.49 23.35 23.56
C GLU A 220 -20.94 23.56 24.06
N PRO A 221 -21.72 22.48 24.22
CA PRO A 221 -23.13 22.59 24.59
C PRO A 221 -23.27 23.13 26.02
N TRP A 222 -24.04 24.21 26.19
CA TRP A 222 -24.23 24.88 27.48
C TRP A 222 -25.68 25.33 27.77
N SER A 223 -26.64 24.76 27.04
CA SER A 223 -28.06 25.09 27.19
C SER A 223 -28.80 24.09 28.08
N TYR A 224 -29.80 24.56 28.83
CA TYR A 224 -30.74 23.68 29.52
C TYR A 224 -31.65 22.95 28.53
N GLY A 225 -32.14 21.78 28.93
CA GLY A 225 -33.24 21.11 28.25
C GLY A 225 -34.56 21.89 28.42
N SER A 226 -35.52 21.64 27.53
CA SER A 226 -36.84 22.26 27.53
C SER A 226 -37.88 21.38 28.23
N LYS A 227 -38.94 22.01 28.75
CA LYS A 227 -40.07 21.30 29.35
C LYS A 227 -40.97 20.71 28.26
N GLY A 228 -41.57 19.55 28.53
CA GLY A 228 -42.63 18.99 27.69
C GLY A 228 -43.94 19.78 27.80
N GLY A 229 -44.82 19.66 26.80
CA GLY A 229 -46.14 20.28 26.81
C GLY A 229 -47.12 19.50 27.70
N GLY A 230 -48.05 20.19 28.35
CA GLY A 230 -49.12 19.58 29.12
C GLY A 230 -50.26 19.02 28.25
N LYS A 231 -51.18 18.27 28.85
CA LYS A 231 -52.47 17.92 28.23
C LYS A 231 -53.65 18.79 28.67
N SER A 232 -53.44 19.65 29.65
CA SER A 232 -54.51 20.41 30.31
C SER A 232 -54.07 21.83 30.55
N THR A 233 -54.99 22.78 30.40
CA THR A 233 -54.75 24.18 30.76
C THR A 233 -54.38 24.36 32.24
N LYS A 234 -54.71 23.40 33.11
CA LYS A 234 -54.35 23.40 34.54
C LYS A 234 -52.92 22.95 34.82
N LYS A 235 -52.35 22.09 33.97
CA LYS A 235 -50.97 21.61 34.02
C LYS A 235 -50.35 21.91 32.66
N GLN A 236 -49.92 23.15 32.48
CA GLN A 236 -49.43 23.66 31.18
C GLN A 236 -48.17 22.94 30.68
N TYR A 237 -47.39 22.36 31.59
CA TYR A 237 -46.13 21.67 31.29
C TYR A 237 -46.18 20.21 31.74
N GLY A 238 -45.45 19.37 31.01
CA GLY A 238 -45.17 17.97 31.35
C GLY A 238 -43.88 17.85 32.16
N GLY A 239 -42.99 16.95 31.73
CA GLY A 239 -41.69 16.74 32.35
C GLY A 239 -40.74 17.94 32.21
N ASN A 240 -39.91 18.17 33.24
CA ASN A 240 -38.91 19.24 33.26
C ASN A 240 -37.71 18.91 32.37
N GLY A 241 -37.03 19.93 31.85
CA GLY A 241 -35.82 19.74 31.05
C GLY A 241 -34.61 19.29 31.89
N GLY A 242 -33.64 18.66 31.22
CA GLY A 242 -32.36 18.32 31.83
C GLY A 242 -31.48 19.55 32.13
N GLY A 243 -30.62 19.41 33.13
CA GLY A 243 -29.65 20.42 33.54
C GLY A 243 -28.43 20.52 32.63
N ARG A 244 -27.35 21.09 33.15
CA ARG A 244 -26.08 21.20 32.40
C ARG A 244 -24.87 20.87 33.25
N VAL A 245 -23.95 20.08 32.73
CA VAL A 245 -22.72 19.66 33.41
C VAL A 245 -21.51 20.07 32.58
N LYS A 246 -20.51 20.70 33.20
CA LYS A 246 -19.25 21.09 32.58
C LYS A 246 -18.08 20.60 33.43
N LEU A 247 -17.27 19.69 32.91
CA LEU A 247 -16.09 19.15 33.59
C LEU A 247 -14.83 19.62 32.84
N LEU A 248 -13.96 20.36 33.50
CA LEU A 248 -12.73 20.95 32.96
C LEU A 248 -11.52 20.39 33.72
N VAL A 249 -11.08 19.20 33.34
CA VAL A 249 -10.02 18.45 33.99
C VAL A 249 -8.72 18.62 33.22
N LYS A 250 -7.61 18.97 33.88
CA LYS A 250 -6.34 19.27 33.17
C LYS A 250 -5.56 18.04 32.73
N ASP A 251 -5.68 16.91 33.43
CA ASP A 251 -4.97 15.67 33.08
C ASP A 251 -5.95 14.48 33.00
N THR A 252 -6.27 13.82 34.12
CA THR A 252 -7.03 12.56 34.10
C THR A 252 -8.42 12.69 34.74
N LEU A 253 -9.45 12.33 33.98
CA LEU A 253 -10.83 12.12 34.41
C LEU A 253 -11.12 10.61 34.48
N TYR A 254 -11.36 10.11 35.68
CA TYR A 254 -11.70 8.71 35.93
C TYR A 254 -13.18 8.60 36.34
N VAL A 255 -14.01 7.93 35.52
CA VAL A 255 -15.46 7.84 35.66
C VAL A 255 -15.90 6.39 35.87
N ASN A 256 -16.03 5.95 37.12
CA ASN A 256 -16.71 4.69 37.48
C ASN A 256 -18.13 4.90 38.06
N GLY A 257 -18.57 6.15 38.10
CA GLY A 257 -19.92 6.54 38.49
C GLY A 257 -20.78 6.91 37.28
N SER A 258 -21.76 7.79 37.48
CA SER A 258 -22.59 8.33 36.41
C SER A 258 -22.66 9.84 36.41
N ILE A 259 -22.69 10.43 35.21
CA ILE A 259 -22.85 11.86 34.96
C ILE A 259 -24.13 12.02 34.14
N THR A 260 -25.17 12.61 34.72
CA THR A 260 -26.52 12.61 34.15
C THR A 260 -27.10 14.01 34.02
N ALA A 261 -27.73 14.27 32.89
CA ALA A 261 -28.49 15.49 32.59
C ALA A 261 -29.79 15.10 31.87
N LYS A 262 -30.51 14.10 32.40
CA LYS A 262 -31.70 13.54 31.73
C LYS A 262 -32.90 14.47 31.83
N GLY A 263 -33.80 14.38 30.86
CA GLY A 263 -35.12 14.99 30.94
C GLY A 263 -35.99 14.30 32.01
N GLY A 264 -36.89 15.06 32.63
CA GLY A 264 -37.87 14.54 33.57
C GLY A 264 -39.05 13.86 32.88
N ASP A 265 -39.63 12.85 33.53
CA ASP A 265 -40.78 12.13 33.02
C ASP A 265 -42.09 12.93 33.16
N GLY A 266 -42.84 13.07 32.07
CA GLY A 266 -44.16 13.73 32.04
C GLY A 266 -45.34 12.80 32.28
N GLY A 267 -45.13 11.47 32.20
CA GLY A 267 -46.17 10.46 32.38
C GLY A 267 -47.33 10.56 31.36
N SER A 268 -48.53 10.15 31.76
CA SER A 268 -49.73 10.20 30.88
C SER A 268 -50.35 11.58 30.73
N ASP A 269 -50.00 12.52 31.63
CA ASP A 269 -50.61 13.84 31.81
C ASP A 269 -49.91 14.95 30.99
N GLY A 270 -48.72 14.68 30.46
CA GLY A 270 -47.93 15.62 29.67
C GLY A 270 -46.80 14.93 28.91
N GLY A 271 -46.10 15.67 28.06
CA GLY A 271 -44.94 15.17 27.33
C GLY A 271 -43.69 15.10 28.22
N GLY A 272 -42.73 14.28 27.83
CA GLY A 272 -41.44 14.18 28.51
C GLY A 272 -40.60 15.43 28.31
N GLY A 273 -39.78 15.77 29.31
CA GLY A 273 -38.78 16.83 29.18
C GLY A 273 -37.61 16.38 28.30
N SER A 274 -36.94 17.32 27.63
CA SER A 274 -35.77 16.99 26.83
C SER A 274 -34.52 16.79 27.69
N GLY A 275 -33.54 16.07 27.15
CA GLY A 275 -32.21 15.99 27.76
C GLY A 275 -31.51 17.35 27.82
N GLY A 276 -30.54 17.46 28.73
CA GLY A 276 -29.73 18.65 28.98
C GLY A 276 -28.45 18.72 28.15
N SER A 277 -27.45 19.45 28.65
CA SER A 277 -26.13 19.59 28.04
C SER A 277 -25.02 19.03 28.92
N ILE A 278 -24.11 18.21 28.39
CA ILE A 278 -22.91 17.77 29.10
C ILE A 278 -21.68 18.14 28.27
N LEU A 279 -20.73 18.84 28.88
CA LEU A 279 -19.43 19.19 28.28
C LEU A 279 -18.32 18.62 29.18
N VAL A 280 -17.43 17.84 28.60
CA VAL A 280 -16.25 17.30 29.30
C VAL A 280 -15.02 17.67 28.51
N HIS A 281 -14.03 18.22 29.21
CA HIS A 281 -12.70 18.50 28.71
C HIS A 281 -11.69 17.82 29.64
N ALA A 282 -10.86 16.92 29.10
CA ALA A 282 -9.82 16.20 29.83
C ALA A 282 -8.69 15.75 28.90
N VAL A 283 -7.49 15.49 29.39
CA VAL A 283 -6.46 14.85 28.53
C VAL A 283 -6.72 13.35 28.43
N LYS A 284 -7.06 12.69 29.55
CA LYS A 284 -7.36 11.26 29.61
C LYS A 284 -8.71 11.03 30.27
N LEU A 285 -9.63 10.39 29.58
CA LEU A 285 -10.89 9.87 30.11
C LEU A 285 -10.75 8.35 30.29
N LYS A 286 -11.01 7.85 31.50
CA LYS A 286 -10.93 6.42 31.85
C LYS A 286 -12.15 5.98 32.65
N GLY A 287 -12.49 4.69 32.65
CA GLY A 287 -13.52 4.09 33.50
C GLY A 287 -14.65 3.39 32.74
N TYR A 288 -15.56 2.76 33.48
CA TYR A 288 -16.72 2.01 32.94
C TYR A 288 -18.06 2.68 33.28
N GLY A 289 -18.02 3.97 33.60
CA GLY A 289 -19.20 4.72 34.04
C GLY A 289 -20.17 5.06 32.91
N ILE A 290 -21.20 5.83 33.28
CA ILE A 290 -22.30 6.22 32.39
C ILE A 290 -22.33 7.74 32.24
N ILE A 291 -22.37 8.26 31.02
CA ILE A 291 -22.67 9.68 30.75
C ILE A 291 -23.97 9.75 29.97
N SER A 292 -24.99 10.42 30.50
CA SER A 292 -26.33 10.38 29.89
C SER A 292 -27.03 11.73 29.86
N ALA A 293 -27.51 12.12 28.68
CA ALA A 293 -28.37 13.26 28.47
C ALA A 293 -29.67 12.82 27.76
N ALA A 294 -30.22 11.66 28.13
CA ALA A 294 -31.41 11.11 27.50
C ALA A 294 -32.69 11.93 27.76
N GLY A 295 -33.66 11.84 26.85
CA GLY A 295 -34.98 12.44 27.01
C GLY A 295 -35.86 11.70 28.03
N GLY A 296 -36.82 12.41 28.64
CA GLY A 296 -37.78 11.85 29.58
C GLY A 296 -38.97 11.17 28.89
N THR A 297 -39.58 10.21 29.57
CA THR A 297 -40.78 9.48 29.13
C THR A 297 -42.03 10.32 29.34
N GLY A 298 -42.95 10.35 28.39
CA GLY A 298 -44.22 11.06 28.53
C GLY A 298 -45.24 10.67 27.48
N TRP A 299 -46.35 11.40 27.38
CA TRP A 299 -47.34 11.16 26.34
C TRP A 299 -46.70 11.21 24.95
N GLY A 300 -46.06 12.33 24.61
CA GLY A 300 -44.96 12.39 23.64
C GLY A 300 -43.62 12.32 24.37
N GLY A 301 -42.71 11.48 23.88
CA GLY A 301 -41.36 11.34 24.44
C GLY A 301 -40.53 12.61 24.23
N GLY A 302 -39.71 12.98 25.22
CA GLY A 302 -38.78 14.12 25.10
C GLY A 302 -37.60 13.80 24.20
N GLY A 303 -37.06 14.80 23.50
CA GLY A 303 -35.84 14.65 22.68
C GLY A 303 -34.59 14.43 23.54
N GLY A 304 -33.62 13.68 23.03
CA GLY A 304 -32.33 13.49 23.68
C GLY A 304 -31.43 14.71 23.56
N GLY A 305 -30.64 15.03 24.59
CA GLY A 305 -29.86 16.25 24.73
C GLY A 305 -28.55 16.32 23.93
N ARG A 306 -27.59 17.12 24.39
CA ARG A 306 -26.28 17.29 23.72
C ARG A 306 -25.13 16.93 24.67
N ILE A 307 -24.22 16.08 24.21
CA ILE A 307 -23.00 15.73 24.92
C ILE A 307 -21.80 16.09 24.05
N SER A 308 -20.81 16.78 24.60
CA SER A 308 -19.51 17.01 23.95
C SER A 308 -18.38 16.50 24.83
N LEU A 309 -17.51 15.67 24.28
CA LEU A 309 -16.30 15.18 24.94
C LEU A 309 -15.07 15.66 24.16
N ASP A 310 -14.28 16.49 24.81
CA ASP A 310 -12.98 16.97 24.33
C ASP A 310 -11.87 16.26 25.12
N CYS A 311 -11.58 15.03 24.71
CA CYS A 311 -10.61 14.16 25.36
C CYS A 311 -9.56 13.64 24.39
N TYR A 312 -8.28 13.86 24.69
CA TYR A 312 -7.16 13.35 23.86
C TYR A 312 -7.11 11.81 23.84
N SER A 313 -7.32 11.18 24.99
CA SER A 313 -7.35 9.72 25.12
C SER A 313 -8.60 9.29 25.87
N ILE A 314 -9.45 8.49 25.22
CA ILE A 314 -10.54 7.76 25.88
C ILE A 314 -10.06 6.30 26.02
N GLN A 315 -9.96 5.81 27.26
CA GLN A 315 -9.57 4.45 27.59
C GLN A 315 -10.76 3.76 28.24
N GLU A 316 -11.03 2.51 27.85
CA GLU A 316 -12.19 1.72 28.32
C GLU A 316 -13.55 2.21 27.77
N ASP A 317 -14.56 1.33 27.78
CA ASP A 317 -15.86 1.57 27.15
C ASP A 317 -16.83 2.29 28.12
N LEU A 318 -16.78 3.62 28.13
CA LEU A 318 -17.82 4.43 28.77
C LEU A 318 -19.15 4.29 28.03
N ASN A 319 -20.24 4.15 28.79
CA ASN A 319 -21.58 4.11 28.22
C ASN A 319 -22.15 5.54 28.07
N ILE A 320 -22.18 6.05 26.84
CA ILE A 320 -22.66 7.41 26.52
C ILE A 320 -24.03 7.31 25.85
N THR A 321 -25.06 7.88 26.46
CA THR A 321 -26.45 7.77 25.97
C THR A 321 -27.09 9.13 25.76
N VAL A 322 -27.62 9.33 24.55
CA VAL A 322 -28.34 10.55 24.13
C VAL A 322 -29.69 10.21 23.48
N HIS A 323 -30.25 9.03 23.74
CA HIS A 323 -31.52 8.62 23.13
C HIS A 323 -32.70 9.52 23.56
N GLY A 324 -33.74 9.55 22.73
CA GLY A 324 -35.01 10.16 23.07
C GLY A 324 -35.79 9.35 24.11
N GLY A 325 -36.71 10.00 24.80
CA GLY A 325 -37.58 9.37 25.79
C GLY A 325 -38.73 8.60 25.13
N LEU A 326 -39.22 7.57 25.82
CA LEU A 326 -40.31 6.73 25.31
C LEU A 326 -41.63 7.50 25.24
N SER A 327 -42.42 7.24 24.20
CA SER A 327 -43.78 7.77 24.07
C SER A 327 -44.83 6.77 24.58
N ILE A 328 -45.68 7.23 25.50
CA ILE A 328 -46.83 6.47 26.02
C ILE A 328 -48.02 6.55 25.05
N GLY A 329 -48.22 7.70 24.40
CA GLY A 329 -49.37 7.92 23.52
C GLY A 329 -49.24 7.25 22.16
N CYS A 330 -48.01 7.08 21.67
CA CYS A 330 -47.69 6.50 20.37
C CYS A 330 -46.38 5.69 20.46
N PRO A 331 -46.44 4.40 20.86
CA PRO A 331 -45.25 3.59 21.11
C PRO A 331 -44.25 3.47 19.95
N GLY A 332 -44.69 3.67 18.70
CA GLY A 332 -43.82 3.70 17.52
C GLY A 332 -43.12 5.04 17.26
N ASN A 333 -43.49 6.11 17.97
CA ASN A 333 -42.96 7.46 17.79
C ASN A 333 -42.49 8.04 19.12
N SER A 334 -41.35 7.57 19.60
CA SER A 334 -40.64 8.15 20.76
C SER A 334 -39.85 9.40 20.35
N GLY A 335 -39.27 10.12 21.32
CA GLY A 335 -38.45 11.30 21.02
C GLY A 335 -37.25 10.96 20.12
N ALA A 336 -36.76 11.95 19.37
CA ALA A 336 -35.59 11.79 18.53
C ALA A 336 -34.31 11.77 19.38
N ALA A 337 -33.28 11.14 18.84
CA ALA A 337 -31.97 11.09 19.45
C ALA A 337 -31.33 12.48 19.55
N GLY A 338 -30.56 12.67 20.61
CA GLY A 338 -29.68 13.80 20.78
C GLY A 338 -28.37 13.66 20.00
N THR A 339 -27.43 14.54 20.32
CA THR A 339 -26.12 14.57 19.64
C THR A 339 -25.00 14.32 20.63
N TYR A 340 -24.16 13.32 20.35
CA TYR A 340 -22.87 13.13 21.01
C TYR A 340 -21.75 13.58 20.06
N PHE A 341 -20.99 14.59 20.45
CA PHE A 341 -19.87 15.12 19.69
C PHE A 341 -18.55 14.82 20.40
N ASN A 342 -17.62 14.17 19.73
CA ASN A 342 -16.24 14.09 20.19
C ASN A 342 -15.47 15.25 19.57
N ALA A 343 -15.18 16.28 20.37
CA ALA A 343 -14.55 17.51 19.92
C ALA A 343 -13.08 17.30 19.53
N HIS A 344 -12.39 16.36 20.16
CA HIS A 344 -11.00 16.03 19.83
C HIS A 344 -10.90 15.30 18.48
N LEU A 345 -11.75 14.30 18.25
CA LEU A 345 -11.81 13.55 16.99
C LEU A 345 -12.65 14.26 15.91
N LEU A 346 -13.30 15.39 16.23
CA LEU A 346 -14.26 16.09 15.38
C LEU A 346 -15.34 15.15 14.82
N SER A 347 -15.87 14.24 15.64
CA SER A 347 -16.80 13.18 15.21
C SER A 347 -18.17 13.35 15.86
N LEU A 348 -19.24 13.28 15.05
CA LEU A 348 -20.63 13.36 15.51
C LEU A 348 -21.25 11.97 15.52
N LYS A 349 -21.93 11.62 16.61
CA LYS A 349 -22.68 10.37 16.77
C LYS A 349 -24.11 10.67 17.22
N VAL A 350 -25.08 10.11 16.50
CA VAL A 350 -26.52 10.18 16.78
C VAL A 350 -27.03 8.74 16.92
N SER A 351 -27.31 8.33 18.16
CA SER A 351 -27.83 6.99 18.49
C SER A 351 -29.14 7.13 19.26
N ASN A 352 -30.17 6.39 18.86
CA ASN A 352 -31.43 6.32 19.61
C ASN A 352 -31.57 5.06 20.48
N ASP A 353 -30.49 4.29 20.64
CA ASP A 353 -30.43 3.09 21.50
C ASP A 353 -31.61 2.12 21.27
N ASN A 354 -31.97 1.92 19.99
CA ASN A 354 -33.07 1.11 19.47
C ASN A 354 -34.48 1.58 19.84
N VAL A 355 -34.62 2.75 20.46
CA VAL A 355 -35.91 3.39 20.65
C VAL A 355 -36.46 3.79 19.28
N THR A 356 -37.65 3.28 18.93
CA THR A 356 -38.28 3.58 17.64
C THR A 356 -38.86 5.00 17.63
N THR A 357 -38.62 5.73 16.55
CA THR A 357 -39.08 7.10 16.38
C THR A 357 -39.49 7.39 14.95
N GLU A 358 -40.52 8.23 14.77
CA GLU A 358 -40.86 8.89 13.50
C GLU A 358 -40.44 10.37 13.52
N THR A 359 -39.80 10.82 14.59
CA THR A 359 -39.24 12.17 14.70
C THR A 359 -37.76 12.19 14.38
N GLU A 360 -37.30 13.32 13.87
CA GLU A 360 -35.94 13.46 13.35
C GLU A 360 -35.08 14.36 14.23
N THR A 361 -33.78 14.12 14.18
CA THR A 361 -32.73 14.98 14.70
C THR A 361 -32.21 15.85 13.55
N PRO A 362 -32.64 17.12 13.42
CA PRO A 362 -32.22 17.95 12.30
C PRO A 362 -30.77 18.43 12.47
N LEU A 363 -29.95 18.23 11.44
CA LEU A 363 -28.60 18.79 11.32
C LEU A 363 -28.70 20.05 10.45
N LEU A 364 -28.56 21.21 11.08
CA LEU A 364 -28.85 22.49 10.43
C LEU A 364 -27.66 23.05 9.64
N ASP A 365 -26.43 22.84 10.11
CA ASP A 365 -25.23 23.42 9.49
C ASP A 365 -24.01 22.52 9.71
N PHE A 366 -23.18 22.37 8.68
CA PHE A 366 -21.96 21.54 8.73
C PHE A 366 -20.73 22.44 8.75
N SER A 367 -19.85 22.25 9.73
CA SER A 367 -18.64 23.06 9.88
C SER A 367 -17.73 22.91 8.66
N THR A 368 -17.36 24.04 8.03
CA THR A 368 -16.40 24.08 6.92
C THR A 368 -14.95 24.29 7.38
N SER A 369 -14.73 24.77 8.61
CA SER A 369 -13.41 24.98 9.20
C SER A 369 -13.45 24.89 10.74
N PRO A 370 -12.95 23.81 11.37
CA PRO A 370 -12.45 22.57 10.77
C PRO A 370 -13.59 21.65 10.27
N LEU A 371 -13.31 20.82 9.27
CA LEU A 371 -14.24 19.77 8.81
C LEU A 371 -14.36 18.68 9.86
N TRP A 372 -15.55 18.10 10.01
CA TRP A 372 -15.75 16.92 10.84
C TRP A 372 -15.02 15.71 10.27
N SER A 373 -14.50 14.84 11.13
CA SER A 373 -13.86 13.60 10.74
C SER A 373 -14.89 12.52 10.42
N ASN A 374 -15.85 12.27 11.30
CA ASN A 374 -16.80 11.16 11.12
C ASN A 374 -18.22 11.54 11.55
N VAL A 375 -19.23 10.96 10.89
CA VAL A 375 -20.65 11.11 11.26
C VAL A 375 -21.27 9.72 11.36
N TYR A 376 -21.84 9.39 12.52
CA TYR A 376 -22.47 8.10 12.81
C TYR A 376 -23.96 8.30 13.11
N VAL A 377 -24.81 7.53 12.44
CA VAL A 377 -26.25 7.47 12.67
C VAL A 377 -26.64 6.02 12.91
N GLU A 378 -27.04 5.67 14.13
CA GLU A 378 -27.24 4.26 14.50
C GLU A 378 -28.46 4.03 15.41
N ASN A 379 -28.85 2.76 15.54
CA ASN A 379 -29.84 2.27 16.51
C ASN A 379 -31.19 3.00 16.43
N ASN A 380 -31.85 2.95 15.26
CA ASN A 380 -33.12 3.62 14.96
C ASN A 380 -33.10 5.17 15.04
N ALA A 381 -31.94 5.80 14.98
CA ALA A 381 -31.84 7.25 14.85
C ALA A 381 -32.31 7.71 13.46
N LYS A 382 -33.21 8.70 13.42
CA LYS A 382 -33.62 9.39 12.18
C LYS A 382 -33.05 10.79 12.17
N VAL A 383 -32.28 11.12 11.14
CA VAL A 383 -31.58 12.39 10.99
C VAL A 383 -32.12 13.12 9.77
N LEU A 384 -32.39 14.42 9.90
CA LEU A 384 -32.89 15.26 8.81
C LEU A 384 -31.87 16.36 8.47
N VAL A 385 -31.60 16.58 7.19
CA VAL A 385 -30.86 17.75 6.69
C VAL A 385 -31.83 18.63 5.90
N PRO A 386 -32.46 19.65 6.55
CA PRO A 386 -33.62 20.33 5.99
C PRO A 386 -33.32 21.49 5.03
N LEU A 387 -32.07 21.99 4.96
CA LEU A 387 -31.75 23.20 4.21
C LEU A 387 -31.86 23.00 2.68
N VAL A 388 -32.49 23.97 2.01
CA VAL A 388 -32.82 23.95 0.55
C VAL A 388 -31.58 23.91 -0.37
N TRP A 389 -30.39 24.18 0.17
CA TRP A 389 -29.11 23.77 -0.41
C TRP A 389 -28.16 23.47 0.75
N SER A 390 -27.63 22.25 0.81
CA SER A 390 -26.66 21.90 1.84
C SER A 390 -25.56 21.00 1.29
N ARG A 391 -24.35 21.30 1.75
CA ARG A 391 -23.14 20.55 1.48
C ARG A 391 -22.68 19.89 2.76
N VAL A 392 -22.80 18.57 2.82
CA VAL A 392 -22.31 17.73 3.90
C VAL A 392 -20.90 17.30 3.54
N GLN A 393 -19.89 17.95 4.10
CA GLN A 393 -18.49 17.60 3.86
C GLN A 393 -17.82 17.06 5.13
N VAL A 394 -17.33 15.83 5.04
CA VAL A 394 -16.72 15.07 6.13
C VAL A 394 -15.35 14.56 5.65
N ARG A 395 -14.33 14.62 6.52
CA ARG A 395 -12.95 14.22 6.17
C ARG A 395 -12.77 12.71 6.11
N GLY A 396 -13.46 11.96 6.96
CA GLY A 396 -13.40 10.50 7.08
C GLY A 396 -14.72 9.88 6.61
N GLN A 397 -15.43 9.22 7.52
CA GLN A 397 -16.57 8.36 7.15
C GLN A 397 -17.93 8.90 7.58
N ILE A 398 -18.94 8.64 6.74
CA ILE A 398 -20.35 8.75 7.08
C ILE A 398 -20.92 7.34 7.16
N SER A 399 -21.44 7.00 8.34
CA SER A 399 -21.83 5.66 8.71
C SER A 399 -23.28 5.65 9.18
N VAL A 400 -24.13 4.85 8.53
CA VAL A 400 -25.54 4.66 8.93
C VAL A 400 -25.79 3.18 9.20
N TYR A 401 -26.18 2.85 10.43
CA TYR A 401 -26.25 1.47 10.94
C TYR A 401 -27.57 1.17 11.65
N SER A 402 -27.95 -0.11 11.72
CA SER A 402 -28.94 -0.65 12.68
C SER A 402 -30.27 0.13 12.71
N GLY A 403 -30.94 0.23 11.57
CA GLY A 403 -32.20 0.95 11.40
C GLY A 403 -32.05 2.48 11.34
N GLY A 404 -30.82 2.99 11.31
CA GLY A 404 -30.54 4.40 11.12
C GLY A 404 -31.08 4.92 9.80
N SER A 405 -31.56 6.17 9.79
CA SER A 405 -32.02 6.84 8.58
C SER A 405 -31.48 8.25 8.46
N LEU A 406 -31.01 8.59 7.26
CA LEU A 406 -30.53 9.92 6.91
C LEU A 406 -31.39 10.49 5.79
N ILE A 407 -32.09 11.58 6.10
CA ILE A 407 -33.08 12.21 5.21
C ILE A 407 -32.54 13.57 4.77
N PHE A 408 -32.52 13.81 3.47
CA PHE A 408 -32.16 15.09 2.86
C PHE A 408 -33.40 15.75 2.27
N GLY A 409 -33.65 17.00 2.65
CA GLY A 409 -34.78 17.77 2.16
C GLY A 409 -36.11 17.38 2.78
N LEU A 410 -37.18 18.02 2.29
CA LEU A 410 -38.54 17.85 2.79
C LEU A 410 -39.40 17.24 1.67
N SER A 411 -40.22 16.25 2.02
CA SER A 411 -41.08 15.53 1.06
C SER A 411 -42.02 16.44 0.27
N ASP A 412 -42.50 17.50 0.89
CA ASP A 412 -43.44 18.44 0.27
C ASP A 412 -42.75 19.40 -0.73
N TYR A 413 -41.41 19.48 -0.70
CA TYR A 413 -40.61 20.42 -1.50
C TYR A 413 -39.36 19.76 -2.11
N PRO A 414 -39.51 18.77 -3.01
CA PRO A 414 -38.39 18.06 -3.65
C PRO A 414 -37.78 18.91 -4.79
N ILE A 415 -37.27 20.10 -4.47
CA ILE A 415 -36.68 21.06 -5.44
C ILE A 415 -35.21 21.38 -5.15
N SER A 416 -34.65 20.79 -4.10
CA SER A 416 -33.34 21.15 -3.54
C SER A 416 -32.22 20.32 -4.15
N GLU A 417 -30.99 20.83 -4.11
CA GLU A 417 -29.79 20.04 -4.43
C GLU A 417 -28.97 19.80 -3.16
N PHE A 418 -28.57 18.56 -2.94
CA PHE A 418 -27.78 18.13 -1.78
C PHE A 418 -26.43 17.60 -2.25
N GLU A 419 -25.35 18.12 -1.67
CA GLU A 419 -24.00 17.65 -1.93
C GLU A 419 -23.48 16.90 -0.70
N LEU A 420 -22.98 15.67 -0.87
CA LEU A 420 -22.34 14.87 0.16
C LEU A 420 -20.92 14.52 -0.27
N VAL A 421 -19.94 14.89 0.53
CA VAL A 421 -18.51 14.65 0.26
C VAL A 421 -17.90 13.97 1.48
N ALA A 422 -17.39 12.76 1.31
CA ALA A 422 -16.73 11.99 2.37
C ALA A 422 -15.61 11.10 1.80
N GLU A 423 -14.77 10.51 2.64
CA GLU A 423 -13.89 9.43 2.19
C GLU A 423 -14.68 8.12 2.04
N GLU A 424 -15.49 7.78 3.03
CA GLU A 424 -16.24 6.52 3.06
C GLU A 424 -17.71 6.75 3.39
N LEU A 425 -18.62 6.10 2.65
CA LEU A 425 -20.05 6.04 2.95
C LEU A 425 -20.43 4.58 3.21
N LEU A 426 -20.73 4.28 4.47
CA LEU A 426 -21.00 2.94 4.97
C LEU A 426 -22.46 2.83 5.41
N LEU A 427 -23.22 1.94 4.78
CA LEU A 427 -24.63 1.70 5.04
C LEU A 427 -24.83 0.24 5.44
N SER A 428 -25.40 -0.01 6.62
CA SER A 428 -25.79 -1.35 7.11
C SER A 428 -27.17 -1.28 7.73
N ASP A 429 -28.12 -2.10 7.27
CA ASP A 429 -29.50 -2.11 7.79
C ASP A 429 -30.13 -0.70 7.84
N SER A 430 -29.94 0.10 6.79
CA SER A 430 -30.16 1.55 6.86
C SER A 430 -30.81 2.15 5.62
N ILE A 431 -31.38 3.35 5.77
CA ILE A 431 -32.09 4.02 4.68
C ILE A 431 -31.65 5.48 4.55
N ILE A 432 -31.09 5.83 3.39
CA ILE A 432 -30.94 7.22 2.97
C ILE A 432 -32.14 7.61 2.11
N LYS A 433 -32.84 8.69 2.47
CA LYS A 433 -33.91 9.27 1.66
C LYS A 433 -33.52 10.67 1.22
N VAL A 434 -33.76 11.01 -0.03
CA VAL A 434 -33.44 12.33 -0.58
C VAL A 434 -34.65 12.87 -1.33
N PHE A 435 -35.08 14.08 -0.97
CA PHE A 435 -36.14 14.82 -1.64
C PHE A 435 -35.54 15.98 -2.43
N GLY A 436 -35.15 15.71 -3.67
CA GLY A 436 -34.41 16.61 -4.55
C GLY A 436 -33.31 15.88 -5.34
N ALA A 437 -32.30 16.63 -5.79
CA ALA A 437 -31.12 16.08 -6.46
C ALA A 437 -30.04 15.71 -5.45
N PHE A 438 -29.41 14.54 -5.61
CA PHE A 438 -28.36 14.07 -4.71
C PHE A 438 -27.01 13.98 -5.42
N ARG A 439 -26.01 14.72 -4.96
CA ARG A 439 -24.64 14.73 -5.49
C ARG A 439 -23.68 14.19 -4.46
N VAL A 440 -23.25 12.95 -4.63
CA VAL A 440 -22.31 12.26 -3.73
C VAL A 440 -20.92 12.24 -4.36
N SER A 441 -19.88 12.55 -3.60
CA SER A 441 -18.49 12.35 -3.97
C SER A 441 -17.75 11.63 -2.84
N VAL A 442 -17.51 10.33 -3.02
CA VAL A 442 -16.87 9.46 -2.04
C VAL A 442 -15.74 8.64 -2.64
N LYS A 443 -14.78 8.18 -1.81
CA LYS A 443 -13.80 7.19 -2.28
C LYS A 443 -14.42 5.79 -2.25
N MET A 444 -15.13 5.45 -1.18
CA MET A 444 -15.72 4.13 -0.93
C MET A 444 -17.22 4.26 -0.65
N LEU A 445 -18.04 3.46 -1.32
CA LEU A 445 -19.46 3.27 -1.04
C LEU A 445 -19.71 1.79 -0.73
N LEU A 446 -20.06 1.47 0.51
CA LEU A 446 -20.38 0.11 0.94
C LEU A 446 -21.80 0.06 1.48
N MET A 447 -22.64 -0.77 0.87
CA MET A 447 -24.02 -0.98 1.27
C MET A 447 -24.26 -2.44 1.63
N TRP A 448 -24.93 -2.66 2.76
CA TRP A 448 -25.36 -3.96 3.25
C TRP A 448 -26.79 -3.85 3.77
N ASP A 449 -27.74 -4.61 3.21
CA ASP A 449 -29.17 -4.54 3.54
C ASP A 449 -29.72 -3.12 3.70
N SER A 450 -29.34 -2.26 2.74
CA SER A 450 -29.58 -0.82 2.84
C SER A 450 -30.14 -0.22 1.56
N SER A 451 -30.90 0.87 1.68
CA SER A 451 -31.54 1.52 0.54
C SER A 451 -31.22 3.01 0.45
N ILE A 452 -30.84 3.47 -0.74
CA ILE A 452 -30.77 4.89 -1.09
C ILE A 452 -31.95 5.22 -2.00
N GLN A 453 -32.87 6.04 -1.53
CA GLN A 453 -34.11 6.41 -2.22
C GLN A 453 -34.08 7.89 -2.57
N ILE A 454 -34.07 8.21 -3.86
CA ILE A 454 -34.01 9.57 -4.37
C ILE A 454 -35.32 9.91 -5.06
N ASP A 455 -36.05 10.86 -4.48
CA ASP A 455 -37.26 11.44 -5.02
C ASP A 455 -36.99 12.87 -5.50
N GLY A 456 -36.86 13.05 -6.82
CA GLY A 456 -36.69 14.36 -7.45
C GLY A 456 -38.01 15.10 -7.72
N GLY A 457 -39.15 14.59 -7.26
CA GLY A 457 -40.48 15.12 -7.58
C GLY A 457 -40.86 15.03 -9.05
N GLU A 458 -42.04 15.54 -9.41
CA GLU A 458 -42.53 15.57 -10.81
C GLU A 458 -41.95 16.76 -11.62
N SER A 459 -41.15 17.62 -11.01
CA SER A 459 -40.68 18.85 -11.62
C SER A 459 -39.50 18.60 -12.56
N THR A 460 -39.60 19.07 -13.80
CA THR A 460 -38.49 19.06 -14.77
C THR A 460 -37.34 20.01 -14.41
N VAL A 461 -37.45 20.75 -13.28
CA VAL A 461 -36.44 21.70 -12.81
C VAL A 461 -35.31 21.03 -12.03
N VAL A 462 -35.54 19.83 -11.48
CA VAL A 462 -34.55 19.15 -10.63
C VAL A 462 -33.43 18.57 -11.49
N THR A 463 -32.19 18.91 -11.12
CA THR A 463 -30.99 18.38 -11.76
C THR A 463 -30.85 16.90 -11.48
N ALA A 464 -30.04 16.22 -12.29
CA ALA A 464 -29.84 14.80 -12.10
C ALA A 464 -29.02 14.48 -10.85
N SER A 465 -29.32 13.34 -10.26
CA SER A 465 -28.56 12.81 -9.14
C SER A 465 -27.28 12.12 -9.62
N VAL A 466 -26.18 12.42 -8.96
CA VAL A 466 -24.83 12.03 -9.35
C VAL A 466 -24.13 11.38 -8.16
N LEU A 467 -23.66 10.14 -8.31
CA LEU A 467 -22.82 9.46 -7.33
C LEU A 467 -21.42 9.24 -7.93
N GLU A 468 -20.44 10.03 -7.51
CA GLU A 468 -19.03 9.85 -7.83
C GLU A 468 -18.37 8.98 -6.75
N VAL A 469 -17.98 7.76 -7.11
CA VAL A 469 -17.29 6.79 -6.23
C VAL A 469 -15.92 6.46 -6.80
N ARG A 470 -14.85 7.04 -6.25
CA ARG A 470 -13.52 6.97 -6.88
C ARG A 470 -12.91 5.56 -6.89
N ASN A 471 -13.01 4.81 -5.79
CA ASN A 471 -12.27 3.55 -5.64
C ASN A 471 -13.17 2.30 -5.67
N LEU A 472 -14.22 2.25 -4.84
CA LEU A 472 -14.99 1.02 -4.66
C LEU A 472 -16.45 1.34 -4.33
N ALA A 473 -17.37 0.78 -5.12
CA ALA A 473 -18.80 0.76 -4.84
C ALA A 473 -19.27 -0.69 -4.74
N VAL A 474 -19.70 -1.13 -3.55
CA VAL A 474 -20.22 -2.49 -3.33
C VAL A 474 -21.62 -2.43 -2.73
N LEU A 475 -22.55 -3.09 -3.39
CA LEU A 475 -23.90 -3.37 -2.89
C LEU A 475 -23.96 -4.85 -2.50
N ARG A 476 -24.43 -5.12 -1.28
CA ARG A 476 -24.57 -6.47 -0.74
C ARG A 476 -25.92 -6.66 -0.05
N GLN A 477 -26.41 -7.90 -0.10
CA GLN A 477 -27.54 -8.37 0.69
C GLN A 477 -28.77 -7.46 0.55
N ASN A 478 -29.50 -7.53 -0.57
CA ASN A 478 -30.71 -6.72 -0.79
C ASN A 478 -30.48 -5.20 -0.82
N SER A 479 -29.29 -4.74 -1.19
CA SER A 479 -28.98 -3.29 -1.21
C SER A 479 -29.51 -2.62 -2.48
N VAL A 480 -30.29 -1.53 -2.34
CA VAL A 480 -30.97 -0.89 -3.48
C VAL A 480 -30.69 0.61 -3.56
N ILE A 481 -30.21 1.08 -4.71
CA ILE A 481 -30.17 2.51 -5.07
C ILE A 481 -31.29 2.76 -6.08
N SER A 482 -32.27 3.59 -5.73
CA SER A 482 -33.39 3.92 -6.61
C SER A 482 -33.57 5.43 -6.77
N SER A 483 -33.85 5.86 -8.00
CA SER A 483 -34.24 7.23 -8.31
C SER A 483 -35.42 7.26 -9.27
N ASN A 484 -36.44 8.07 -8.97
CA ASN A 484 -37.54 8.36 -9.90
C ASN A 484 -37.17 9.36 -11.01
N THR A 485 -35.95 9.89 -10.96
CA THR A 485 -35.41 10.79 -11.97
C THR A 485 -34.10 10.24 -12.56
N ASN A 486 -33.34 11.11 -13.19
CA ASN A 486 -32.08 10.80 -13.84
C ASN A 486 -30.98 10.50 -12.81
N LEU A 487 -30.35 9.33 -12.92
CA LEU A 487 -29.30 8.85 -12.02
C LEU A 487 -28.00 8.57 -12.79
N ALA A 488 -26.89 9.15 -12.32
CA ALA A 488 -25.57 8.93 -12.87
C ALA A 488 -24.61 8.41 -11.79
N LEU A 489 -23.91 7.33 -12.07
CA LEU A 489 -22.81 6.83 -11.23
C LEU A 489 -21.50 6.96 -12.01
N TYR A 490 -20.53 7.64 -11.41
CA TYR A 490 -19.17 7.78 -11.91
C TYR A 490 -18.21 7.10 -10.95
N GLY A 491 -17.13 6.51 -11.44
CA GLY A 491 -16.06 6.05 -10.57
C GLY A 491 -14.75 5.86 -11.29
N GLN A 492 -13.69 5.44 -10.60
CA GLN A 492 -12.42 5.06 -11.23
C GLN A 492 -12.00 3.62 -10.89
N GLY A 493 -12.74 2.93 -10.02
CA GLY A 493 -12.43 1.57 -9.60
C GLY A 493 -13.54 0.57 -9.89
N LEU A 494 -13.91 -0.25 -8.90
CA LEU A 494 -14.85 -1.36 -9.06
C LEU A 494 -16.27 -0.98 -8.62
N LEU A 495 -17.25 -1.23 -9.47
CA LEU A 495 -18.67 -1.27 -9.10
C LEU A 495 -19.11 -2.74 -9.04
N GLN A 496 -19.59 -3.18 -7.88
CA GLN A 496 -19.98 -4.57 -7.65
C GLN A 496 -21.33 -4.68 -6.97
N LEU A 497 -22.28 -5.32 -7.64
CA LEU A 497 -23.50 -5.84 -7.05
C LEU A 497 -23.24 -7.32 -6.77
N THR A 498 -23.36 -7.78 -5.53
CA THR A 498 -22.82 -9.09 -5.16
C THR A 498 -23.80 -10.24 -5.31
N GLY A 499 -25.10 -10.03 -5.11
CA GLY A 499 -26.05 -11.12 -5.07
C GLY A 499 -27.52 -10.70 -5.18
N ASP A 500 -28.40 -11.66 -4.90
CA ASP A 500 -29.85 -11.50 -4.97
C ASP A 500 -30.35 -10.27 -4.20
N GLY A 501 -31.24 -9.51 -4.84
CA GLY A 501 -31.87 -8.33 -4.27
C GLY A 501 -31.05 -7.04 -4.39
N ASP A 502 -29.77 -7.12 -4.74
CA ASP A 502 -28.95 -5.94 -4.99
C ASP A 502 -29.42 -5.25 -6.29
N ALA A 503 -29.78 -3.97 -6.26
CA ALA A 503 -30.30 -3.30 -7.44
C ALA A 503 -29.91 -1.81 -7.56
N ILE A 504 -29.69 -1.36 -8.80
CA ILE A 504 -29.57 0.07 -9.14
C ILE A 504 -30.64 0.40 -10.18
N LYS A 505 -31.56 1.28 -9.81
CA LYS A 505 -32.75 1.61 -10.58
C LYS A 505 -32.85 3.12 -10.79
N GLY A 506 -33.18 3.54 -12.01
CA GLY A 506 -33.34 4.95 -12.34
C GLY A 506 -34.31 5.17 -13.49
N GLN A 507 -34.80 6.40 -13.66
CA GLN A 507 -35.55 6.75 -14.87
C GLN A 507 -34.65 6.69 -16.12
N ARG A 508 -33.46 7.28 -15.98
CA ARG A 508 -32.31 7.06 -16.86
C ARG A 508 -31.11 6.78 -15.99
N LEU A 509 -30.37 5.73 -16.32
CA LEU A 509 -29.19 5.31 -15.59
C LEU A 509 -27.96 5.44 -16.49
N SER A 510 -26.95 6.18 -16.03
CA SER A 510 -25.65 6.26 -16.70
C SER A 510 -24.55 5.81 -15.76
N LEU A 511 -23.83 4.75 -16.12
CA LEU A 511 -22.65 4.26 -15.42
C LEU A 511 -21.42 4.65 -16.23
N SER A 512 -20.45 5.34 -15.64
CA SER A 512 -19.25 5.69 -16.38
C SER A 512 -17.96 5.76 -15.57
N LEU A 513 -16.84 5.69 -16.29
CA LEU A 513 -15.46 5.82 -15.79
C LEU A 513 -14.95 4.67 -14.89
N PHE A 514 -15.78 3.68 -14.54
CA PHE A 514 -15.36 2.53 -13.73
C PHE A 514 -14.31 1.66 -14.45
N TYR A 515 -13.35 1.13 -13.70
CA TYR A 515 -12.44 0.12 -14.23
C TYR A 515 -13.19 -1.18 -14.53
N ASN A 516 -14.00 -1.65 -13.59
CA ASN A 516 -14.76 -2.89 -13.73
C ASN A 516 -16.17 -2.72 -13.15
N VAL A 517 -17.18 -3.20 -13.87
CA VAL A 517 -18.58 -3.23 -13.43
C VAL A 517 -19.02 -4.68 -13.38
N THR A 518 -19.43 -5.14 -12.21
CA THR A 518 -19.84 -6.52 -11.97
C THR A 518 -21.27 -6.55 -11.45
N VAL A 519 -22.15 -7.20 -12.19
CA VAL A 519 -23.55 -7.43 -11.85
C VAL A 519 -23.65 -8.90 -11.44
N GLY A 520 -23.52 -9.19 -10.14
CA GLY A 520 -23.53 -10.53 -9.59
C GLY A 520 -24.86 -11.29 -9.80
N PRO A 521 -24.90 -12.60 -9.53
CA PRO A 521 -26.09 -13.42 -9.75
C PRO A 521 -27.28 -12.86 -8.96
N GLY A 522 -28.44 -12.76 -9.62
CA GLY A 522 -29.69 -12.20 -9.08
C GLY A 522 -29.69 -10.71 -8.73
N SER A 523 -28.61 -9.98 -9.02
CA SER A 523 -28.60 -8.53 -8.97
C SER A 523 -29.25 -7.90 -10.21
N LEU A 524 -29.68 -6.64 -10.11
CA LEU A 524 -30.50 -5.98 -11.12
C LEU A 524 -30.03 -4.54 -11.42
N LEU A 525 -29.63 -4.28 -12.66
CA LEU A 525 -29.52 -2.91 -13.20
C LEU A 525 -30.73 -2.60 -14.05
N GLN A 526 -31.43 -1.51 -13.79
CA GLN A 526 -32.70 -1.22 -14.46
C GLN A 526 -32.89 0.26 -14.78
N ALA A 527 -33.21 0.54 -16.05
CA ALA A 527 -33.75 1.84 -16.46
C ALA A 527 -34.59 1.73 -17.76
N PRO A 528 -35.87 2.13 -17.78
CA PRO A 528 -36.57 2.93 -16.76
C PRO A 528 -37.14 2.10 -15.60
N LEU A 529 -37.73 2.77 -14.60
CA LEU A 529 -38.52 2.13 -13.53
C LEU A 529 -39.74 1.38 -14.10
N ASP A 530 -40.28 0.41 -13.34
CA ASP A 530 -41.38 -0.45 -13.78
C ASP A 530 -42.76 0.25 -13.87
N ASP A 531 -42.86 1.55 -13.55
CA ASP A 531 -44.11 2.28 -13.68
C ASP A 531 -44.50 2.46 -15.17
N ASP A 532 -45.78 2.33 -15.51
CA ASP A 532 -46.23 2.45 -16.91
C ASP A 532 -45.92 3.84 -17.49
N ALA A 533 -46.01 4.88 -16.65
CA ALA A 533 -45.65 6.24 -17.01
C ALA A 533 -44.14 6.40 -17.31
N SER A 534 -43.27 5.70 -16.57
CA SER A 534 -41.82 5.77 -16.78
C SER A 534 -41.39 5.06 -18.05
N ARG A 535 -41.98 3.89 -18.37
CA ARG A 535 -41.67 3.09 -19.57
C ARG A 535 -41.88 3.86 -20.87
N GLY A 536 -43.00 4.57 -20.98
CA GLY A 536 -43.34 5.33 -22.20
C GLY A 536 -42.52 6.61 -22.39
N SER A 537 -42.07 7.25 -21.31
CA SER A 537 -41.44 8.58 -21.39
C SER A 537 -40.12 8.60 -22.19
N VAL A 538 -39.33 7.52 -22.14
CA VAL A 538 -38.01 7.47 -22.83
C VAL A 538 -38.17 7.15 -24.31
N THR A 539 -39.10 6.27 -24.67
CA THR A 539 -39.24 5.76 -26.05
C THR A 539 -40.17 6.61 -26.93
N LYS A 540 -41.10 7.38 -26.35
CA LYS A 540 -42.16 8.10 -27.07
C LYS A 540 -41.67 8.96 -28.24
N HIS A 541 -40.52 9.62 -28.13
CA HIS A 541 -39.99 10.48 -29.20
C HIS A 541 -39.40 9.71 -30.40
N LEU A 542 -39.05 8.43 -30.22
CA LEU A 542 -38.39 7.61 -31.24
C LEU A 542 -39.36 6.72 -32.01
N CYS A 543 -40.52 6.42 -31.42
CA CYS A 543 -41.49 5.48 -31.98
C CYS A 543 -42.10 5.90 -33.33
N ASP A 544 -42.24 7.21 -33.55
CA ASP A 544 -42.81 7.78 -34.79
C ASP A 544 -41.76 8.05 -35.88
N THR A 545 -40.47 7.79 -35.60
CA THR A 545 -39.37 8.16 -36.50
C THR A 545 -38.52 6.96 -36.91
N GLN A 546 -38.25 6.83 -38.21
CA GLN A 546 -37.26 5.86 -38.75
C GLN A 546 -35.82 6.41 -38.72
N ARG A 547 -35.61 7.61 -38.14
CA ARG A 547 -34.30 8.26 -38.17
C ARG A 547 -33.46 7.72 -37.03
N CYS A 548 -32.35 7.05 -37.36
CA CYS A 548 -31.38 6.63 -36.35
C CYS A 548 -30.84 7.86 -35.58
N PRO A 549 -30.94 7.88 -34.24
CA PRO A 549 -30.29 8.89 -33.43
C PRO A 549 -28.78 8.84 -33.59
N ILE A 550 -28.17 9.97 -33.97
CA ILE A 550 -26.75 10.01 -34.31
C ILE A 550 -25.86 9.73 -33.08
N ASP A 551 -26.36 9.96 -31.87
CA ASP A 551 -25.71 9.69 -30.60
C ASP A 551 -25.51 8.20 -30.29
N LEU A 552 -26.28 7.31 -30.91
CA LEU A 552 -26.10 5.87 -30.78
C LEU A 552 -25.00 5.33 -31.71
N ILE A 553 -24.78 6.00 -32.85
CA ILE A 553 -23.76 5.61 -33.83
C ILE A 553 -22.42 6.30 -33.52
N THR A 554 -22.49 7.59 -33.21
CA THR A 554 -21.37 8.46 -32.85
C THR A 554 -21.67 9.15 -31.52
N PRO A 555 -21.48 8.45 -30.38
CA PRO A 555 -21.64 9.07 -29.08
C PRO A 555 -20.68 10.25 -28.88
N PRO A 556 -21.05 11.24 -28.05
CA PRO A 556 -20.15 12.34 -27.73
C PRO A 556 -18.88 11.82 -27.04
N ASP A 557 -17.77 12.56 -27.23
CA ASP A 557 -16.50 12.19 -26.65
C ASP A 557 -16.46 12.34 -25.12
N ASP A 558 -17.36 13.14 -24.58
CA ASP A 558 -17.50 13.33 -23.16
C ASP A 558 -18.54 12.34 -22.63
N CYS A 559 -18.15 11.41 -21.75
CA CYS A 559 -19.10 10.58 -20.98
C CYS A 559 -19.90 11.40 -19.95
N HIS A 560 -19.95 12.72 -20.11
CA HIS A 560 -20.78 13.58 -19.29
C HIS A 560 -22.23 13.30 -19.63
N VAL A 561 -23.03 13.18 -18.58
CA VAL A 561 -24.39 12.72 -18.75
C VAL A 561 -25.24 13.85 -19.32
N ASN A 562 -25.55 13.70 -20.61
CA ASN A 562 -26.50 14.55 -21.31
C ASN A 562 -27.81 13.78 -21.47
N TYR A 563 -28.83 14.17 -20.70
CA TYR A 563 -30.15 13.54 -20.74
C TYR A 563 -30.97 13.94 -21.97
N THR A 564 -30.45 14.77 -22.89
CA THR A 564 -31.08 14.94 -24.21
C THR A 564 -30.78 13.77 -25.15
N LEU A 565 -29.85 12.87 -24.78
CA LEU A 565 -29.51 11.68 -25.56
C LEU A 565 -30.59 10.60 -25.45
N SER A 566 -30.58 9.67 -26.39
CA SER A 566 -31.67 8.71 -26.63
C SER A 566 -31.69 7.50 -25.69
N PHE A 567 -30.74 7.37 -24.76
CA PHE A 567 -30.58 6.16 -23.94
C PHE A 567 -31.53 6.11 -22.73
N SER A 568 -31.80 4.90 -22.25
CA SER A 568 -32.35 4.66 -20.91
C SER A 568 -31.27 4.15 -19.95
N LEU A 569 -30.44 3.22 -20.42
CA LEU A 569 -29.30 2.67 -19.69
C LEU A 569 -28.03 2.87 -20.52
N GLN A 570 -27.10 3.68 -20.03
CA GLN A 570 -25.82 3.93 -20.68
C GLN A 570 -24.67 3.42 -19.83
N ILE A 571 -23.71 2.74 -20.47
CA ILE A 571 -22.43 2.37 -19.86
C ILE A 571 -21.32 2.97 -20.74
N CYS A 572 -20.51 3.85 -20.17
CA CYS A 572 -19.48 4.62 -20.90
C CYS A 572 -18.12 4.53 -20.21
N ARG A 573 -17.05 4.21 -20.96
CA ARG A 573 -15.68 4.10 -20.41
C ARG A 573 -15.59 3.13 -19.23
N VAL A 574 -15.87 1.87 -19.51
CA VAL A 574 -15.68 0.75 -18.57
C VAL A 574 -14.66 -0.20 -19.18
N GLU A 575 -13.63 -0.66 -18.46
CA GLU A 575 -12.70 -1.62 -19.08
C GLU A 575 -13.40 -2.98 -19.25
N ASP A 576 -13.87 -3.57 -18.15
CA ASP A 576 -14.54 -4.86 -18.13
C ASP A 576 -15.96 -4.75 -17.54
N LEU A 577 -16.95 -5.29 -18.23
CA LEU A 577 -18.34 -5.39 -17.77
C LEU A 577 -18.71 -6.87 -17.64
N LEU A 578 -18.89 -7.36 -16.42
CA LEU A 578 -19.31 -8.72 -16.11
C LEU A 578 -20.78 -8.74 -15.68
N VAL A 579 -21.61 -9.52 -16.37
CA VAL A 579 -23.05 -9.62 -16.14
C VAL A 579 -23.43 -11.06 -15.82
N ASN A 580 -23.65 -11.35 -14.55
CA ASN A 580 -24.18 -12.61 -14.03
C ASN A 580 -25.64 -12.46 -13.56
N GLY A 581 -26.07 -11.22 -13.29
CA GLY A 581 -27.46 -10.86 -12.98
C GLY A 581 -28.22 -10.34 -14.20
N ILE A 582 -29.19 -9.46 -13.95
CA ILE A 582 -30.10 -8.94 -14.97
C ILE A 582 -29.80 -7.46 -15.23
N MET A 583 -29.58 -7.11 -16.50
CA MET A 583 -29.54 -5.73 -16.98
C MET A 583 -30.76 -5.47 -17.86
N LYS A 584 -31.66 -4.60 -17.40
CA LYS A 584 -32.94 -4.30 -18.06
C LYS A 584 -32.98 -2.84 -18.52
N GLY A 585 -33.32 -2.60 -19.78
CA GLY A 585 -33.63 -1.24 -20.23
C GLY A 585 -34.19 -1.10 -21.64
N SER A 586 -34.89 -0.01 -21.91
CA SER A 586 -35.50 0.28 -23.22
C SER A 586 -34.48 0.51 -24.33
N ILE A 587 -33.46 1.32 -24.03
CA ILE A 587 -32.34 1.61 -24.94
C ILE A 587 -31.06 1.45 -24.13
N ILE A 588 -30.44 0.28 -24.28
CA ILE A 588 -29.18 -0.07 -23.64
C ILE A 588 -28.06 0.33 -24.58
N HIS A 589 -27.23 1.29 -24.18
CA HIS A 589 -26.10 1.77 -24.97
C HIS A 589 -24.79 1.58 -24.19
N ILE A 590 -24.02 0.58 -24.56
CA ILE A 590 -22.69 0.30 -23.98
C ILE A 590 -21.65 0.78 -24.98
N HIS A 591 -20.86 1.80 -24.68
CA HIS A 591 -19.81 2.26 -25.58
C HIS A 591 -18.53 2.61 -24.83
N ARG A 592 -17.41 2.61 -25.55
CA ARG A 592 -16.06 2.74 -24.96
C ARG A 592 -15.81 1.71 -23.85
N ALA A 593 -16.38 0.51 -24.01
CA ALA A 593 -16.02 -0.65 -23.22
C ALA A 593 -14.92 -1.46 -23.90
N ARG A 594 -14.05 -2.15 -23.14
CA ARG A 594 -13.12 -3.11 -23.76
C ARG A 594 -13.78 -4.47 -23.85
N THR A 595 -14.14 -5.07 -22.73
CA THR A 595 -14.74 -6.40 -22.69
C THR A 595 -16.11 -6.37 -22.04
N VAL A 596 -17.05 -7.09 -22.63
CA VAL A 596 -18.37 -7.36 -22.05
C VAL A 596 -18.51 -8.87 -21.96
N ILE A 597 -18.72 -9.38 -20.75
CA ILE A 597 -18.87 -10.80 -20.46
C ILE A 597 -20.25 -10.98 -19.84
N VAL A 598 -21.12 -11.70 -20.51
CA VAL A 598 -22.43 -12.11 -19.97
C VAL A 598 -22.32 -13.58 -19.61
N ASP A 599 -22.23 -13.86 -18.32
CA ASP A 599 -22.06 -15.22 -17.78
C ASP A 599 -23.34 -16.05 -17.94
N THR A 600 -23.30 -17.34 -17.63
CA THR A 600 -24.38 -18.32 -17.92
C THR A 600 -25.75 -17.92 -17.35
N ASP A 601 -25.79 -17.41 -16.12
CA ASP A 601 -27.01 -16.91 -15.46
C ASP A 601 -27.34 -15.45 -15.83
N GLY A 602 -26.44 -14.79 -16.56
CA GLY A 602 -26.55 -13.39 -16.96
C GLY A 602 -27.58 -13.14 -18.05
N MET A 603 -28.32 -12.04 -17.93
CA MET A 603 -29.29 -11.60 -18.93
C MET A 603 -29.23 -10.10 -19.16
N ILE A 604 -28.93 -9.69 -20.39
CA ILE A 604 -29.14 -8.31 -20.84
C ILE A 604 -30.44 -8.31 -21.67
N THR A 605 -31.45 -7.58 -21.20
CA THR A 605 -32.78 -7.59 -21.80
C THR A 605 -33.32 -6.19 -22.06
N ALA A 606 -33.76 -5.99 -23.30
CA ALA A 606 -34.61 -4.88 -23.71
C ALA A 606 -35.99 -5.40 -24.15
N SER A 607 -36.36 -6.64 -23.80
CA SER A 607 -37.65 -7.23 -24.17
C SER A 607 -38.80 -6.44 -23.55
N GLU A 608 -39.89 -6.28 -24.30
CA GLU A 608 -41.12 -5.58 -23.87
C GLU A 608 -40.91 -4.08 -23.53
N LEU A 609 -39.77 -3.48 -23.88
CA LEU A 609 -39.43 -2.10 -23.51
C LEU A 609 -39.32 -1.15 -24.71
N GLY A 610 -39.87 -1.55 -25.85
CA GLY A 610 -39.96 -0.76 -27.07
C GLY A 610 -41.16 0.18 -27.09
N CYS A 611 -41.77 0.31 -28.26
CA CYS A 611 -42.88 1.21 -28.49
C CYS A 611 -44.22 0.54 -28.21
N THR A 612 -45.13 1.26 -27.54
CA THR A 612 -46.54 0.88 -27.41
C THR A 612 -47.27 1.04 -28.74
N GLU A 613 -46.99 2.15 -29.42
CA GLU A 613 -47.44 2.46 -30.77
C GLU A 613 -46.23 2.88 -31.60
N GLY A 614 -46.12 2.41 -32.84
CA GLY A 614 -45.00 2.77 -33.70
C GLY A 614 -45.30 2.59 -35.18
N ILE A 615 -44.30 2.73 -36.03
CA ILE A 615 -44.46 2.70 -37.49
C ILE A 615 -45.02 1.35 -37.99
N GLY A 616 -44.63 0.24 -37.35
CA GLY A 616 -45.13 -1.09 -37.65
C GLY A 616 -46.24 -1.54 -36.71
N LYS A 617 -47.04 -0.60 -36.19
CA LYS A 617 -48.17 -0.86 -35.29
C LYS A 617 -49.11 -1.94 -35.83
N GLY A 618 -49.50 -2.87 -34.97
CA GLY A 618 -50.52 -3.87 -35.28
C GLY A 618 -51.93 -3.29 -35.17
N ASN A 619 -52.77 -3.52 -36.17
CA ASN A 619 -54.13 -2.98 -36.21
C ASN A 619 -55.12 -3.83 -35.40
N PHE A 620 -56.00 -3.20 -34.61
CA PHE A 620 -57.12 -3.86 -33.94
C PHE A 620 -58.44 -3.48 -34.61
N LEU A 621 -59.12 -4.46 -35.23
CA LEU A 621 -60.41 -4.26 -35.90
C LEU A 621 -61.45 -5.26 -35.40
N ASN A 622 -62.51 -4.77 -34.74
CA ASN A 622 -63.68 -5.55 -34.33
C ASN A 622 -63.35 -6.88 -33.61
N GLY A 623 -62.33 -6.88 -32.75
CA GLY A 623 -61.87 -8.06 -32.00
C GLY A 623 -60.71 -8.85 -32.62
N ALA A 624 -60.35 -8.58 -33.88
CA ALA A 624 -59.16 -9.16 -34.51
C ALA A 624 -57.95 -8.21 -34.34
N GLY A 625 -56.95 -8.60 -33.55
CA GLY A 625 -55.69 -7.88 -33.40
C GLY A 625 -54.57 -8.46 -34.28
N GLY A 626 -54.10 -7.69 -35.25
CA GLY A 626 -52.90 -8.02 -36.03
C GLY A 626 -51.63 -7.77 -35.21
N GLY A 627 -50.61 -8.62 -35.35
CA GLY A 627 -49.32 -8.46 -34.69
C GLY A 627 -48.52 -7.28 -35.28
N ALA A 628 -47.64 -6.68 -34.50
CA ALA A 628 -46.77 -5.60 -34.97
C ALA A 628 -45.63 -6.14 -35.85
N GLY A 629 -45.12 -5.32 -36.78
CA GLY A 629 -44.00 -5.68 -37.66
C GLY A 629 -42.76 -4.83 -37.39
N HIS A 630 -41.57 -5.44 -37.39
CA HIS A 630 -40.25 -4.79 -37.34
C HIS A 630 -39.26 -5.89 -37.69
N GLY A 631 -38.29 -5.67 -38.61
CA GLY A 631 -37.43 -6.75 -39.12
C GLY A 631 -38.13 -7.67 -40.12
N GLY A 632 -39.28 -8.23 -39.73
CA GLY A 632 -40.23 -8.95 -40.57
C GLY A 632 -41.67 -8.44 -40.39
N LYS A 633 -42.58 -8.84 -41.28
CA LYS A 633 -43.99 -8.46 -41.21
C LYS A 633 -44.73 -9.16 -40.06
N GLY A 634 -45.59 -8.43 -39.37
CA GLY A 634 -46.51 -9.00 -38.37
C GLY A 634 -47.57 -9.90 -38.99
N GLY A 635 -47.99 -10.92 -38.25
CA GLY A 635 -49.06 -11.84 -38.62
C GLY A 635 -50.45 -11.19 -38.52
N SER A 636 -51.37 -11.60 -39.38
CA SER A 636 -52.76 -11.12 -39.31
C SER A 636 -53.54 -11.79 -38.18
N GLY A 637 -54.38 -11.03 -37.50
CA GLY A 637 -55.33 -11.54 -36.51
C GLY A 637 -56.66 -11.92 -37.16
N TYR A 638 -57.38 -12.89 -36.61
CA TYR A 638 -58.63 -13.40 -37.15
C TYR A 638 -59.67 -13.63 -36.05
N PHE A 639 -60.77 -12.87 -36.08
CA PHE A 639 -61.86 -13.01 -35.09
C PHE A 639 -63.22 -12.91 -35.77
N ASN A 640 -64.10 -13.89 -35.53
CA ASN A 640 -65.46 -13.95 -36.08
C ASN A 640 -65.55 -13.63 -37.59
N GLY A 641 -64.66 -14.21 -38.40
CA GLY A 641 -64.66 -14.04 -39.86
C GLY A 641 -64.05 -12.74 -40.37
N ARG A 642 -63.56 -11.86 -39.51
CA ARG A 642 -62.84 -10.64 -39.89
C ARG A 642 -61.35 -10.81 -39.65
N GLU A 643 -60.56 -10.50 -40.67
CA GLU A 643 -59.10 -10.47 -40.61
C GLU A 643 -58.60 -9.04 -40.37
N SER A 644 -57.68 -8.87 -39.44
CA SER A 644 -56.92 -7.63 -39.25
C SER A 644 -55.48 -7.85 -39.69
N ILE A 645 -54.99 -6.97 -40.57
CA ILE A 645 -53.65 -7.07 -41.15
C ILE A 645 -52.61 -6.71 -40.07
N GLY A 646 -51.56 -7.52 -39.95
CA GLY A 646 -50.40 -7.20 -39.10
C GLY A 646 -49.56 -6.03 -39.64
N GLY A 647 -48.74 -5.45 -38.79
CA GLY A 647 -47.85 -4.34 -39.12
C GLY A 647 -46.83 -4.68 -40.21
N SER A 648 -46.43 -3.67 -40.97
CA SER A 648 -45.38 -3.79 -42.00
C SER A 648 -43.98 -3.92 -41.39
N GLU A 649 -43.07 -4.58 -42.11
CA GLU A 649 -41.64 -4.48 -41.82
C GLU A 649 -41.13 -3.04 -42.05
N TYR A 650 -40.23 -2.57 -41.19
CA TYR A 650 -39.57 -1.27 -41.34
C TYR A 650 -38.14 -1.31 -40.79
N GLY A 651 -37.43 -0.20 -40.95
CA GLY A 651 -36.05 0.00 -40.48
C GLY A 651 -34.98 -0.53 -41.43
N ASN A 652 -33.73 -0.19 -41.16
CA ASN A 652 -32.59 -0.55 -42.02
C ASN A 652 -31.93 -1.88 -41.59
N ALA A 653 -31.82 -2.85 -42.50
CA ALA A 653 -31.18 -4.14 -42.22
C ALA A 653 -29.65 -4.06 -42.04
N ILE A 654 -28.96 -3.10 -42.67
CA ILE A 654 -27.49 -2.96 -42.65
C ILE A 654 -27.02 -2.11 -41.47
N LEU A 655 -27.91 -1.31 -40.87
CA LEU A 655 -27.60 -0.51 -39.68
C LEU A 655 -28.90 -0.23 -38.92
N PRO A 656 -29.46 -1.23 -38.22
CA PRO A 656 -30.73 -1.10 -37.52
C PRO A 656 -30.59 -0.18 -36.30
N CYS A 657 -31.50 0.76 -36.14
CA CYS A 657 -31.55 1.70 -35.00
C CYS A 657 -32.98 1.98 -34.53
N GLU A 658 -33.92 1.13 -34.89
CA GLU A 658 -35.33 1.37 -34.62
C GLU A 658 -35.82 0.50 -33.45
N LEU A 659 -36.72 1.03 -32.64
CA LEU A 659 -37.41 0.26 -31.61
C LEU A 659 -38.45 -0.65 -32.27
N GLY A 660 -38.79 -1.78 -31.64
CA GLY A 660 -39.93 -2.60 -32.03
C GLY A 660 -41.26 -1.89 -31.74
N SER A 661 -42.26 -2.14 -32.58
CA SER A 661 -43.61 -1.58 -32.48
C SER A 661 -44.54 -2.49 -31.67
N GLY A 662 -45.54 -1.86 -31.07
CA GLY A 662 -46.60 -2.51 -30.30
C GLY A 662 -47.94 -2.61 -31.04
N THR A 663 -48.96 -3.14 -30.36
CA THR A 663 -50.33 -3.25 -30.89
C THR A 663 -51.33 -2.45 -30.04
N GLU A 664 -52.29 -1.81 -30.71
CA GLU A 664 -53.31 -0.99 -30.05
C GLU A 664 -54.39 -1.86 -29.41
N GLY A 665 -54.71 -1.60 -28.13
CA GLY A 665 -55.87 -2.17 -27.47
C GLY A 665 -57.19 -1.51 -27.91
N PRO A 666 -58.36 -2.15 -27.69
CA PRO A 666 -59.66 -1.58 -28.00
C PRO A 666 -59.99 -0.28 -27.24
N ASN A 667 -59.44 -0.09 -26.04
CA ASN A 667 -59.49 1.12 -25.20
C ASN A 667 -58.21 1.14 -24.33
N GLU A 668 -57.82 2.31 -23.81
CA GLU A 668 -56.72 2.47 -22.83
C GLU A 668 -56.86 1.53 -21.60
N SER A 669 -58.08 1.13 -21.25
CA SER A 669 -58.37 0.23 -20.12
C SER A 669 -57.92 -1.23 -20.33
N TYR A 670 -57.71 -1.66 -21.59
CA TYR A 670 -57.43 -3.06 -21.92
C TYR A 670 -55.93 -3.39 -22.04
N GLY A 671 -55.07 -2.38 -21.86
CA GLY A 671 -53.62 -2.51 -22.00
C GLY A 671 -53.16 -2.51 -23.46
N HIS A 672 -51.94 -2.03 -23.68
CA HIS A 672 -51.24 -2.05 -24.97
C HIS A 672 -50.18 -3.16 -24.94
N VAL A 673 -49.90 -3.76 -26.09
CA VAL A 673 -48.77 -4.71 -26.23
C VAL A 673 -47.54 -3.94 -26.68
N VAL A 674 -46.41 -4.07 -25.99
CA VAL A 674 -45.16 -3.35 -26.31
C VAL A 674 -44.24 -4.15 -27.23
N GLY A 675 -43.59 -3.45 -28.16
CA GLY A 675 -42.49 -4.02 -28.93
C GLY A 675 -41.21 -4.22 -28.12
N GLY A 676 -40.20 -4.84 -28.72
CA GLY A 676 -38.86 -4.96 -28.14
C GLY A 676 -38.08 -3.64 -28.20
N GLY A 677 -37.21 -3.42 -27.22
CA GLY A 677 -36.33 -2.25 -27.15
C GLY A 677 -35.09 -2.38 -28.06
N MET A 678 -34.07 -1.59 -27.77
CA MET A 678 -32.85 -1.53 -28.56
C MET A 678 -31.62 -1.75 -27.68
N ILE A 679 -30.68 -2.58 -28.16
CA ILE A 679 -29.40 -2.82 -27.53
C ILE A 679 -28.31 -2.43 -28.51
N VAL A 680 -27.51 -1.43 -28.15
CA VAL A 680 -26.36 -0.96 -28.91
C VAL A 680 -25.09 -1.18 -28.10
N MET A 681 -24.16 -1.97 -28.63
CA MET A 681 -22.84 -2.18 -28.01
C MET A 681 -21.74 -1.68 -28.94
N GLY A 682 -20.85 -0.82 -28.45
CA GLY A 682 -19.84 -0.11 -29.20
C GLY A 682 -20.41 1.03 -30.06
N SER A 683 -19.54 1.66 -30.84
CA SER A 683 -19.87 2.72 -31.79
C SER A 683 -18.93 2.69 -32.99
N ILE A 684 -19.19 3.49 -34.03
CA ILE A 684 -18.30 3.56 -35.21
C ILE A 684 -16.89 4.01 -34.82
N GLN A 685 -16.78 4.97 -33.90
CA GLN A 685 -15.50 5.51 -33.44
C GLN A 685 -14.82 4.59 -32.41
N TRP A 686 -15.62 3.97 -31.54
CA TRP A 686 -15.16 3.17 -30.41
C TRP A 686 -15.84 1.81 -30.41
N PRO A 687 -15.38 0.86 -31.25
CA PRO A 687 -15.91 -0.50 -31.26
C PRO A 687 -15.45 -1.25 -30.01
N LEU A 688 -16.33 -2.13 -29.50
CA LEU A 688 -16.04 -3.02 -28.40
C LEU A 688 -14.89 -3.97 -28.78
N LEU A 689 -13.94 -4.21 -27.88
CA LEU A 689 -12.82 -5.11 -28.19
C LEU A 689 -13.31 -6.57 -28.21
N ARG A 690 -14.06 -7.00 -27.20
CA ARG A 690 -14.56 -8.37 -27.08
C ARG A 690 -15.93 -8.44 -26.43
N LEU A 691 -16.83 -9.25 -26.99
CA LEU A 691 -18.10 -9.66 -26.37
C LEU A 691 -18.10 -11.19 -26.15
N ASP A 692 -18.10 -11.62 -24.91
CA ASP A 692 -18.23 -13.02 -24.52
C ASP A 692 -19.65 -13.25 -23.96
N LEU A 693 -20.46 -14.06 -24.64
CA LEU A 693 -21.83 -14.38 -24.25
C LEU A 693 -21.91 -15.87 -23.92
N TYR A 694 -22.14 -16.16 -22.64
CA TYR A 694 -22.51 -17.46 -22.08
C TYR A 694 -24.01 -17.49 -21.72
N GLY A 695 -24.53 -16.35 -21.25
CA GLY A 695 -25.94 -16.18 -20.90
C GLY A 695 -26.82 -15.74 -22.07
N SER A 696 -27.72 -14.79 -21.81
CA SER A 696 -28.74 -14.37 -22.78
C SER A 696 -28.75 -12.88 -23.07
N LEU A 697 -28.98 -12.55 -24.34
CA LEU A 697 -29.14 -11.18 -24.84
C LEU A 697 -30.48 -11.10 -25.58
N ARG A 698 -31.46 -10.38 -25.04
CA ARG A 698 -32.86 -10.43 -25.50
C ARG A 698 -33.41 -9.04 -25.82
N ALA A 699 -34.10 -8.91 -26.95
CA ALA A 699 -34.88 -7.72 -27.31
C ALA A 699 -36.21 -8.18 -27.93
N ASP A 700 -36.93 -9.06 -27.24
CA ASP A 700 -38.16 -9.69 -27.74
C ASP A 700 -39.39 -8.78 -27.59
N GLY A 701 -40.40 -9.01 -28.42
CA GLY A 701 -41.71 -8.35 -28.29
C GLY A 701 -42.59 -8.98 -27.21
N GLU A 702 -43.49 -8.19 -26.63
CA GLU A 702 -44.41 -8.69 -25.59
C GLU A 702 -45.44 -9.66 -26.18
N SER A 703 -45.70 -10.75 -25.44
CA SER A 703 -46.74 -11.72 -25.76
C SER A 703 -47.98 -11.46 -24.93
N PHE A 704 -49.15 -11.33 -25.56
CA PHE A 704 -50.38 -11.05 -24.84
C PHE A 704 -51.07 -12.34 -24.39
N SER A 705 -51.00 -12.70 -23.11
CA SER A 705 -51.56 -13.96 -22.60
C SER A 705 -53.04 -13.90 -22.17
N LYS A 706 -53.61 -12.70 -22.03
CA LYS A 706 -54.97 -12.50 -21.48
C LYS A 706 -56.04 -12.57 -22.58
N SER A 707 -57.25 -13.01 -22.23
CA SER A 707 -58.43 -12.87 -23.10
C SER A 707 -59.19 -11.59 -22.73
N ILE A 708 -59.50 -10.74 -23.71
CA ILE A 708 -60.25 -9.51 -23.45
C ILE A 708 -61.72 -9.88 -23.22
N LYS A 709 -62.25 -9.55 -22.04
CA LYS A 709 -63.67 -9.72 -21.71
C LYS A 709 -64.35 -8.35 -21.62
N SER A 710 -65.55 -8.26 -22.17
CA SER A 710 -66.45 -7.11 -22.03
C SER A 710 -66.94 -6.99 -20.57
N SER A 711 -67.54 -5.85 -20.21
CA SER A 711 -68.29 -5.70 -18.94
C SER A 711 -69.31 -6.83 -18.71
N ASP A 712 -69.87 -7.35 -19.80
CA ASP A 712 -70.90 -8.40 -19.80
C ASP A 712 -70.30 -9.82 -19.83
N GLY A 713 -68.98 -9.96 -19.72
CA GLY A 713 -68.26 -11.23 -19.75
C GLY A 713 -68.05 -11.84 -21.15
N SER A 714 -68.60 -11.22 -22.20
CA SER A 714 -68.39 -11.67 -23.60
C SER A 714 -66.96 -11.43 -24.06
N SER A 715 -66.35 -12.40 -24.75
CA SER A 715 -65.02 -12.26 -25.35
C SER A 715 -65.03 -11.16 -26.41
N VAL A 716 -64.21 -10.13 -26.24
CA VAL A 716 -64.09 -8.97 -27.15
C VAL A 716 -63.11 -9.27 -28.29
N GLY A 717 -62.25 -10.29 -28.15
CA GLY A 717 -61.22 -10.66 -29.13
C GLY A 717 -59.81 -10.72 -28.54
N GLY A 718 -58.82 -10.98 -29.39
CA GLY A 718 -57.40 -11.11 -29.02
C GLY A 718 -56.55 -9.96 -29.55
N LEU A 719 -55.63 -9.46 -28.72
CA LEU A 719 -54.60 -8.51 -29.13
C LEU A 719 -53.49 -9.21 -29.93
N GLY A 720 -52.86 -8.49 -30.85
CA GLY A 720 -51.69 -9.00 -31.58
C GLY A 720 -50.42 -8.90 -30.75
N GLY A 721 -49.44 -9.75 -31.04
CA GLY A 721 -48.13 -9.72 -30.36
C GLY A 721 -47.26 -8.52 -30.77
N GLY A 722 -46.38 -8.08 -29.88
CA GLY A 722 -45.41 -7.02 -30.14
C GLY A 722 -44.29 -7.50 -31.06
N SER A 723 -43.68 -6.61 -31.85
CA SER A 723 -42.56 -7.01 -32.72
C SER A 723 -41.26 -7.12 -31.92
N GLY A 724 -40.31 -7.93 -32.40
CA GLY A 724 -38.95 -7.93 -31.89
C GLY A 724 -38.28 -6.56 -32.04
N GLY A 725 -37.28 -6.28 -31.21
CA GLY A 725 -36.51 -5.05 -31.16
C GLY A 725 -35.30 -5.03 -32.07
N THR A 726 -34.25 -4.31 -31.64
CA THR A 726 -32.98 -4.16 -32.40
C THR A 726 -31.78 -4.49 -31.54
N VAL A 727 -30.85 -5.29 -32.08
CA VAL A 727 -29.52 -5.53 -31.52
C VAL A 727 -28.46 -5.07 -32.53
N LEU A 728 -27.77 -3.97 -32.22
CA LEU A 728 -26.73 -3.38 -33.04
C LEU A 728 -25.38 -3.48 -32.33
N LEU A 729 -24.45 -4.23 -32.89
CA LEU A 729 -23.17 -4.51 -32.23
C LEU A 729 -21.99 -4.02 -33.09
N PHE A 730 -21.17 -3.13 -32.55
CA PHE A 730 -19.89 -2.69 -33.08
C PHE A 730 -18.76 -3.32 -32.27
N LEU A 731 -18.06 -4.31 -32.84
CA LEU A 731 -17.06 -5.08 -32.10
C LEU A 731 -15.87 -5.50 -32.97
N GLN A 732 -14.81 -6.00 -32.31
CA GLN A 732 -13.64 -6.63 -32.93
C GLN A 732 -13.67 -8.16 -32.79
N GLU A 733 -14.12 -8.68 -31.64
CA GLU A 733 -14.18 -10.12 -31.34
C GLU A 733 -15.51 -10.50 -30.67
N LEU A 734 -16.13 -11.61 -31.08
CA LEU A 734 -17.34 -12.21 -30.51
C LEU A 734 -17.07 -13.64 -30.07
N ARG A 735 -17.47 -14.02 -28.86
CA ARG A 735 -17.48 -15.43 -28.44
C ARG A 735 -18.85 -15.80 -27.90
N LEU A 736 -19.55 -16.67 -28.60
CA LEU A 736 -20.77 -17.31 -28.15
C LEU A 736 -20.40 -18.70 -27.64
N LEU A 737 -20.50 -18.95 -26.33
CA LEU A 737 -19.94 -20.14 -25.66
C LEU A 737 -20.96 -20.79 -24.71
N GLU A 738 -21.00 -22.11 -24.64
CA GLU A 738 -21.84 -22.88 -23.68
C GLU A 738 -23.38 -22.66 -23.81
N ASN A 739 -23.92 -22.64 -25.04
CA ASN A 739 -25.34 -22.44 -25.36
C ASN A 739 -25.93 -21.04 -25.03
N PRO A 740 -25.29 -19.94 -25.49
CA PRO A 740 -25.86 -18.62 -25.31
C PRO A 740 -27.14 -18.44 -26.12
N TYR A 741 -27.99 -17.54 -25.65
CA TYR A 741 -29.29 -17.26 -26.24
C TYR A 741 -29.41 -15.80 -26.67
N LEU A 742 -29.15 -15.53 -27.95
CA LEU A 742 -29.36 -14.22 -28.56
C LEU A 742 -30.73 -14.18 -29.25
N SER A 743 -31.67 -13.37 -28.76
CA SER A 743 -33.07 -13.41 -29.19
C SER A 743 -33.64 -12.04 -29.51
N VAL A 744 -34.31 -11.95 -30.67
CA VAL A 744 -35.08 -10.78 -31.10
C VAL A 744 -36.40 -11.26 -31.72
N VAL A 745 -37.13 -12.07 -30.96
CA VAL A 745 -38.33 -12.79 -31.38
C VAL A 745 -39.56 -11.90 -31.27
N GLY A 746 -40.50 -12.07 -32.20
CA GLY A 746 -41.81 -11.44 -32.10
C GLY A 746 -42.67 -12.08 -31.00
N GLY A 747 -43.45 -11.27 -30.29
CA GLY A 747 -44.38 -11.75 -29.27
C GLY A 747 -45.53 -12.57 -29.86
N ASN A 748 -46.07 -13.50 -29.07
CA ASN A 748 -47.21 -14.32 -29.47
C ASN A 748 -48.52 -13.51 -29.42
N GLY A 749 -49.41 -13.77 -30.37
CA GLY A 749 -50.76 -13.23 -30.40
C GLY A 749 -51.62 -13.77 -29.26
N GLY A 750 -52.61 -12.99 -28.84
CA GLY A 750 -53.55 -13.38 -27.79
C GLY A 750 -54.47 -14.53 -28.18
N PRO A 751 -55.04 -15.25 -27.19
CA PRO A 751 -55.62 -16.58 -27.40
C PRO A 751 -56.91 -16.62 -28.23
N VAL A 752 -57.44 -15.46 -28.62
CA VAL A 752 -58.71 -15.31 -29.32
C VAL A 752 -58.46 -14.66 -30.68
N GLY A 753 -57.63 -15.30 -31.51
CA GLY A 753 -57.40 -14.86 -32.88
C GLY A 753 -56.33 -13.78 -33.05
N GLY A 754 -55.41 -13.62 -32.10
CA GLY A 754 -54.33 -12.64 -32.21
C GLY A 754 -53.25 -13.07 -33.21
N GLY A 755 -52.79 -12.14 -34.05
CA GLY A 755 -51.65 -12.36 -34.94
C GLY A 755 -50.31 -12.26 -34.20
N GLY A 756 -49.32 -13.06 -34.59
CA GLY A 756 -47.97 -13.02 -34.01
C GLY A 756 -47.15 -11.81 -34.47
N GLY A 757 -46.27 -11.29 -33.62
CA GLY A 757 -45.38 -10.18 -33.97
C GLY A 757 -44.26 -10.59 -34.95
N GLY A 758 -43.74 -9.67 -35.75
CA GLY A 758 -42.57 -9.91 -36.60
C GLY A 758 -41.28 -10.02 -35.77
N GLY A 759 -40.33 -10.85 -36.21
CA GLY A 759 -39.00 -10.95 -35.60
C GLY A 759 -38.12 -9.75 -35.96
N GLY A 760 -37.32 -9.24 -35.01
CA GLY A 760 -36.59 -7.97 -35.16
C GLY A 760 -35.26 -8.06 -35.92
N ARG A 761 -34.29 -7.20 -35.57
CA ARG A 761 -33.04 -7.07 -36.34
C ARG A 761 -31.79 -7.28 -35.47
N ILE A 762 -30.82 -8.03 -35.98
CA ILE A 762 -29.47 -8.21 -35.41
C ILE A 762 -28.44 -7.79 -36.46
N HIS A 763 -27.54 -6.87 -36.13
CA HIS A 763 -26.46 -6.45 -37.03
C HIS A 763 -25.08 -6.49 -36.36
N PHE A 764 -24.13 -7.17 -37.00
CA PHE A 764 -22.72 -7.23 -36.59
C PHE A 764 -21.85 -6.29 -37.44
N HIS A 765 -21.42 -5.18 -36.83
CA HIS A 765 -20.56 -4.19 -37.46
C HIS A 765 -19.08 -4.38 -37.08
N TRP A 766 -18.38 -5.24 -37.81
CA TRP A 766 -16.98 -5.56 -37.54
C TRP A 766 -16.04 -4.36 -37.75
N SER A 767 -15.07 -4.23 -36.85
CA SER A 767 -14.02 -3.22 -36.89
C SER A 767 -12.65 -3.85 -36.75
N LYS A 768 -11.61 -3.22 -37.31
CA LYS A 768 -10.21 -3.69 -37.25
C LYS A 768 -10.07 -5.21 -37.46
N ILE A 769 -10.63 -5.74 -38.56
CA ILE A 769 -10.40 -7.13 -38.93
C ILE A 769 -8.89 -7.29 -39.15
N GLY A 770 -8.22 -7.85 -38.15
CA GLY A 770 -6.78 -7.94 -38.08
C GLY A 770 -6.26 -8.83 -39.20
N MET A 771 -5.76 -8.23 -40.27
CA MET A 771 -4.89 -8.91 -41.23
C MET A 771 -3.43 -8.84 -40.74
N GLU A 772 -3.22 -8.83 -39.42
CA GLU A 772 -1.91 -8.75 -38.76
C GLU A 772 -1.18 -10.11 -38.83
N GLU A 773 -0.16 -10.36 -38.00
CA GLU A 773 0.69 -11.55 -38.14
C GLU A 773 -0.04 -12.90 -37.95
N GLU A 774 -1.17 -12.94 -37.25
CA GLU A 774 -2.08 -14.09 -37.18
C GLU A 774 -3.49 -13.62 -37.53
N TYR A 775 -4.19 -14.35 -38.41
CA TYR A 775 -5.62 -14.13 -38.62
C TYR A 775 -6.36 -14.68 -37.41
N VAL A 776 -6.98 -13.79 -36.65
CA VAL A 776 -7.84 -14.14 -35.52
C VAL A 776 -9.28 -14.13 -36.02
N PRO A 777 -10.04 -15.23 -35.91
CA PRO A 777 -11.45 -15.22 -36.29
C PRO A 777 -12.19 -14.17 -35.47
N VAL A 778 -12.98 -13.32 -36.14
CA VAL A 778 -13.74 -12.25 -35.45
C VAL A 778 -14.88 -12.79 -34.62
N ALA A 779 -15.32 -14.05 -34.84
CA ALA A 779 -16.34 -14.70 -34.04
C ALA A 779 -16.04 -16.19 -33.81
N SER A 780 -16.35 -16.69 -32.62
CA SER A 780 -16.44 -18.13 -32.31
C SER A 780 -17.87 -18.46 -31.84
N ILE A 781 -18.57 -19.34 -32.53
CA ILE A 781 -20.00 -19.55 -32.31
C ILE A 781 -20.31 -20.98 -31.87
N THR A 782 -20.74 -21.13 -30.62
CA THR A 782 -21.33 -22.36 -30.08
C THR A 782 -22.65 -22.04 -29.37
N GLY A 783 -23.68 -21.64 -30.13
CA GLY A 783 -24.98 -21.21 -29.58
C GLY A 783 -26.08 -21.04 -30.62
N SER A 784 -27.27 -20.59 -30.17
CA SER A 784 -28.41 -20.30 -31.05
C SER A 784 -28.75 -18.80 -31.05
N MET A 785 -28.94 -18.26 -32.26
CA MET A 785 -29.49 -16.93 -32.47
C MET A 785 -30.91 -17.11 -33.00
N ASN A 786 -31.89 -16.47 -32.37
CA ASN A 786 -33.31 -16.58 -32.74
C ASN A 786 -33.88 -15.23 -33.15
N ASN A 787 -34.37 -15.16 -34.39
CA ASN A 787 -35.04 -14.01 -35.00
C ASN A 787 -36.44 -14.41 -35.52
N SER A 788 -37.04 -15.48 -34.99
CA SER A 788 -38.34 -15.96 -35.47
C SER A 788 -39.46 -14.95 -35.23
N GLY A 789 -40.46 -14.96 -36.11
CA GLY A 789 -41.73 -14.30 -35.82
C GLY A 789 -42.50 -15.02 -34.70
N GLY A 790 -43.36 -14.27 -34.01
CA GLY A 790 -44.23 -14.80 -32.97
C GLY A 790 -45.33 -15.69 -33.54
N ALA A 791 -45.87 -16.56 -32.68
CA ALA A 791 -46.99 -17.42 -33.05
C ALA A 791 -48.31 -16.66 -33.07
N GLY A 792 -49.13 -16.89 -34.11
CA GLY A 792 -50.53 -16.52 -34.08
C GLY A 792 -51.36 -17.61 -33.39
N ASP A 793 -52.48 -17.25 -32.78
CA ASP A 793 -53.39 -18.21 -32.14
C ASP A 793 -54.79 -18.17 -32.77
N ASN A 794 -55.53 -19.29 -32.69
CA ASN A 794 -56.91 -19.47 -33.12
C ASN A 794 -57.25 -18.80 -34.49
N ASP A 795 -56.61 -19.30 -35.55
CA ASP A 795 -56.60 -18.78 -36.95
C ASP A 795 -55.74 -17.52 -37.22
N GLY A 796 -55.14 -16.92 -36.19
CA GLY A 796 -54.12 -15.89 -36.36
C GLY A 796 -52.89 -16.41 -37.12
N ARG A 797 -52.34 -15.61 -38.03
CA ARG A 797 -51.11 -15.97 -38.76
C ARG A 797 -49.87 -15.70 -37.91
N HIS A 798 -48.84 -16.51 -38.13
CA HIS A 798 -47.50 -16.30 -37.58
C HIS A 798 -46.86 -15.05 -38.18
N GLY A 799 -46.05 -14.34 -37.37
CA GLY A 799 -45.18 -13.28 -37.88
C GLY A 799 -44.06 -13.84 -38.75
N GLN A 800 -43.48 -12.99 -39.62
CA GLN A 800 -42.30 -13.34 -40.41
C GLN A 800 -41.03 -13.26 -39.56
N GLU A 801 -40.01 -14.01 -39.99
CA GLU A 801 -38.66 -13.94 -39.42
C GLU A 801 -38.01 -12.57 -39.64
N GLY A 802 -37.18 -12.18 -38.70
CA GLY A 802 -36.37 -10.97 -38.75
C GLY A 802 -35.09 -11.11 -39.57
N THR A 803 -34.17 -10.17 -39.42
CA THR A 803 -32.93 -10.15 -40.21
C THR A 803 -31.67 -10.22 -39.36
N ILE A 804 -30.71 -11.08 -39.73
CA ILE A 804 -29.35 -11.15 -39.18
C ILE A 804 -28.35 -10.75 -40.27
N THR A 805 -27.63 -9.65 -40.08
CA THR A 805 -26.68 -9.12 -41.08
C THR A 805 -25.30 -8.83 -40.49
N GLY A 806 -24.28 -8.81 -41.33
CA GLY A 806 -22.90 -8.45 -40.97
C GLY A 806 -22.33 -7.40 -41.93
N LYS A 807 -21.26 -6.71 -41.50
CA LYS A 807 -20.50 -5.80 -42.37
C LYS A 807 -19.81 -6.56 -43.51
N ALA A 808 -19.70 -5.93 -44.68
CA ALA A 808 -18.98 -6.49 -45.83
C ALA A 808 -17.51 -6.83 -45.47
N CYS A 809 -17.11 -8.06 -45.77
CA CYS A 809 -15.77 -8.56 -45.46
C CYS A 809 -14.70 -8.10 -46.48
N PRO A 810 -13.45 -7.91 -46.04
CA PRO A 810 -12.35 -7.51 -46.93
C PRO A 810 -11.90 -8.66 -47.83
N LYS A 811 -11.10 -8.34 -48.85
CA LYS A 811 -10.42 -9.31 -49.74
C LYS A 811 -9.79 -10.47 -48.96
N GLY A 812 -10.06 -11.70 -49.39
CA GLY A 812 -9.56 -12.92 -48.76
C GLY A 812 -10.50 -13.57 -47.75
N LEU A 813 -11.54 -12.86 -47.28
CA LEU A 813 -12.49 -13.31 -46.25
C LEU A 813 -13.93 -13.32 -46.75
N TYR A 814 -14.84 -14.16 -46.23
CA TYR A 814 -16.26 -14.25 -46.63
C TYR A 814 -17.20 -14.62 -45.46
N GLY A 815 -18.51 -14.53 -45.66
CA GLY A 815 -19.54 -14.85 -44.66
C GLY A 815 -19.96 -13.66 -43.77
N ILE A 816 -20.88 -13.92 -42.82
CA ILE A 816 -21.32 -12.93 -41.82
C ILE A 816 -20.18 -12.64 -40.82
N PHE A 817 -19.35 -13.64 -40.54
CA PHE A 817 -18.24 -13.61 -39.57
C PHE A 817 -16.86 -13.51 -40.23
N CYS A 818 -16.79 -13.12 -41.51
CA CYS A 818 -15.54 -12.90 -42.26
C CYS A 818 -14.49 -14.01 -42.15
N GLU A 819 -14.88 -15.27 -42.33
CA GLU A 819 -13.99 -16.44 -42.34
C GLU A 819 -13.00 -16.42 -43.52
N GLU A 820 -11.84 -17.06 -43.37
CA GLU A 820 -10.83 -17.16 -44.43
C GLU A 820 -11.30 -18.02 -45.59
N CYS A 821 -11.01 -17.58 -46.83
CA CYS A 821 -11.15 -18.43 -48.00
C CYS A 821 -10.29 -19.72 -47.85
N PRO A 822 -10.76 -20.89 -48.31
CA PRO A 822 -10.05 -22.18 -48.19
C PRO A 822 -8.61 -22.19 -48.74
N ILE A 823 -7.73 -23.02 -48.16
CA ILE A 823 -6.32 -23.16 -48.59
C ILE A 823 -6.25 -23.53 -50.08
N GLY A 824 -5.50 -22.73 -50.84
CA GLY A 824 -5.40 -22.88 -52.29
C GLY A 824 -6.41 -22.04 -53.08
N THR A 825 -7.23 -21.20 -52.41
CA THR A 825 -8.11 -20.21 -53.05
C THR A 825 -7.72 -18.77 -52.70
N TYR A 826 -8.11 -17.81 -53.54
CA TYR A 826 -7.86 -16.37 -53.45
C TYR A 826 -9.15 -15.57 -53.70
N LYS A 827 -9.26 -14.39 -53.09
CA LYS A 827 -10.37 -13.44 -53.26
C LYS A 827 -9.83 -12.01 -53.36
N ASP A 828 -10.27 -11.26 -54.37
CA ASP A 828 -9.71 -9.95 -54.74
C ASP A 828 -10.70 -8.77 -54.63
N VAL A 829 -11.97 -9.04 -54.28
CA VAL A 829 -13.03 -8.04 -54.07
C VAL A 829 -13.58 -8.09 -52.64
N ASP A 830 -14.10 -6.96 -52.16
CA ASP A 830 -14.76 -6.86 -50.86
C ASP A 830 -16.23 -7.32 -50.97
N GLY A 831 -16.72 -8.05 -49.98
CA GLY A 831 -18.08 -8.62 -49.95
C GLY A 831 -18.18 -9.82 -49.01
N SER A 832 -19.38 -10.21 -48.61
CA SER A 832 -19.59 -11.32 -47.67
C SER A 832 -20.06 -12.62 -48.35
N ASP A 833 -20.30 -12.62 -49.66
CA ASP A 833 -20.75 -13.82 -50.37
C ASP A 833 -19.62 -14.85 -50.54
N GLU A 834 -19.95 -16.14 -50.35
CA GLU A 834 -19.03 -17.28 -50.49
C GLU A 834 -18.50 -17.45 -51.93
N HIS A 835 -19.31 -17.10 -52.92
CA HIS A 835 -18.98 -17.23 -54.35
C HIS A 835 -17.78 -16.39 -54.81
N LEU A 836 -17.18 -15.60 -53.92
CA LEU A 836 -16.05 -14.71 -54.19
C LEU A 836 -14.65 -15.36 -53.99
N CYS A 837 -14.52 -16.61 -53.52
CA CYS A 837 -13.24 -17.34 -53.33
C CYS A 837 -12.86 -18.26 -54.54
N ILE A 838 -11.66 -18.10 -55.16
CA ILE A 838 -11.24 -18.68 -56.47
C ILE A 838 -9.87 -19.45 -56.38
N PRO A 839 -9.60 -20.62 -57.02
CA PRO A 839 -8.34 -21.40 -56.84
C PRO A 839 -6.99 -20.85 -57.42
N CYS A 840 -5.81 -21.23 -56.85
CA CYS A 840 -4.41 -20.85 -57.19
C CYS A 840 -3.66 -21.80 -58.19
N PRO A 841 -2.64 -21.32 -58.96
CA PRO A 841 -1.84 -22.11 -59.93
C PRO A 841 -0.54 -22.74 -59.37
N LEU A 842 -0.09 -23.89 -59.93
CA LEU A 842 0.96 -24.79 -59.39
C LEU A 842 2.43 -24.53 -59.83
N ASP A 843 2.71 -23.70 -60.85
CA ASP A 843 4.03 -23.64 -61.51
C ASP A 843 5.17 -22.91 -60.75
N LEU A 844 4.97 -22.48 -59.50
CA LEU A 844 5.86 -21.53 -58.76
C LEU A 844 6.61 -22.11 -57.52
N LEU A 845 6.76 -23.43 -57.35
CA LEU A 845 7.25 -24.09 -56.11
C LEU A 845 8.70 -24.68 -56.21
N PRO A 846 9.69 -24.31 -55.34
CA PRO A 846 11.07 -24.87 -55.32
C PRO A 846 11.23 -26.27 -54.70
N ASN A 847 12.37 -26.91 -54.96
CA ASN A 847 12.74 -28.19 -54.34
C ASN A 847 13.07 -28.00 -52.84
N ARG A 848 12.45 -28.83 -51.99
CA ARG A 848 12.27 -28.68 -50.53
C ARG A 848 11.14 -27.72 -50.10
N ALA A 849 10.06 -27.47 -50.88
CA ALA A 849 8.94 -26.59 -50.46
C ALA A 849 7.49 -27.11 -50.65
N ASN A 850 6.51 -26.56 -49.89
CA ASN A 850 5.05 -26.81 -49.95
C ASN A 850 4.22 -25.51 -49.93
N PHE A 851 3.01 -25.47 -50.53
CA PHE A 851 2.07 -24.35 -50.37
C PHE A 851 1.67 -24.22 -48.90
N ILE A 852 1.79 -23.01 -48.40
CA ILE A 852 1.51 -22.71 -47.00
C ILE A 852 0.20 -21.98 -46.89
N TYR A 853 -0.45 -22.19 -45.75
CA TYR A 853 -1.44 -21.29 -45.22
C TYR A 853 -0.97 -19.83 -45.36
N LYS A 854 -1.81 -18.99 -45.97
CA LYS A 854 -1.60 -17.54 -46.03
C LYS A 854 -2.66 -16.86 -45.18
N ARG A 855 -2.16 -16.12 -44.20
CA ARG A 855 -2.90 -15.28 -43.25
C ARG A 855 -3.89 -14.36 -43.96
N GLY A 856 -5.13 -14.31 -43.46
CA GLY A 856 -6.21 -13.45 -43.96
C GLY A 856 -6.80 -13.91 -45.30
N GLY A 857 -6.52 -15.16 -45.71
CA GLY A 857 -6.84 -15.64 -47.05
C GLY A 857 -5.93 -15.05 -48.13
N VAL A 858 -5.94 -15.66 -49.32
CA VAL A 858 -5.06 -15.23 -50.41
C VAL A 858 -5.72 -14.07 -51.16
N THR A 859 -5.06 -12.90 -51.21
CA THR A 859 -5.58 -11.74 -51.97
C THR A 859 -5.07 -11.66 -53.41
N ARG A 860 -4.00 -12.41 -53.73
CA ARG A 860 -3.32 -12.39 -55.04
C ARG A 860 -3.32 -13.77 -55.66
N ARG A 861 -3.29 -13.83 -56.98
CA ARG A 861 -3.25 -15.08 -57.73
C ARG A 861 -2.06 -16.02 -57.38
N SER A 862 -0.95 -15.53 -56.82
CA SER A 862 0.22 -16.33 -56.41
C SER A 862 0.15 -16.76 -54.93
N CYS A 863 -0.01 -18.05 -54.67
CA CYS A 863 -0.01 -18.64 -53.32
C CYS A 863 1.43 -18.82 -52.76
N PRO A 864 1.68 -18.55 -51.45
CA PRO A 864 3.02 -18.65 -50.82
C PRO A 864 3.45 -20.08 -50.50
N TYR A 865 4.77 -20.30 -50.29
CA TYR A 865 5.38 -21.60 -49.97
C TYR A 865 6.59 -21.50 -48.99
N LYS A 866 7.03 -22.61 -48.34
CA LYS A 866 8.16 -22.66 -47.35
C LYS A 866 9.06 -23.89 -47.49
N CYS A 867 10.36 -23.79 -47.12
CA CYS A 867 11.32 -24.91 -47.04
C CYS A 867 10.88 -25.99 -45.99
N ILE A 868 11.30 -27.27 -46.14
CA ILE A 868 10.96 -28.39 -45.22
C ILE A 868 11.45 -28.18 -43.76
N SER A 869 12.59 -27.50 -43.53
CA SER A 869 13.14 -27.25 -42.19
C SER A 869 13.67 -25.83 -42.04
N ASP A 870 13.42 -25.24 -40.86
CA ASP A 870 13.80 -23.86 -40.49
C ASP A 870 15.29 -23.64 -40.26
N LYS A 871 16.09 -24.72 -40.24
CA LYS A 871 17.55 -24.61 -40.21
C LYS A 871 18.11 -23.94 -41.48
N TYR A 872 17.30 -23.89 -42.54
CA TYR A 872 17.72 -23.52 -43.87
C TYR A 872 17.00 -22.25 -44.36
N ARG A 873 17.75 -21.17 -44.60
CA ARG A 873 17.26 -19.86 -45.03
C ARG A 873 16.91 -19.80 -46.51
N MET A 874 15.68 -19.38 -46.77
CA MET A 874 15.11 -19.05 -48.09
C MET A 874 15.87 -17.90 -48.78
N PRO A 875 15.86 -17.79 -50.12
CA PRO A 875 15.05 -18.56 -51.08
C PRO A 875 15.59 -19.96 -51.39
N ASN A 876 16.88 -20.22 -51.10
CA ASN A 876 17.58 -21.45 -51.51
C ASN A 876 17.69 -22.53 -50.42
N CYS A 877 17.40 -22.19 -49.15
CA CYS A 877 17.52 -23.03 -47.95
C CYS A 877 19.02 -23.29 -47.46
N TYR A 878 19.76 -22.31 -46.88
CA TYR A 878 21.17 -22.39 -46.28
C TYR A 878 21.33 -22.03 -44.75
N THR A 879 22.47 -22.25 -44.04
CA THR A 879 22.63 -21.91 -42.58
C THR A 879 23.12 -20.46 -42.28
N PRO A 880 22.85 -19.85 -41.10
CA PRO A 880 23.07 -18.40 -40.88
C PRO A 880 24.52 -17.97 -40.56
N LEU A 881 25.30 -18.78 -39.81
CA LEU A 881 26.74 -18.51 -39.61
C LEU A 881 27.47 -18.66 -40.94
N GLU A 882 27.06 -19.65 -41.74
CA GLU A 882 27.53 -19.85 -43.09
C GLU A 882 27.18 -18.65 -43.96
N GLU A 883 25.94 -18.18 -43.95
CA GLU A 883 25.54 -16.95 -44.65
C GLU A 883 26.36 -15.73 -44.20
N LEU A 884 26.65 -15.55 -42.90
CA LEU A 884 27.48 -14.45 -42.41
C LEU A 884 28.93 -14.58 -42.89
N ILE A 885 29.52 -15.76 -42.75
CA ILE A 885 30.88 -16.03 -43.20
C ILE A 885 30.98 -15.82 -44.71
N TYR A 886 30.02 -16.31 -45.49
CA TYR A 886 30.01 -16.18 -46.95
C TYR A 886 29.62 -14.78 -47.44
N THR A 887 28.82 -14.00 -46.70
CA THR A 887 28.56 -12.58 -47.04
C THR A 887 29.83 -11.74 -47.02
N PHE A 888 30.78 -12.04 -46.12
CA PHE A 888 32.06 -11.33 -46.03
C PHE A 888 33.22 -12.01 -46.80
N GLY A 889 32.90 -12.97 -47.67
CA GLY A 889 33.88 -13.63 -48.54
C GLY A 889 34.64 -14.81 -47.92
N GLY A 890 34.17 -15.34 -46.79
CA GLY A 890 34.71 -16.55 -46.14
C GLY A 890 35.25 -16.30 -44.71
N PRO A 891 35.73 -17.35 -44.02
CA PRO A 891 36.06 -17.29 -42.59
C PRO A 891 37.35 -16.50 -42.26
N TRP A 892 38.30 -16.46 -43.19
CA TRP A 892 39.56 -15.72 -43.04
C TRP A 892 39.40 -14.19 -43.04
N PRO A 893 38.72 -13.56 -44.03
CA PRO A 893 38.53 -12.11 -44.04
C PRO A 893 37.73 -11.61 -42.83
N PHE A 894 36.78 -12.40 -42.33
CA PHE A 894 35.99 -12.06 -41.14
C PHE A 894 36.85 -11.89 -39.87
N SER A 895 37.83 -12.78 -39.64
CA SER A 895 38.67 -12.74 -38.43
C SER A 895 39.61 -11.52 -38.39
N VAL A 896 40.21 -11.17 -39.53
CA VAL A 896 41.10 -9.99 -39.66
C VAL A 896 40.31 -8.69 -39.44
N LEU A 897 39.11 -8.61 -40.02
CA LEU A 897 38.21 -7.47 -39.85
C LEU A 897 37.82 -7.28 -38.38
N LEU A 898 37.46 -8.35 -37.68
CA LEU A 898 37.08 -8.31 -36.27
C LEU A 898 38.22 -7.77 -35.38
N SER A 899 39.45 -8.22 -35.59
CA SER A 899 40.61 -7.76 -34.83
C SER A 899 40.87 -6.24 -35.01
N PHE A 900 40.77 -5.75 -36.24
CA PHE A 900 40.95 -4.33 -36.55
C PHE A 900 39.87 -3.45 -35.89
N ILE A 901 38.62 -3.91 -35.90
CA ILE A 901 37.49 -3.23 -35.26
C ILE A 901 37.68 -3.12 -33.75
N LEU A 902 38.13 -4.20 -33.10
CA LEU A 902 38.36 -4.21 -31.65
C LEU A 902 39.46 -3.22 -31.22
N LEU A 903 40.53 -3.09 -32.01
CA LEU A 903 41.60 -2.12 -31.73
C LEU A 903 41.12 -0.67 -31.87
N LEU A 904 40.34 -0.38 -32.92
CA LEU A 904 39.72 0.93 -33.13
C LEU A 904 38.75 1.30 -32.01
N LEU A 905 37.91 0.36 -31.57
CA LEU A 905 36.97 0.58 -30.47
C LEU A 905 37.68 0.84 -29.14
N ALA A 906 38.80 0.15 -28.87
CA ALA A 906 39.58 0.39 -27.66
C ALA A 906 40.21 1.78 -27.64
N LEU A 907 40.76 2.23 -28.78
CA LEU A 907 41.28 3.59 -28.95
C LEU A 907 40.17 4.64 -28.84
N LEU A 908 38.99 4.37 -29.42
CA LEU A 908 37.81 5.23 -29.28
C LEU A 908 37.33 5.33 -27.83
N LEU A 909 37.25 4.24 -27.09
CA LEU A 909 36.86 4.27 -25.67
C LEU A 909 37.91 4.98 -24.81
N SER A 910 39.20 4.79 -25.09
CA SER A 910 40.29 5.48 -24.40
C SER A 910 40.26 7.00 -24.68
N THR A 911 40.00 7.41 -25.92
CA THR A 911 39.86 8.83 -26.28
C THR A 911 38.57 9.44 -25.72
N LEU A 912 37.45 8.71 -25.75
CA LEU A 912 36.18 9.13 -25.16
C LEU A 912 36.31 9.33 -23.66
N ARG A 913 37.00 8.42 -22.97
CA ARG A 913 37.33 8.54 -21.54
C ARG A 913 38.14 9.81 -21.29
N ASN A 914 39.22 10.04 -22.05
CA ASN A 914 40.03 11.25 -21.90
C ASN A 914 39.21 12.52 -22.14
N LYS A 915 38.21 12.48 -23.03
CA LYS A 915 37.34 13.61 -23.36
C LYS A 915 36.23 13.86 -22.32
N LEU A 916 35.63 12.80 -21.77
CA LEU A 916 34.58 12.89 -20.74
C LEU A 916 35.14 13.19 -19.35
N ILE A 917 36.33 12.65 -19.03
CA ILE A 917 36.94 12.75 -17.69
C ILE A 917 38.01 13.85 -17.63
N GLY A 918 38.43 14.40 -18.78
CA GLY A 918 39.38 15.51 -18.86
C GLY A 918 40.84 15.11 -18.58
N SER A 919 41.76 15.55 -19.45
CA SER A 919 43.21 15.41 -19.30
C SER A 919 43.76 16.33 -18.21
N GLY A 920 43.65 15.94 -16.95
CA GLY A 920 44.33 16.61 -15.84
C GLY A 920 45.75 16.08 -15.66
N SER A 921 46.68 16.46 -16.55
CA SER A 921 48.11 16.35 -16.29
C SER A 921 48.58 17.63 -15.61
N TYR A 922 49.13 17.48 -14.40
CA TYR A 922 50.20 18.29 -13.79
C TYR A 922 50.38 19.72 -14.35
N HIS A 923 50.00 20.74 -13.58
CA HIS A 923 50.92 21.74 -13.06
C HIS A 923 50.20 22.79 -12.20
N SER A 924 50.58 22.80 -10.94
CA SER A 924 50.69 24.00 -10.11
C SER A 924 51.44 25.11 -10.85
N SER A 925 50.93 26.36 -10.85
CA SER A 925 51.68 27.63 -10.76
C SER A 925 50.87 28.86 -11.24
N SER A 926 50.96 29.94 -10.45
CA SER A 926 50.57 31.33 -10.78
C SER A 926 49.09 31.73 -10.80
N SER A 927 48.44 31.68 -9.64
CA SER A 927 47.80 32.90 -9.14
C SER A 927 47.96 32.94 -7.63
N ILE A 928 48.62 34.01 -7.19
CA ILE A 928 48.70 34.43 -5.80
C ILE A 928 47.28 34.88 -5.44
N GLU A 929 46.49 33.94 -4.95
CA GLU A 929 45.39 34.17 -4.03
C GLU A 929 45.35 32.96 -3.08
N HIS A 930 46.31 32.97 -2.15
CA HIS A 930 46.13 32.28 -0.88
C HIS A 930 44.88 32.86 -0.22
N HIS A 931 43.75 32.18 -0.37
CA HIS A 931 42.78 31.83 0.66
C HIS A 931 41.47 31.41 -0.02
N ASN A 932 40.92 30.29 0.44
CA ASN A 932 39.55 29.82 0.17
C ASN A 932 39.33 28.90 -1.04
N HIS A 933 40.00 27.74 -1.12
CA HIS A 933 39.35 26.53 -1.65
C HIS A 933 39.54 25.24 -0.83
N HIS A 934 40.07 25.33 0.40
CA HIS A 934 39.52 24.53 1.51
C HIS A 934 38.26 25.23 2.05
N ARG A 935 37.20 25.29 1.22
CA ARG A 935 35.84 25.69 1.61
C ARG A 935 34.87 25.34 0.47
N PHE A 936 34.65 24.05 0.24
CA PHE A 936 33.27 23.63 0.06
C PHE A 936 32.84 23.11 1.42
N PRO A 937 31.82 23.73 2.06
CA PRO A 937 31.29 23.17 3.28
C PRO A 937 30.80 21.78 2.92
N TYR A 938 31.17 20.81 3.74
CA TYR A 938 30.48 19.54 3.77
C TYR A 938 28.97 19.84 3.76
N LEU A 939 28.30 19.59 2.63
CA LEU A 939 26.83 19.51 2.54
C LEU A 939 26.36 18.18 3.15
N LEU A 940 26.98 17.78 4.27
CA LEU A 940 26.44 16.88 5.27
C LEU A 940 25.76 17.81 6.27
N SER A 941 24.45 18.02 6.11
CA SER A 941 23.57 18.82 6.99
C SER A 941 24.15 20.17 7.45
N LEU A 942 23.50 21.27 7.09
CA LEU A 942 23.81 22.65 7.55
C LEU A 942 23.93 22.83 9.08
N SER A 943 23.70 21.81 9.90
CA SER A 943 23.90 21.78 11.35
C SER A 943 25.34 21.63 11.85
N GLU A 944 26.34 21.26 11.03
CA GLU A 944 27.73 21.07 11.54
C GLU A 944 28.76 22.15 11.11
N VAL A 945 28.40 23.15 10.30
CA VAL A 945 29.38 24.09 9.69
C VAL A 945 29.56 25.43 10.45
N ARG A 946 29.24 25.50 11.75
CA ARG A 946 29.65 26.65 12.59
C ARG A 946 30.10 26.19 13.98
N GLY A 947 31.42 26.09 14.18
CA GLY A 947 32.06 26.56 15.42
C GLY A 947 32.29 25.62 16.62
N ALA A 948 31.97 24.32 16.60
CA ALA A 948 32.01 23.49 17.82
C ALA A 948 33.34 22.71 18.11
N ARG A 949 34.49 23.06 17.51
CA ARG A 949 35.63 22.12 17.39
C ARG A 949 36.61 22.03 18.58
N ALA A 950 36.72 23.03 19.45
CA ALA A 950 37.70 23.01 20.55
C ALA A 950 37.11 22.51 21.88
N GLU A 951 35.83 22.79 22.14
CA GLU A 951 35.16 22.41 23.38
C GLU A 951 34.98 20.89 23.52
N GLU A 952 34.68 20.17 22.42
CA GLU A 952 34.44 18.72 22.44
C GLU A 952 35.66 17.91 22.88
N THR A 953 36.87 18.38 22.59
CA THR A 953 38.11 17.68 22.97
C THR A 953 38.39 17.76 24.46
N GLN A 954 37.98 18.85 25.11
CA GLN A 954 38.15 19.05 26.55
C GLN A 954 37.13 18.24 27.35
N SER A 955 35.92 18.05 26.81
CA SER A 955 34.86 17.26 27.46
C SER A 955 34.97 15.76 27.22
N HIS A 956 35.66 15.29 26.18
CA HIS A 956 35.79 13.86 25.90
C HIS A 956 36.46 13.09 27.06
N VAL A 957 35.85 11.97 27.48
CA VAL A 957 36.29 11.11 28.59
C VAL A 957 36.93 9.83 28.08
N HIS A 958 36.17 9.01 27.33
CA HIS A 958 36.60 7.68 26.90
C HIS A 958 35.87 7.24 25.63
N ARG A 959 36.58 6.48 24.78
CA ARG A 959 36.05 5.84 23.57
C ARG A 959 35.90 4.34 23.80
N MET A 960 34.67 3.86 23.77
CA MET A 960 34.33 2.46 23.95
C MET A 960 34.06 1.80 22.60
N TYR A 961 34.77 0.72 22.25
CA TYR A 961 34.61 0.02 20.98
C TYR A 961 33.61 -1.13 21.08
N PHE A 962 32.80 -1.31 20.02
CA PHE A 962 31.99 -2.51 19.85
C PHE A 962 32.86 -3.72 19.52
N MET A 963 32.57 -4.83 20.19
CA MET A 963 33.20 -6.13 19.96
C MET A 963 32.47 -6.89 18.85
N GLY A 964 33.22 -7.69 18.08
CA GLY A 964 32.68 -8.57 17.04
C GLY A 964 32.98 -8.10 15.60
N PRO A 965 33.03 -9.02 14.62
CA PRO A 965 33.40 -8.75 13.22
C PRO A 965 32.27 -8.13 12.36
N ASN A 966 31.15 -7.73 12.98
CA ASN A 966 29.94 -7.26 12.30
C ASN A 966 29.41 -8.23 11.23
N THR A 967 29.22 -9.50 11.59
CA THR A 967 28.63 -10.51 10.70
C THR A 967 27.23 -10.87 11.18
N PHE A 968 26.39 -11.42 10.29
CA PHE A 968 25.03 -11.85 10.68
C PHE A 968 25.01 -12.90 11.79
N ARG A 969 26.10 -13.68 11.96
CA ARG A 969 26.24 -14.66 13.05
C ARG A 969 26.79 -14.04 14.33
N GLU A 970 27.69 -13.06 14.19
CA GLU A 970 28.34 -12.37 15.31
C GLU A 970 28.15 -10.85 15.08
N PRO A 971 27.00 -10.30 15.52
CA PRO A 971 26.75 -8.87 15.45
C PRO A 971 27.68 -8.09 16.40
N TRP A 972 27.67 -6.77 16.27
CA TRP A 972 28.36 -5.92 17.23
C TRP A 972 27.70 -6.03 18.61
N HIS A 973 28.52 -6.10 19.65
CA HIS A 973 28.05 -6.06 21.03
C HIS A 973 29.05 -5.30 21.92
N LEU A 974 28.55 -4.70 23.00
CA LEU A 974 29.36 -4.08 24.05
C LEU A 974 29.42 -4.99 25.28
N PRO A 975 30.56 -5.03 26.00
CA PRO A 975 30.66 -5.71 27.28
C PRO A 975 29.80 -5.01 28.34
N TYR A 976 29.24 -5.80 29.27
CA TYR A 976 28.37 -5.33 30.34
C TYR A 976 29.08 -4.46 31.39
N SER A 977 30.33 -4.75 31.73
CA SER A 977 31.04 -3.99 32.76
C SER A 977 31.50 -2.62 32.23
N PRO A 978 31.12 -1.49 32.88
CA PRO A 978 31.65 -0.18 32.51
C PRO A 978 33.16 -0.12 32.76
N PRO A 979 33.96 0.39 31.80
CA PRO A 979 35.38 0.64 32.00
C PRO A 979 35.63 1.54 33.23
N HIS A 980 36.76 1.30 33.93
CA HIS A 980 37.17 2.12 35.08
C HIS A 980 37.22 3.63 34.78
N ALA A 981 37.43 4.04 33.52
CA ALA A 981 37.46 5.43 33.11
C ALA A 981 36.09 6.13 33.12
N ILE A 982 34.98 5.38 33.01
CA ILE A 982 33.61 5.93 32.97
C ILE A 982 32.75 5.55 34.18
N ILE A 983 33.23 4.67 35.06
CA ILE A 983 32.47 4.19 36.23
C ILE A 983 31.99 5.32 37.15
N GLU A 984 32.70 6.45 37.17
CA GLU A 984 32.34 7.64 37.97
C GLU A 984 31.29 8.53 37.30
N ILE A 985 31.20 8.54 35.97
CA ILE A 985 30.25 9.38 35.20
C ILE A 985 28.94 8.65 34.92
N VAL A 986 28.90 7.33 35.13
CA VAL A 986 27.77 6.46 34.81
C VAL A 986 27.21 5.79 36.07
N TYR A 987 25.90 5.52 36.09
CA TYR A 987 25.29 4.58 37.03
C TYR A 987 25.42 3.15 36.48
N GLU A 988 26.09 2.25 37.21
CA GLU A 988 26.38 0.88 36.75
C GLU A 988 25.12 0.10 36.33
N ASP A 989 24.03 0.15 37.11
CA ASP A 989 22.80 -0.55 36.77
C ASP A 989 22.12 -0.01 35.51
N ALA A 990 22.09 1.32 35.35
CA ALA A 990 21.52 1.96 34.18
C ALA A 990 22.41 1.76 32.94
N PHE A 991 23.73 1.67 33.14
CA PHE A 991 24.67 1.29 32.09
C PHE A 991 24.39 -0.12 31.60
N ASN A 992 24.22 -1.10 32.50
CA ASN A 992 23.93 -2.48 32.12
C ASN A 992 22.64 -2.59 31.28
N ARG A 993 21.59 -1.86 31.64
CA ARG A 993 20.34 -1.81 30.84
C ARG A 993 20.56 -1.16 29.49
N PHE A 994 21.31 -0.05 29.44
CA PHE A 994 21.70 0.56 28.18
C PHE A 994 22.48 -0.43 27.29
N ILE A 995 23.38 -1.23 27.87
CA ILE A 995 24.10 -2.28 27.15
C ILE A 995 23.16 -3.36 26.61
N ASP A 996 22.15 -3.80 27.37
CA ASP A 996 21.14 -4.75 26.87
C ASP A 996 20.38 -4.19 25.67
N GLU A 997 19.91 -2.95 25.78
CA GLU A 997 19.14 -2.30 24.72
C GLU A 997 20.00 -2.07 23.48
N ILE A 998 21.21 -1.51 23.61
CA ILE A 998 22.06 -1.23 22.46
C ILE A 998 22.57 -2.50 21.77
N ASN A 999 22.83 -3.57 22.55
CA ASN A 999 23.17 -4.89 21.99
C ASN A 999 21.97 -5.49 21.23
N SER A 1000 20.75 -5.26 21.70
CA SER A 1000 19.54 -5.67 20.99
C SER A 1000 19.36 -4.91 19.66
N VAL A 1001 19.64 -3.60 19.64
CA VAL A 1001 19.57 -2.77 18.42
C VAL A 1001 20.67 -3.17 17.41
N ALA A 1002 21.87 -3.50 17.92
CA ALA A 1002 22.99 -3.95 17.12
C ALA A 1002 22.83 -5.37 16.54
N ALA A 1003 21.95 -6.19 17.11
CA ALA A 1003 21.67 -7.55 16.61
C ALA A 1003 21.03 -7.53 15.20
N TYR A 1004 21.36 -8.52 14.38
CA TYR A 1004 20.74 -8.73 13.07
C TYR A 1004 19.55 -9.67 13.18
N ASP A 1005 18.51 -9.41 12.38
CA ASP A 1005 17.41 -10.34 12.26
C ASP A 1005 17.84 -11.58 11.45
N TRP A 1006 17.25 -12.73 11.77
CA TRP A 1006 17.60 -14.01 11.12
C TRP A 1006 17.40 -13.97 9.60
N TRP A 1007 16.36 -13.28 9.11
CA TRP A 1007 16.03 -13.22 7.69
C TRP A 1007 17.09 -12.44 6.89
N GLU A 1008 17.72 -11.43 7.50
CA GLU A 1008 18.79 -10.64 6.85
C GLU A 1008 19.99 -11.53 6.51
N GLY A 1009 20.34 -12.43 7.43
CA GLY A 1009 21.36 -13.45 7.25
C GLY A 1009 20.97 -14.49 6.20
N SER A 1010 19.69 -14.88 6.15
CA SER A 1010 19.17 -15.82 5.14
C SER A 1010 19.27 -15.27 3.72
N VAL A 1011 18.87 -14.01 3.50
CA VAL A 1011 19.00 -13.34 2.18
C VAL A 1011 20.45 -13.26 1.75
N HIS A 1012 21.35 -12.88 2.66
CA HIS A 1012 22.78 -12.90 2.39
C HIS A 1012 23.27 -14.31 2.03
N SER A 1013 22.82 -15.35 2.73
CA SER A 1013 23.18 -16.74 2.43
C SER A 1013 22.75 -17.15 1.02
N ILE A 1014 21.51 -16.82 0.62
CA ILE A 1014 21.00 -17.11 -0.74
C ILE A 1014 21.80 -16.36 -1.79
N LEU A 1015 22.00 -15.05 -1.61
CA LEU A 1015 22.78 -14.22 -2.53
C LEU A 1015 24.23 -14.70 -2.61
N SER A 1016 24.82 -15.20 -1.53
CA SER A 1016 26.21 -15.66 -1.55
C SER A 1016 26.41 -16.88 -2.47
N VAL A 1017 25.36 -17.68 -2.67
CA VAL A 1017 25.35 -18.82 -3.60
C VAL A 1017 25.04 -18.38 -5.02
N VAL A 1018 24.09 -17.46 -5.21
CA VAL A 1018 23.57 -17.06 -6.54
C VAL A 1018 24.39 -15.95 -7.21
N ALA A 1019 24.85 -14.97 -6.44
CA ALA A 1019 25.58 -13.80 -6.93
C ALA A 1019 26.41 -13.18 -5.78
N TYR A 1020 27.60 -13.71 -5.55
CA TYR A 1020 28.49 -13.26 -4.47
C TYR A 1020 28.72 -11.73 -4.42
N PRO A 1021 28.93 -10.99 -5.55
CA PRO A 1021 29.09 -9.54 -5.50
C PRO A 1021 27.84 -8.81 -4.99
N CYS A 1022 26.65 -9.32 -5.32
CA CYS A 1022 25.39 -8.80 -4.81
C CYS A 1022 25.22 -9.11 -3.32
N ALA A 1023 25.65 -10.29 -2.87
CA ALA A 1023 25.67 -10.65 -1.45
C ALA A 1023 26.55 -9.68 -0.63
N TRP A 1024 27.72 -9.32 -1.15
CA TRP A 1024 28.60 -8.34 -0.51
C TRP A 1024 27.95 -6.95 -0.45
N SER A 1025 27.35 -6.50 -1.56
CA SER A 1025 26.64 -5.21 -1.61
C SER A 1025 25.48 -5.18 -0.60
N TRP A 1026 24.69 -6.28 -0.53
CA TRP A 1026 23.62 -6.46 0.45
C TRP A 1026 24.13 -6.37 1.88
N LYS A 1027 25.18 -7.11 2.21
CA LYS A 1027 25.81 -7.08 3.54
C LYS A 1027 26.27 -5.67 3.90
N HIS A 1028 26.93 -4.98 2.98
CA HIS A 1028 27.41 -3.61 3.21
C HIS A 1028 26.25 -2.62 3.38
N TRP A 1029 25.17 -2.79 2.62
CA TRP A 1029 23.97 -1.95 2.75
C TRP A 1029 23.31 -2.14 4.11
N ARG A 1030 23.09 -3.39 4.57
CA ARG A 1030 22.53 -3.67 5.91
C ARG A 1030 23.39 -3.09 7.03
N ARG A 1031 24.72 -3.16 6.90
CA ARG A 1031 25.64 -2.52 7.86
C ARG A 1031 25.46 -1.01 7.95
N ARG A 1032 25.24 -0.32 6.82
CA ARG A 1032 24.95 1.13 6.80
C ARG A 1032 23.64 1.45 7.52
N VAL A 1033 22.62 0.65 7.25
CA VAL A 1033 21.32 0.81 7.91
C VAL A 1033 21.45 0.60 9.42
N LYS A 1034 22.20 -0.42 9.86
CA LYS A 1034 22.41 -0.69 11.29
C LYS A 1034 23.19 0.42 12.01
N ILE A 1035 24.26 0.96 11.42
CA ILE A 1035 24.96 2.08 12.07
C ILE A 1035 24.09 3.33 12.13
N SER A 1036 23.31 3.62 11.09
CA SER A 1036 22.36 4.75 11.09
C SER A 1036 21.36 4.60 12.24
N ARG A 1037 20.82 3.39 12.42
CA ARG A 1037 19.89 3.09 13.52
C ARG A 1037 20.55 3.19 14.90
N LEU A 1038 21.80 2.76 15.05
CA LEU A 1038 22.54 2.92 16.31
C LEU A 1038 22.82 4.41 16.63
N GLN A 1039 23.14 5.21 15.61
CA GLN A 1039 23.34 6.65 15.77
C GLN A 1039 22.04 7.37 16.15
N GLU A 1040 20.94 7.02 15.50
CA GLU A 1040 19.61 7.55 15.82
C GLU A 1040 19.15 7.11 17.22
N TYR A 1041 19.36 5.84 17.58
CA TYR A 1041 19.06 5.33 18.92
C TYR A 1041 19.71 6.18 20.01
N VAL A 1042 21.03 6.37 19.95
CA VAL A 1042 21.76 7.13 20.98
C VAL A 1042 21.46 8.64 20.92
N LYS A 1043 21.15 9.19 19.75
CA LYS A 1043 20.94 10.63 19.57
C LYS A 1043 19.52 11.09 19.93
N SER A 1044 18.50 10.29 19.61
CA SER A 1044 17.09 10.69 19.71
C SER A 1044 16.20 9.76 20.52
N GLU A 1045 16.53 8.47 20.61
CA GLU A 1045 15.66 7.49 21.28
C GLU A 1045 16.04 7.24 22.75
N TYR A 1046 17.35 7.28 23.07
CA TYR A 1046 17.86 7.00 24.40
C TYR A 1046 18.10 8.27 25.22
N ASP A 1047 17.52 8.33 26.42
CA ASP A 1047 17.49 9.50 27.31
C ASP A 1047 18.84 9.85 27.97
N HIS A 1048 19.92 9.17 27.59
CA HIS A 1048 21.22 9.21 28.27
C HIS A 1048 21.14 8.95 29.79
N CYS A 1049 20.13 8.22 30.25
CA CYS A 1049 19.79 8.06 31.67
C CYS A 1049 20.90 7.42 32.50
N CYS A 1050 21.81 6.67 31.87
CA CYS A 1050 22.97 6.11 32.56
C CYS A 1050 24.00 7.17 32.96
N LEU A 1051 24.04 8.36 32.35
CA LEU A 1051 24.95 9.45 32.75
C LEU A 1051 24.48 10.14 34.03
N ARG A 1052 25.40 10.39 34.96
CA ARG A 1052 25.12 11.10 36.23
C ARG A 1052 24.87 12.59 36.02
N SER A 1053 25.58 13.21 35.08
CA SER A 1053 25.46 14.62 34.71
C SER A 1053 24.05 14.96 34.21
N CYS A 1054 23.36 15.88 34.88
CA CYS A 1054 22.02 16.36 34.49
C CYS A 1054 22.08 17.11 33.15
N ARG A 1055 23.11 17.93 32.95
CA ARG A 1055 23.33 18.71 31.73
C ARG A 1055 23.63 17.83 30.52
N SER A 1056 24.38 16.74 30.70
CA SER A 1056 24.64 15.78 29.62
C SER A 1056 23.35 15.12 29.13
N ARG A 1057 22.45 14.79 30.07
CA ARG A 1057 21.12 14.23 29.79
C ARG A 1057 20.22 15.25 29.10
N ALA A 1058 20.09 16.45 29.65
CA ALA A 1058 19.22 17.48 29.12
C ALA A 1058 19.59 17.95 27.70
N LEU A 1059 20.89 17.95 27.36
CA LEU A 1059 21.37 18.43 26.06
C LEU A 1059 21.55 17.32 25.02
N TYR A 1060 21.34 16.04 25.37
CA TYR A 1060 21.67 14.90 24.52
C TYR A 1060 23.10 14.99 23.93
N LYS A 1061 24.06 15.43 24.76
CA LYS A 1061 25.46 15.69 24.38
C LYS A 1061 26.47 14.82 25.10
N GLY A 1062 26.02 13.90 25.94
CA GLY A 1062 26.92 13.07 26.75
C GLY A 1062 27.50 11.85 26.03
N MET A 1063 26.93 11.43 24.91
CA MET A 1063 27.40 10.28 24.14
C MET A 1063 27.29 10.54 22.64
N LYS A 1064 28.21 9.98 21.85
CA LYS A 1064 28.16 10.00 20.38
C LYS A 1064 28.60 8.67 19.80
N VAL A 1065 27.85 8.15 18.83
CA VAL A 1065 28.21 6.90 18.13
C VAL A 1065 28.92 7.22 16.82
N GLY A 1066 30.12 6.66 16.67
CA GLY A 1066 30.94 6.72 15.46
C GLY A 1066 31.20 5.33 14.89
N ALA A 1067 31.58 5.27 13.62
CA ALA A 1067 32.05 4.04 12.99
C ALA A 1067 33.08 4.32 11.92
N THR A 1068 33.90 3.31 11.62
CA THR A 1068 34.85 3.36 10.53
C THR A 1068 34.13 3.30 9.17
N PRO A 1069 34.68 3.90 8.09
CA PRO A 1069 33.99 3.98 6.79
C PRO A 1069 33.70 2.62 6.13
N ASP A 1070 34.45 1.59 6.50
CA ASP A 1070 34.27 0.19 6.09
C ASP A 1070 33.22 -0.56 6.93
N LEU A 1071 32.71 0.07 8.00
CA LEU A 1071 31.65 -0.45 8.87
C LEU A 1071 31.98 -1.79 9.52
N MET A 1072 33.27 -2.05 9.79
CA MET A 1072 33.72 -3.22 10.53
C MET A 1072 33.85 -2.93 12.03
N VAL A 1073 34.17 -1.68 12.39
CA VAL A 1073 34.30 -1.24 13.78
C VAL A 1073 33.39 -0.04 14.03
N ALA A 1074 32.63 -0.11 15.12
CA ALA A 1074 31.85 0.99 15.66
C ALA A 1074 32.34 1.33 17.08
N TYR A 1075 32.09 2.55 17.54
CA TYR A 1075 32.49 3.01 18.86
C TYR A 1075 31.53 4.06 19.42
N ILE A 1076 31.53 4.22 20.74
CA ILE A 1076 30.78 5.23 21.49
C ILE A 1076 31.76 6.11 22.24
N ASP A 1077 31.68 7.41 21.99
CA ASP A 1077 32.46 8.44 22.68
C ASP A 1077 31.62 9.05 23.81
N PHE A 1078 32.20 9.09 25.01
CA PHE A 1078 31.57 9.67 26.21
C PHE A 1078 32.13 11.07 26.49
N PHE A 1079 31.26 12.03 26.81
CA PHE A 1079 31.61 13.42 27.09
C PHE A 1079 31.08 13.91 28.45
N LEU A 1080 31.89 14.71 29.15
CA LEU A 1080 31.51 15.43 30.38
C LEU A 1080 30.49 16.52 30.07
N GLY A 1081 29.42 16.61 30.86
CA GLY A 1081 28.41 17.67 30.72
C GLY A 1081 28.75 18.98 31.42
N GLY A 1082 29.79 19.01 32.26
CA GLY A 1082 30.23 20.18 33.02
C GLY A 1082 29.61 20.32 34.43
N ASP A 1083 28.58 19.54 34.76
CA ASP A 1083 28.00 19.51 36.13
C ASP A 1083 28.92 18.82 37.14
N GLU A 1084 29.76 17.92 36.65
CA GLU A 1084 30.78 17.21 37.43
C GLU A 1084 31.91 18.19 37.80
N LYS A 1085 31.71 18.98 38.87
CA LYS A 1085 32.71 19.92 39.40
C LYS A 1085 33.89 19.17 40.05
N ARG A 1086 34.78 18.57 39.24
CA ARG A 1086 36.14 18.24 39.65
C ARG A 1086 37.11 18.49 38.50
N LEU A 1087 37.98 19.49 38.69
CA LEU A 1087 39.12 19.80 37.81
C LEU A 1087 40.06 18.58 37.66
N ASP A 1088 40.05 17.64 38.61
CA ASP A 1088 40.94 16.47 38.64
C ASP A 1088 40.72 15.46 37.48
N ILE A 1089 39.52 15.37 36.89
CA ILE A 1089 39.28 14.48 35.73
C ILE A 1089 39.82 15.11 34.43
N VAL A 1090 39.83 16.44 34.35
CA VAL A 1090 40.28 17.20 33.16
C VAL A 1090 41.80 17.44 33.20
N SER A 1091 42.41 17.57 34.39
CA SER A 1091 43.83 17.89 34.52
C SER A 1091 44.78 16.68 34.61
N ILE A 1092 44.32 15.45 34.40
CA ILE A 1092 45.20 14.26 34.35
C ILE A 1092 45.07 13.55 32.99
N ILE A 1093 45.41 14.26 31.92
CA ILE A 1093 45.45 13.72 30.54
C ILE A 1093 46.41 12.51 30.43
N GLN A 1094 47.47 12.48 31.25
CA GLN A 1094 48.38 11.33 31.37
C GLN A 1094 47.68 10.04 31.85
N LYS A 1095 46.58 10.10 32.62
CA LYS A 1095 45.81 8.91 33.04
C LYS A 1095 44.99 8.29 31.90
N ARG A 1096 44.83 8.99 30.77
CA ARG A 1096 44.10 8.48 29.59
C ARG A 1096 44.97 7.55 28.75
N PHE A 1097 46.29 7.56 28.97
CA PHE A 1097 47.24 6.67 28.34
C PHE A 1097 47.61 5.52 29.27
N PRO A 1098 47.80 4.29 28.75
CA PRO A 1098 47.83 3.96 27.32
C PRO A 1098 46.44 3.86 26.67
N MET A 1099 46.35 4.32 25.42
CA MET A 1099 45.13 4.33 24.62
C MET A 1099 45.19 3.24 23.56
N CYS A 1100 44.13 2.42 23.46
CA CYS A 1100 43.98 1.42 22.40
C CYS A 1100 43.19 1.99 21.23
N ILE A 1101 43.75 1.91 20.02
CA ILE A 1101 43.07 2.29 18.78
C ILE A 1101 42.98 1.06 17.90
N ILE A 1102 41.74 0.61 17.64
CA ILE A 1102 41.47 -0.59 16.86
C ILE A 1102 41.49 -0.25 15.37
N PHE A 1103 42.12 -1.10 14.56
CA PHE A 1103 42.05 -0.97 13.10
C PHE A 1103 40.65 -1.34 12.60
N GLY A 1104 40.11 -0.53 11.69
CA GLY A 1104 39.03 -0.95 10.81
C GLY A 1104 39.53 -2.01 9.82
N GLY A 1105 38.61 -2.76 9.24
CA GLY A 1105 38.89 -3.82 8.28
C GLY A 1105 39.16 -5.19 8.91
N ASP A 1106 38.93 -6.24 8.13
CA ASP A 1106 39.19 -7.64 8.48
C ASP A 1106 40.38 -8.23 7.71
N GLY A 1107 41.10 -7.41 6.94
CA GLY A 1107 42.18 -7.86 6.07
C GLY A 1107 41.69 -8.63 4.84
N SER A 1108 40.39 -8.55 4.52
CA SER A 1108 39.85 -9.04 3.26
C SER A 1108 40.19 -8.10 2.11
N TYR A 1109 40.06 -8.59 0.88
CA TYR A 1109 40.26 -7.77 -0.30
C TYR A 1109 39.28 -6.56 -0.36
N MET A 1110 38.07 -6.71 0.19
CA MET A 1110 37.06 -5.64 0.23
C MET A 1110 37.23 -4.64 1.37
N ALA A 1111 37.85 -5.05 2.49
CA ALA A 1111 38.04 -4.21 3.67
C ALA A 1111 39.46 -4.44 4.23
N PRO A 1112 40.49 -3.79 3.63
CA PRO A 1112 41.85 -3.86 4.14
C PRO A 1112 41.91 -3.25 5.54
N TYR A 1113 42.92 -3.67 6.32
CA TYR A 1113 43.17 -3.04 7.62
C TYR A 1113 43.46 -1.56 7.46
N ASN A 1114 42.86 -0.74 8.31
CA ASN A 1114 42.92 0.72 8.23
C ASN A 1114 42.82 1.35 9.63
N LEU A 1115 43.80 2.16 10.00
CA LEU A 1115 43.75 3.06 11.15
C LEU A 1115 42.89 4.28 10.78
N HIS A 1116 41.67 4.31 11.30
CA HIS A 1116 40.77 5.44 11.09
C HIS A 1116 41.13 6.58 12.05
N ASN A 1117 41.59 7.70 11.48
CA ASN A 1117 41.86 8.92 12.23
C ASN A 1117 40.71 9.91 12.09
N ASP A 1118 39.98 10.14 13.17
CA ASP A 1118 38.94 11.15 13.22
C ASP A 1118 39.46 12.46 13.84
N THR A 1119 38.66 13.52 13.70
CA THR A 1119 39.06 14.85 14.20
C THR A 1119 39.26 14.86 15.72
N LEU A 1120 38.48 14.07 16.46
CA LEU A 1120 38.61 13.92 17.90
C LEU A 1120 39.96 13.27 18.27
N LEU A 1121 40.31 12.12 17.67
CA LEU A 1121 41.59 11.46 17.91
C LEU A 1121 42.79 12.32 17.47
N THR A 1122 42.67 13.00 16.33
CA THR A 1122 43.70 13.94 15.83
C THR A 1122 43.95 15.06 16.83
N ASN A 1123 42.89 15.65 17.38
CA ASN A 1123 43.01 16.75 18.34
C ASN A 1123 43.50 16.26 19.71
N LEU A 1124 43.13 15.04 20.13
CA LEU A 1124 43.60 14.44 21.38
C LEU A 1124 45.11 14.16 21.31
N LEU A 1125 45.59 13.54 20.23
CA LEU A 1125 47.01 13.27 20.03
C LEU A 1125 47.80 14.54 19.66
N GLY A 1126 47.12 15.52 19.04
CA GLY A 1126 47.61 16.85 18.72
C GLY A 1126 48.26 17.60 19.90
N GLN A 1127 47.97 17.19 21.13
CA GLN A 1127 48.53 17.76 22.35
C GLN A 1127 49.98 17.27 22.64
N HIS A 1128 50.36 16.09 22.15
CA HIS A 1128 51.70 15.51 22.30
C HIS A 1128 52.47 15.49 20.99
N VAL A 1129 51.80 15.10 19.90
CA VAL A 1129 52.35 14.94 18.56
C VAL A 1129 51.65 15.94 17.64
N PRO A 1130 52.37 16.78 16.89
CA PRO A 1130 51.74 17.70 15.94
C PRO A 1130 50.79 16.98 15.00
N ALA A 1131 49.64 17.58 14.71
CA ALA A 1131 48.62 16.97 13.86
C ALA A 1131 49.15 16.61 12.45
N THR A 1132 50.15 17.33 11.94
CA THR A 1132 50.83 17.03 10.68
C THR A 1132 51.60 15.70 10.76
N VAL A 1133 52.43 15.53 11.80
CA VAL A 1133 53.17 14.30 12.09
C VAL A 1133 52.21 13.12 12.26
N TRP A 1134 51.13 13.30 13.03
CA TRP A 1134 50.14 12.25 13.26
C TRP A 1134 49.42 11.83 11.98
N ASN A 1135 48.93 12.80 11.19
CA ASN A 1135 48.26 12.50 9.93
C ASN A 1135 49.19 11.80 8.93
N ARG A 1136 50.46 12.22 8.87
CA ARG A 1136 51.48 11.59 8.03
C ARG A 1136 51.77 10.16 8.47
N LEU A 1137 51.88 9.93 9.77
CA LEU A 1137 52.05 8.61 10.36
C LEU A 1137 50.88 7.67 10.02
N VAL A 1138 49.64 8.15 10.21
CA VAL A 1138 48.43 7.39 9.88
C VAL A 1138 48.40 7.02 8.39
N ALA A 1139 48.73 7.96 7.50
CA ALA A 1139 48.80 7.71 6.07
C ALA A 1139 49.86 6.65 5.72
N GLY A 1140 51.04 6.73 6.33
CA GLY A 1140 52.13 5.75 6.16
C GLY A 1140 51.73 4.36 6.66
N LEU A 1141 51.14 4.28 7.86
CA LEU A 1141 50.70 3.02 8.44
C LEU A 1141 49.59 2.37 7.59
N ASN A 1142 48.60 3.15 7.13
CA ASN A 1142 47.51 2.66 6.28
C ASN A 1142 48.02 2.13 4.93
N ALA A 1143 49.06 2.76 4.37
CA ALA A 1143 49.72 2.27 3.16
C ALA A 1143 50.36 0.88 3.36
N GLN A 1144 50.95 0.63 4.54
CA GLN A 1144 51.50 -0.69 4.89
C GLN A 1144 50.38 -1.71 5.21
N LEU A 1145 49.41 -1.34 6.05
CA LEU A 1145 48.28 -2.18 6.46
C LEU A 1145 47.43 -2.68 5.28
N ARG A 1146 47.33 -1.90 4.20
CA ARG A 1146 46.69 -2.30 2.93
C ARG A 1146 47.18 -3.66 2.42
N THR A 1147 48.46 -3.95 2.59
CA THR A 1147 49.09 -5.17 2.05
C THR A 1147 48.92 -6.40 2.97
N VAL A 1148 48.40 -6.19 4.18
CA VAL A 1148 48.17 -7.24 5.17
C VAL A 1148 46.93 -8.06 4.80
N ARG A 1149 47.10 -9.38 4.71
CA ARG A 1149 46.04 -10.34 4.35
C ARG A 1149 45.74 -11.26 5.50
N HIS A 1150 44.45 -11.47 5.79
CA HIS A 1150 44.02 -12.39 6.86
C HIS A 1150 44.56 -13.82 6.65
N GLY A 1151 44.51 -14.34 5.40
CA GLY A 1151 44.98 -15.69 5.07
C GLY A 1151 46.51 -15.90 5.16
N SER A 1152 47.28 -14.82 5.29
CA SER A 1152 48.75 -14.85 5.39
C SER A 1152 49.27 -13.82 6.41
N ILE A 1153 48.57 -13.69 7.56
CA ILE A 1153 48.81 -12.63 8.54
C ILE A 1153 50.25 -12.66 9.11
N ARG A 1154 50.79 -13.87 9.36
CA ARG A 1154 52.15 -14.08 9.88
C ARG A 1154 53.24 -13.47 9.01
N THR A 1155 53.13 -13.60 7.70
CA THR A 1155 54.13 -13.06 6.75
C THR A 1155 53.87 -11.60 6.40
N ALA A 1156 52.61 -11.16 6.48
CA ALA A 1156 52.23 -9.83 6.00
C ALA A 1156 52.35 -8.75 7.07
N LEU A 1157 52.26 -9.09 8.37
CA LEU A 1157 52.47 -8.15 9.47
C LEU A 1157 53.95 -7.84 9.77
N GLY A 1158 54.89 -8.71 9.41
CA GLY A 1158 56.32 -8.48 9.63
C GLY A 1158 56.80 -7.12 9.11
N PRO A 1159 56.55 -6.78 7.83
CA PRO A 1159 56.89 -5.47 7.27
C PRO A 1159 56.24 -4.27 7.99
N VAL A 1160 55.07 -4.47 8.62
CA VAL A 1160 54.39 -3.41 9.38
C VAL A 1160 55.10 -3.18 10.72
N VAL A 1161 55.49 -4.26 11.41
CA VAL A 1161 56.25 -4.18 12.66
C VAL A 1161 57.63 -3.55 12.42
N ASP A 1162 58.32 -3.96 11.35
CA ASP A 1162 59.59 -3.35 10.92
C ASP A 1162 59.42 -1.84 10.63
N TRP A 1163 58.34 -1.45 9.94
CA TRP A 1163 58.05 -0.05 9.63
C TRP A 1163 57.75 0.78 10.89
N ILE A 1164 56.98 0.22 11.84
CA ILE A 1164 56.69 0.89 13.11
C ILE A 1164 57.99 1.14 13.89
N ASN A 1165 58.88 0.14 13.97
CA ASN A 1165 60.14 0.25 14.70
C ASN A 1165 61.16 1.18 14.03
N SER A 1166 61.19 1.24 12.70
CA SER A 1166 62.18 2.04 11.96
C SER A 1166 61.73 3.47 11.63
N HIS A 1167 60.45 3.69 11.37
CA HIS A 1167 59.92 4.99 10.90
C HIS A 1167 59.06 5.69 11.94
N ALA A 1168 58.16 4.96 12.61
CA ALA A 1168 57.15 5.56 13.50
C ALA A 1168 57.70 5.86 14.90
N ASN A 1169 58.21 4.85 15.61
CA ASN A 1169 58.66 4.98 17.00
C ASN A 1169 59.81 5.98 17.19
N PRO A 1170 60.85 6.04 16.32
CA PRO A 1170 61.92 7.04 16.48
C PRO A 1170 61.43 8.50 16.43
N GLN A 1171 60.42 8.79 15.59
CA GLN A 1171 59.83 10.13 15.50
C GLN A 1171 58.90 10.43 16.67
N LEU A 1172 58.18 9.42 17.16
CA LEU A 1172 57.25 9.60 18.27
C LEU A 1172 57.94 9.65 19.64
N GLU A 1173 59.06 8.96 19.81
CA GLU A 1173 59.88 9.02 21.02
C GLU A 1173 60.37 10.45 21.32
N PHE A 1174 60.65 11.26 20.28
CA PHE A 1174 60.94 12.69 20.43
C PHE A 1174 59.81 13.47 21.10
N HIS A 1175 58.56 13.03 20.91
CA HIS A 1175 57.36 13.61 21.52
C HIS A 1175 56.94 12.89 22.83
N GLY A 1176 57.73 11.93 23.32
CA GLY A 1176 57.43 11.13 24.50
C GLY A 1176 56.28 10.14 24.30
N VAL A 1177 55.98 9.76 23.05
CA VAL A 1177 54.92 8.80 22.69
C VAL A 1177 55.55 7.55 22.10
N LYS A 1178 55.05 6.37 22.46
CA LYS A 1178 55.46 5.09 21.85
C LYS A 1178 54.23 4.34 21.33
N ILE A 1179 54.35 3.73 20.16
CA ILE A 1179 53.29 2.92 19.56
C ILE A 1179 53.75 1.47 19.42
N GLU A 1180 52.91 0.56 19.89
CA GLU A 1180 53.10 -0.87 19.70
C GLU A 1180 51.87 -1.51 19.06
N LEU A 1181 52.09 -2.48 18.17
CA LEU A 1181 51.02 -3.24 17.55
C LEU A 1181 50.46 -4.24 18.57
N GLY A 1182 49.15 -4.35 18.66
CA GLY A 1182 48.49 -5.28 19.56
C GLY A 1182 47.36 -6.04 18.87
N TRP A 1183 47.02 -7.20 19.43
CA TRP A 1183 45.74 -7.86 19.16
C TRP A 1183 44.86 -7.80 20.40
N PHE A 1184 43.56 -7.63 20.17
CA PHE A 1184 42.54 -7.54 21.19
C PHE A 1184 41.49 -8.63 20.92
N GLN A 1185 41.27 -9.51 21.89
CA GLN A 1185 40.27 -10.57 21.78
C GLN A 1185 38.88 -9.97 21.94
N ALA A 1186 38.08 -9.99 20.87
CA ALA A 1186 36.74 -9.40 20.89
C ALA A 1186 35.65 -10.40 21.29
N THR A 1187 35.82 -11.69 20.97
CA THR A 1187 34.76 -12.69 21.15
C THR A 1187 35.28 -14.03 21.69
N ALA A 1188 34.37 -14.81 22.27
CA ALA A 1188 34.64 -16.19 22.69
C ALA A 1188 34.93 -17.15 21.50
N SER A 1189 34.58 -16.76 20.27
CA SER A 1189 34.82 -17.55 19.05
C SER A 1189 36.28 -17.54 18.57
N GLY A 1190 37.16 -16.80 19.26
CA GLY A 1190 38.58 -16.70 18.94
C GLY A 1190 38.92 -15.63 17.89
N TYR A 1191 37.97 -14.75 17.56
CA TYR A 1191 38.24 -13.60 16.70
C TYR A 1191 39.01 -12.53 17.47
N TYR A 1192 40.17 -12.14 16.92
CA TYR A 1192 41.00 -11.06 17.44
C TYR A 1192 40.99 -9.87 16.46
N GLN A 1193 40.84 -8.68 17.01
CA GLN A 1193 40.97 -7.41 16.29
C GLN A 1193 42.40 -6.90 16.44
N LEU A 1194 42.98 -6.41 15.35
CA LEU A 1194 44.29 -5.76 15.39
C LEU A 1194 44.13 -4.28 15.72
N GLY A 1195 45.11 -3.71 16.39
CA GLY A 1195 45.18 -2.28 16.62
C GLY A 1195 46.55 -1.84 17.11
N ILE A 1196 46.62 -0.60 17.54
CA ILE A 1196 47.79 -0.01 18.18
C ILE A 1196 47.50 0.36 19.63
N VAL A 1197 48.49 0.19 20.48
CA VAL A 1197 48.53 0.73 21.84
C VAL A 1197 49.45 1.96 21.79
N VAL A 1198 48.91 3.12 22.13
CA VAL A 1198 49.65 4.38 22.23
C VAL A 1198 49.95 4.63 23.71
N ALA A 1199 51.22 4.65 24.09
CA ALA A 1199 51.68 4.96 25.45
C ALA A 1199 52.40 6.32 25.47
N VAL A 1200 52.28 7.08 26.56
CA VAL A 1200 52.86 8.41 26.71
C VAL A 1200 53.64 8.51 28.03
N GLY A 1201 54.89 8.98 27.98
CA GLY A 1201 55.81 9.08 29.11
C GLY A 1201 56.61 7.81 29.44
N ASP A 1202 57.43 7.85 30.49
CA ASP A 1202 58.28 6.74 30.97
C ASP A 1202 57.46 5.65 31.68
N TYR A 1203 56.43 5.12 31.02
CA TYR A 1203 55.89 3.80 31.33
C TYR A 1203 56.88 2.74 30.86
N THR A 1204 57.95 2.52 31.62
CA THR A 1204 58.85 1.39 31.40
C THR A 1204 58.10 0.10 31.72
N LEU A 1205 57.65 -0.61 30.68
CA LEU A 1205 57.14 -2.00 30.78
C LEU A 1205 58.15 -2.99 31.40
N LEU A 1206 59.34 -2.53 31.81
CA LEU A 1206 60.40 -3.28 32.48
C LEU A 1206 60.35 -3.25 34.02
N ASP A 1207 59.73 -2.27 34.68
CA ASP A 1207 59.63 -2.24 36.16
C ASP A 1207 58.51 -3.14 36.72
N LEU A 1208 57.83 -3.93 35.88
CA LEU A 1208 56.94 -5.01 36.32
C LEU A 1208 57.56 -6.42 36.28
N HIS A 1209 58.88 -6.52 36.08
CA HIS A 1209 59.62 -7.77 36.32
C HIS A 1209 60.18 -7.89 37.76
N GLN A 1210 59.96 -6.90 38.63
CA GLN A 1210 60.32 -6.95 40.06
C GLN A 1210 59.11 -6.80 41.01
N SER A 1211 58.00 -7.49 40.75
CA SER A 1211 57.07 -7.88 41.81
C SER A 1211 56.09 -8.91 41.27
N ASP A 1212 56.41 -10.19 41.44
CA ASP A 1212 55.50 -11.20 42.00
C ASP A 1212 56.22 -12.56 41.95
N THR A 1213 57.32 -12.64 42.69
CA THR A 1213 57.61 -13.85 43.45
C THR A 1213 56.38 -14.17 44.28
N TRP A 1214 55.75 -15.28 43.91
CA TRP A 1214 55.01 -16.16 44.80
C TRP A 1214 53.69 -15.62 45.33
N VAL A 1215 52.62 -16.30 44.94
CA VAL A 1215 51.77 -17.16 45.78
C VAL A 1215 50.60 -17.48 44.83
N GLY A 1216 50.44 -18.67 44.30
CA GLY A 1216 50.52 -19.94 45.00
C GLY A 1216 49.12 -20.55 44.97
N THR A 1217 49.11 -21.87 44.79
CA THR A 1217 48.04 -22.82 45.14
C THR A 1217 46.81 -22.90 44.24
N ASP A 1218 46.85 -23.98 43.44
CA ASP A 1218 45.91 -25.09 43.50
C ASP A 1218 44.43 -24.81 43.24
N GLU A 1219 43.95 -25.23 42.06
CA GLU A 1219 42.98 -26.32 41.98
C GLU A 1219 42.62 -26.60 40.52
N LEU A 1220 43.35 -27.56 39.94
CA LEU A 1220 43.01 -28.18 38.67
C LEU A 1220 42.31 -29.50 38.98
N MET A 1221 41.02 -29.47 39.38
CA MET A 1221 40.12 -30.63 39.29
C MET A 1221 38.67 -30.28 39.68
N ARG A 1222 37.82 -29.94 38.70
CA ARG A 1222 36.44 -30.46 38.69
C ARG A 1222 35.94 -30.62 37.26
N LYS A 1223 36.07 -31.87 36.80
CA LYS A 1223 35.32 -32.46 35.70
C LYS A 1223 33.86 -32.01 35.75
N ASN A 1224 33.38 -31.43 34.66
CA ASN A 1224 32.02 -31.63 34.14
C ASN A 1224 32.03 -31.31 32.65
N VAL A 1225 32.40 -32.31 31.84
CA VAL A 1225 32.06 -32.38 30.41
C VAL A 1225 31.18 -33.61 30.24
N ALA A 1226 29.90 -33.37 30.02
CA ALA A 1226 28.98 -34.33 29.42
C ALA A 1226 28.61 -33.84 28.00
N HIS A 1227 29.28 -34.47 27.04
CA HIS A 1227 28.75 -34.95 25.75
C HIS A 1227 28.11 -33.97 24.75
N GLY A 1228 28.82 -33.76 23.63
CA GLY A 1228 28.29 -33.06 22.45
C GLY A 1228 29.17 -33.04 21.18
N ARG A 1229 29.80 -34.16 20.81
CA ARG A 1229 30.19 -34.54 19.42
C ARG A 1229 31.38 -33.84 18.70
N LYS A 1230 32.53 -34.53 18.80
CA LYS A 1230 33.47 -34.98 17.74
C LYS A 1230 34.26 -33.96 16.88
N ASN A 1231 35.59 -34.08 17.06
CA ASN A 1231 36.72 -33.95 16.11
C ASN A 1231 37.39 -32.58 15.92
N VAL A 1232 38.21 -32.18 16.89
CA VAL A 1232 39.65 -31.91 16.64
C VAL A 1232 40.43 -32.41 17.86
N LYS A 1233 41.06 -33.58 17.71
CA LYS A 1233 42.02 -34.14 18.66
C LYS A 1233 43.37 -33.42 18.45
N GLN A 1234 44.07 -33.18 19.57
CA GLN A 1234 45.53 -33.20 19.71
C GLN A 1234 46.33 -32.04 19.08
N LEU A 1235 46.51 -30.96 19.86
CA LEU A 1235 47.77 -30.20 19.89
C LEU A 1235 47.94 -29.50 21.26
N GLN A 1236 47.90 -30.32 22.31
CA GLN A 1236 48.75 -30.11 23.48
C GLN A 1236 50.16 -30.60 23.09
N HIS A 1237 51.11 -29.69 22.88
CA HIS A 1237 52.52 -29.86 23.23
C HIS A 1237 53.30 -28.56 22.92
N SER A 1238 53.91 -28.00 23.97
CA SER A 1238 54.94 -26.94 24.01
C SER A 1238 54.67 -25.61 23.32
N TRP A 1239 54.30 -24.57 24.07
CA TRP A 1239 54.69 -23.17 23.79
C TRP A 1239 54.84 -22.36 25.09
N PRO A 1240 56.07 -22.05 25.54
CA PRO A 1240 56.32 -21.26 26.74
C PRO A 1240 56.32 -19.75 26.39
N TYR A 1241 55.15 -19.11 26.26
CA TYR A 1241 55.04 -17.63 26.10
C TYR A 1241 53.70 -17.06 26.64
N ILE A 1242 53.09 -17.70 27.65
CA ILE A 1242 51.83 -17.24 28.28
C ILE A 1242 52.07 -16.08 29.28
N SER A 1243 53.32 -15.68 29.57
CA SER A 1243 53.59 -14.60 30.53
C SER A 1243 53.25 -13.18 30.03
N ASN A 1244 53.25 -12.92 28.72
CA ASN A 1244 52.98 -11.56 28.17
C ASN A 1244 51.49 -11.21 28.01
N SER A 1245 50.57 -12.17 28.07
CA SER A 1245 49.13 -11.89 27.98
C SER A 1245 48.52 -11.43 29.31
N LEU A 1246 49.16 -11.78 30.43
CA LEU A 1246 48.70 -11.39 31.77
C LEU A 1246 49.10 -9.95 32.13
N SER A 1247 50.18 -9.41 31.57
CA SER A 1247 50.67 -8.06 31.88
C SER A 1247 49.78 -6.93 31.33
N LEU A 1248 49.13 -7.12 30.16
CA LEU A 1248 48.28 -6.09 29.57
C LEU A 1248 46.91 -5.98 30.26
N LYS A 1249 46.41 -7.07 30.87
CA LYS A 1249 45.07 -7.09 31.50
C LYS A 1249 44.89 -6.05 32.60
N ARG A 1250 45.98 -5.68 33.29
CA ARG A 1250 46.05 -4.62 34.31
C ARG A 1250 46.21 -3.21 33.69
N ILE A 1251 46.81 -3.12 32.50
CA ILE A 1251 47.12 -1.86 31.78
C ILE A 1251 45.91 -1.36 30.98
N THR A 1252 45.18 -2.25 30.31
CA THR A 1252 44.06 -1.92 29.41
C THR A 1252 42.68 -2.09 30.05
N GLY A 1253 42.60 -2.02 31.39
CA GLY A 1253 41.32 -2.02 32.11
C GLY A 1253 40.43 -3.25 31.88
N GLY A 1254 41.02 -4.43 31.67
CA GLY A 1254 40.29 -5.70 31.54
C GLY A 1254 40.14 -6.26 30.12
N ILE A 1255 40.58 -5.57 29.06
CA ILE A 1255 40.57 -6.13 27.70
C ILE A 1255 41.60 -7.26 27.59
N ASN A 1256 41.17 -8.46 27.20
CA ASN A 1256 42.08 -9.55 26.84
C ASN A 1256 42.82 -9.15 25.54
N GLY A 1257 44.12 -8.93 25.62
CA GLY A 1257 44.93 -8.59 24.46
C GLY A 1257 46.39 -8.92 24.66
N GLY A 1258 47.16 -8.92 23.58
CA GLY A 1258 48.60 -9.16 23.61
C GLY A 1258 49.35 -8.28 22.62
N LEU A 1259 50.56 -7.91 22.97
CA LEU A 1259 51.46 -7.15 22.10
C LEU A 1259 52.03 -8.05 20.99
N ILE A 1260 52.12 -7.50 19.78
CA ILE A 1260 52.62 -8.17 18.58
C ILE A 1260 54.04 -7.65 18.31
N ASN A 1261 55.01 -8.45 18.76
CA ASN A 1261 56.44 -8.27 18.47
C ASN A 1261 56.89 -9.41 17.55
N ASP A 1262 58.10 -9.34 17.01
CA ASP A 1262 58.65 -10.38 16.11
C ASP A 1262 58.59 -11.80 16.70
N ALA A 1263 58.70 -11.92 18.02
CA ALA A 1263 58.57 -13.19 18.74
C ALA A 1263 57.12 -13.72 18.78
N THR A 1264 56.13 -12.85 19.06
CA THR A 1264 54.72 -13.23 19.18
C THR A 1264 54.01 -13.34 17.83
N LEU A 1265 54.55 -12.71 16.78
CA LEU A 1265 54.02 -12.81 15.42
C LEU A 1265 53.93 -14.28 14.93
N LYS A 1266 54.87 -15.13 15.35
CA LYS A 1266 54.92 -16.55 14.97
C LYS A 1266 53.83 -17.39 15.65
N SER A 1267 53.28 -16.95 16.79
CA SER A 1267 52.28 -17.69 17.56
C SER A 1267 50.83 -17.34 17.20
N LEU A 1268 50.58 -16.36 16.32
CA LEU A 1268 49.23 -15.99 15.89
C LEU A 1268 48.58 -17.10 15.04
N ASP A 1269 47.38 -17.55 15.43
CA ASP A 1269 46.59 -18.52 14.68
C ASP A 1269 45.87 -17.88 13.48
N PHE A 1270 45.79 -18.63 12.37
CA PHE A 1270 45.09 -18.20 11.15
C PHE A 1270 44.34 -19.35 10.48
N ARG A 1271 43.14 -19.08 9.94
CA ARG A 1271 42.35 -20.05 9.15
C ARG A 1271 42.58 -19.86 7.65
N ARG A 1272 42.65 -20.96 6.90
CA ARG A 1272 42.66 -20.99 5.43
C ARG A 1272 41.30 -21.46 4.91
N ASP A 1273 40.63 -20.64 4.11
CA ASP A 1273 39.31 -20.95 3.53
C ASP A 1273 39.42 -21.71 2.20
N PHE A 1274 38.37 -22.46 1.81
CA PHE A 1274 38.29 -23.18 0.52
C PHE A 1274 38.43 -22.27 -0.71
N LEU A 1275 38.16 -20.97 -0.55
CA LEU A 1275 38.27 -19.96 -1.60
C LEU A 1275 39.69 -19.38 -1.75
N PHE A 1276 40.70 -19.99 -1.11
CA PHE A 1276 42.09 -19.57 -1.20
C PHE A 1276 42.63 -19.40 -2.65
N PRO A 1277 42.27 -20.22 -3.66
CA PRO A 1277 42.74 -20.00 -5.03
C PRO A 1277 42.27 -18.66 -5.63
N LEU A 1278 41.03 -18.24 -5.33
CA LEU A 1278 40.51 -16.95 -5.77
C LEU A 1278 41.21 -15.79 -5.08
N SER A 1279 41.74 -15.99 -3.86
CA SER A 1279 42.56 -14.99 -3.18
C SER A 1279 43.91 -14.71 -3.86
N LEU A 1280 44.39 -15.60 -4.74
CA LEU A 1280 45.56 -15.33 -5.58
C LEU A 1280 45.24 -14.35 -6.74
N LEU A 1281 43.98 -14.34 -7.20
CA LEU A 1281 43.51 -13.39 -8.21
C LEU A 1281 43.12 -12.04 -7.60
N LEU A 1282 42.60 -12.05 -6.36
CA LEU A 1282 42.15 -10.86 -5.63
C LEU A 1282 43.17 -10.48 -4.55
N CYS A 1283 44.15 -9.65 -4.92
CA CYS A 1283 45.22 -9.21 -4.02
C CYS A 1283 45.29 -7.68 -3.93
N ASN A 1284 45.33 -7.14 -2.70
CA ASN A 1284 45.70 -5.75 -2.46
C ASN A 1284 47.21 -5.60 -2.66
N THR A 1285 47.61 -4.81 -3.65
CA THR A 1285 49.01 -4.62 -4.06
C THR A 1285 49.47 -3.18 -3.82
N ARG A 1286 50.79 -2.96 -3.87
CA ARG A 1286 51.40 -1.61 -3.88
C ARG A 1286 51.13 -0.91 -5.22
N PRO A 1287 51.05 0.44 -5.25
CA PRO A 1287 50.82 1.19 -6.48
C PRO A 1287 52.06 1.14 -7.41
N VAL A 1288 51.83 1.22 -8.72
CA VAL A 1288 52.85 1.08 -9.79
C VAL A 1288 53.08 2.40 -10.56
N GLY A 1289 52.28 3.44 -10.30
CA GLY A 1289 52.49 4.80 -10.84
C GLY A 1289 52.10 5.04 -12.30
N ARG A 1290 51.83 3.99 -13.10
CA ARG A 1290 51.45 4.11 -14.52
C ARG A 1290 49.95 3.89 -14.77
N GLN A 1291 49.11 4.81 -14.30
CA GLN A 1291 47.65 4.66 -14.34
C GLN A 1291 47.08 4.57 -15.77
N ASP A 1292 47.52 5.46 -16.68
CA ASP A 1292 46.95 5.51 -18.03
C ASP A 1292 47.22 4.26 -18.86
N THR A 1293 48.43 3.70 -18.78
CA THR A 1293 48.79 2.48 -19.51
C THR A 1293 48.04 1.26 -19.01
N VAL A 1294 47.86 1.15 -17.69
CA VAL A 1294 47.10 0.04 -17.08
C VAL A 1294 45.64 0.13 -17.51
N GLN A 1295 45.05 1.32 -17.51
CA GLN A 1295 43.67 1.51 -17.96
C GLN A 1295 43.49 1.22 -19.46
N LEU A 1296 44.42 1.62 -20.34
CA LEU A 1296 44.36 1.27 -21.76
C LEU A 1296 44.38 -0.27 -21.96
N LEU A 1297 45.25 -0.98 -21.24
CA LEU A 1297 45.29 -2.44 -21.29
C LEU A 1297 43.98 -3.07 -20.80
N ILE A 1298 43.36 -2.51 -19.75
CA ILE A 1298 42.04 -2.95 -19.29
C ILE A 1298 40.98 -2.74 -20.39
N THR A 1299 40.96 -1.60 -21.09
CA THR A 1299 39.99 -1.36 -22.18
C THR A 1299 40.10 -2.37 -23.33
N LEU A 1300 41.33 -2.65 -23.79
CA LEU A 1300 41.59 -3.61 -24.87
C LEU A 1300 41.12 -5.01 -24.47
N MET A 1301 41.50 -5.45 -23.27
CA MET A 1301 41.16 -6.78 -22.77
C MET A 1301 39.66 -6.94 -22.53
N LEU A 1302 38.98 -5.89 -22.08
CA LEU A 1302 37.54 -5.90 -21.78
C LEU A 1302 36.69 -6.01 -23.05
N LEU A 1303 37.12 -5.38 -24.15
CA LEU A 1303 36.49 -5.55 -25.46
C LEU A 1303 36.77 -6.92 -26.08
N ALA A 1304 38.01 -7.42 -25.96
CA ALA A 1304 38.37 -8.75 -26.44
C ALA A 1304 37.56 -9.85 -25.71
N ASP A 1305 37.46 -9.77 -24.38
CA ASP A 1305 36.63 -10.68 -23.56
C ASP A 1305 35.16 -10.63 -23.98
N LEU A 1306 34.59 -9.44 -24.18
CA LEU A 1306 33.22 -9.30 -24.67
C LEU A 1306 33.01 -9.96 -26.05
N SER A 1307 33.93 -9.76 -27.00
CA SER A 1307 33.79 -10.31 -28.35
C SER A 1307 33.81 -11.84 -28.38
N VAL A 1308 34.71 -12.46 -27.60
CA VAL A 1308 34.84 -13.92 -27.54
C VAL A 1308 33.69 -14.53 -26.73
N THR A 1309 33.21 -13.85 -25.67
CA THR A 1309 32.02 -14.32 -24.92
C THR A 1309 30.77 -14.30 -25.80
N LEU A 1310 30.58 -13.26 -26.62
CA LEU A 1310 29.48 -13.19 -27.59
C LEU A 1310 29.55 -14.29 -28.65
N LEU A 1311 30.72 -14.53 -29.24
CA LEU A 1311 30.90 -15.61 -30.22
C LEU A 1311 30.66 -16.99 -29.61
N MET A 1312 31.10 -17.20 -28.36
CA MET A 1312 30.90 -18.45 -27.63
C MET A 1312 29.43 -18.68 -27.34
N LEU A 1313 28.73 -17.66 -26.83
CA LEU A 1313 27.31 -17.72 -26.58
C LEU A 1313 26.52 -17.95 -27.88
N LEU A 1314 26.87 -17.28 -28.98
CA LEU A 1314 26.23 -17.47 -30.28
C LEU A 1314 26.44 -18.90 -30.80
N GLN A 1315 27.65 -19.45 -30.65
CA GLN A 1315 27.94 -20.84 -31.02
C GLN A 1315 27.10 -21.82 -30.20
N PHE A 1316 27.06 -21.71 -28.86
CA PHE A 1316 26.25 -22.61 -28.02
C PHE A 1316 24.75 -22.44 -28.22
N TYR A 1317 24.28 -21.23 -28.49
CA TYR A 1317 22.88 -20.97 -28.78
C TYR A 1317 22.40 -21.76 -30.00
N TRP A 1318 23.21 -21.78 -31.07
CA TRP A 1318 22.90 -22.55 -32.28
C TRP A 1318 23.02 -24.06 -32.09
N ILE A 1319 23.97 -24.51 -31.26
CA ILE A 1319 24.20 -25.93 -30.99
C ILE A 1319 23.08 -26.53 -30.14
N ALA A 1320 22.78 -25.92 -28.99
CA ALA A 1320 21.67 -26.31 -28.14
C ALA A 1320 21.33 -25.20 -27.15
N LEU A 1321 20.07 -24.75 -27.15
CA LEU A 1321 19.58 -23.76 -26.18
C LEU A 1321 19.85 -24.20 -24.73
N ALA A 1322 19.73 -25.49 -24.42
CA ALA A 1322 20.05 -26.03 -23.10
C ALA A 1322 21.53 -25.81 -22.70
N ALA A 1323 22.46 -25.95 -23.64
CA ALA A 1323 23.88 -25.72 -23.39
C ALA A 1323 24.18 -24.21 -23.23
N PHE A 1324 23.59 -23.36 -24.07
CA PHE A 1324 23.62 -21.91 -23.91
C PHE A 1324 23.10 -21.47 -22.53
N LEU A 1325 21.92 -21.97 -22.16
CA LEU A 1325 21.30 -21.67 -20.87
C LEU A 1325 22.15 -22.18 -19.72
N SER A 1326 22.75 -23.37 -19.80
CA SER A 1326 23.61 -23.89 -18.72
C SER A 1326 24.82 -23.00 -18.47
N VAL A 1327 25.48 -22.52 -19.53
CA VAL A 1327 26.62 -21.60 -19.43
C VAL A 1327 26.23 -20.21 -18.93
N LEU A 1328 25.02 -19.75 -19.28
CA LEU A 1328 24.52 -18.43 -18.88
C LEU A 1328 23.91 -18.43 -17.46
N LEU A 1329 23.17 -19.48 -17.07
CA LEU A 1329 22.35 -19.56 -15.87
C LEU A 1329 23.12 -20.02 -14.62
N ILE A 1330 24.21 -20.78 -14.76
CA ILE A 1330 25.05 -21.06 -13.60
C ILE A 1330 25.73 -19.75 -13.21
N LEU A 1331 25.44 -19.25 -11.99
CA LEU A 1331 25.82 -17.91 -11.53
C LEU A 1331 25.41 -16.83 -12.55
N PRO A 1332 24.10 -16.58 -12.70
CA PRO A 1332 23.56 -15.77 -13.79
C PRO A 1332 24.17 -14.37 -13.78
N LEU A 1333 24.37 -13.81 -14.98
CA LEU A 1333 25.06 -12.53 -15.24
C LEU A 1333 26.56 -12.53 -14.98
N SER A 1334 27.16 -13.54 -14.33
CA SER A 1334 28.60 -13.49 -14.03
C SER A 1334 29.48 -13.45 -15.28
N LEU A 1335 29.06 -14.06 -16.41
CA LEU A 1335 29.83 -14.02 -17.66
C LEU A 1335 29.75 -12.65 -18.37
N LEU A 1336 28.60 -11.97 -18.34
CA LEU A 1336 28.35 -10.73 -19.07
C LEU A 1336 28.55 -9.45 -18.23
N SER A 1337 28.34 -9.52 -16.92
CA SER A 1337 28.54 -8.41 -15.97
C SER A 1337 29.97 -7.86 -15.84
N PRO A 1338 31.07 -8.59 -16.16
CA PRO A 1338 32.41 -8.03 -16.10
C PRO A 1338 32.58 -6.86 -17.09
N PHE A 1339 31.88 -6.87 -18.22
CA PHE A 1339 31.95 -5.77 -19.20
C PHE A 1339 31.39 -4.43 -18.66
N PRO A 1340 30.12 -4.33 -18.21
CA PRO A 1340 29.58 -3.09 -17.64
C PRO A 1340 30.25 -2.72 -16.32
N ALA A 1341 30.59 -3.70 -15.47
CA ALA A 1341 31.30 -3.43 -14.23
C ALA A 1341 32.71 -2.87 -14.50
N GLY A 1342 33.41 -3.41 -15.50
CA GLY A 1342 34.74 -2.94 -15.87
C GLY A 1342 34.74 -1.61 -16.62
N LEU A 1343 33.71 -1.32 -17.44
CA LEU A 1343 33.46 0.03 -17.96
C LEU A 1343 33.25 1.01 -16.80
N ASN A 1344 32.40 0.70 -15.83
CA ASN A 1344 32.18 1.57 -14.67
C ASN A 1344 33.45 1.77 -13.84
N ALA A 1345 34.29 0.73 -13.70
CA ALA A 1345 35.60 0.83 -13.07
C ALA A 1345 36.55 1.74 -13.87
N LEU A 1346 36.55 1.68 -15.20
CA LEU A 1346 37.36 2.53 -16.08
C LEU A 1346 37.04 4.02 -15.96
N PHE A 1347 35.80 4.37 -15.62
CA PHE A 1347 35.39 5.76 -15.39
C PHE A 1347 35.56 6.24 -13.94
N SER A 1348 36.15 5.43 -13.04
CA SER A 1348 36.45 5.85 -11.66
C SER A 1348 37.81 6.57 -11.58
N LYS A 1349 37.82 7.84 -11.12
CA LYS A 1349 39.05 8.62 -10.86
C LYS A 1349 39.24 8.95 -9.38
N GLU A 1350 38.16 9.06 -8.61
CA GLU A 1350 38.22 9.47 -7.20
C GLU A 1350 38.38 8.29 -6.23
N PRO A 1351 39.07 8.48 -5.09
CA PRO A 1351 39.27 7.44 -4.08
C PRO A 1351 37.94 6.89 -3.53
N ARG A 1352 36.90 7.72 -3.40
CA ARG A 1352 35.55 7.26 -2.99
C ARG A 1352 34.92 6.25 -3.96
N ARG A 1353 35.38 6.20 -5.21
CA ARG A 1353 34.89 5.28 -6.25
C ARG A 1353 35.73 4.00 -6.40
N ALA A 1354 36.80 3.83 -5.60
CA ALA A 1354 37.60 2.60 -5.60
C ALA A 1354 36.78 1.34 -5.26
N SER A 1355 35.68 1.48 -4.51
CA SER A 1355 34.73 0.39 -4.24
C SER A 1355 34.10 -0.17 -5.52
N LEU A 1356 33.90 0.64 -6.57
CA LEU A 1356 33.34 0.17 -7.83
C LEU A 1356 34.33 -0.73 -8.59
N SER A 1357 35.60 -0.34 -8.63
CA SER A 1357 36.66 -1.18 -9.21
C SER A 1357 36.85 -2.49 -8.46
N ARG A 1358 36.67 -2.49 -7.14
CA ARG A 1358 36.64 -3.71 -6.33
C ARG A 1358 35.45 -4.61 -6.71
N VAL A 1359 34.26 -4.07 -6.91
CA VAL A 1359 33.11 -4.86 -7.38
C VAL A 1359 33.36 -5.48 -8.77
N TYR A 1360 34.01 -4.78 -9.70
CA TYR A 1360 34.41 -5.35 -11.00
C TYR A 1360 35.33 -6.57 -10.85
N SER A 1361 36.35 -6.50 -9.98
CA SER A 1361 37.24 -7.64 -9.75
C SER A 1361 36.50 -8.87 -9.20
N LEU A 1362 35.46 -8.69 -8.37
CA LEU A 1362 34.62 -9.79 -7.88
C LEU A 1362 33.83 -10.43 -9.02
N TRP A 1363 33.22 -9.63 -9.90
CA TRP A 1363 32.52 -10.15 -11.07
C TRP A 1363 33.45 -10.94 -11.99
N ASN A 1364 34.64 -10.41 -12.28
CA ASN A 1364 35.63 -11.12 -13.09
C ASN A 1364 36.04 -12.46 -12.45
N ALA A 1365 36.28 -12.48 -11.14
CA ALA A 1365 36.61 -13.72 -10.40
C ALA A 1365 35.46 -14.74 -10.44
N THR A 1366 34.20 -14.30 -10.24
CA THR A 1366 33.04 -15.21 -10.31
C THR A 1366 32.83 -15.80 -11.70
N SER A 1367 33.11 -15.05 -12.76
CA SER A 1367 32.88 -15.50 -14.14
C SER A 1367 33.73 -16.71 -14.59
N LEU A 1368 34.78 -17.06 -13.84
CA LEU A 1368 35.59 -18.26 -14.06
C LEU A 1368 34.78 -19.56 -13.85
N SER A 1369 33.73 -19.55 -13.02
CA SER A 1369 32.83 -20.71 -12.88
C SER A 1369 32.11 -21.04 -14.18
N ASN A 1370 31.67 -20.03 -14.93
CA ASN A 1370 30.87 -20.21 -16.15
C ASN A 1370 31.70 -20.76 -17.29
N ILE A 1371 32.99 -20.39 -17.33
CA ILE A 1371 33.95 -21.01 -18.25
C ILE A 1371 34.11 -22.50 -17.93
N GLY A 1372 34.18 -22.86 -16.64
CA GLY A 1372 34.20 -24.26 -16.20
C GLY A 1372 32.98 -25.06 -16.69
N VAL A 1373 31.79 -24.46 -16.65
CA VAL A 1373 30.56 -25.08 -17.17
C VAL A 1373 30.58 -25.23 -18.69
N ALA A 1374 31.06 -24.24 -19.43
CA ALA A 1374 31.15 -24.31 -20.89
C ALA A 1374 31.99 -25.50 -21.36
N PHE A 1375 33.09 -25.82 -20.65
CA PHE A 1375 33.87 -27.03 -20.89
C PHE A 1375 33.06 -28.32 -20.66
N ILE A 1376 32.19 -28.36 -19.64
CA ILE A 1376 31.34 -29.52 -19.33
C ILE A 1376 30.22 -29.68 -20.39
N CYS A 1377 29.61 -28.59 -20.85
CA CYS A 1377 28.57 -28.65 -21.87
C CYS A 1377 29.09 -29.16 -23.22
N CYS A 1378 30.29 -28.76 -23.64
CA CYS A 1378 30.93 -29.33 -24.83
C CYS A 1378 31.14 -30.85 -24.70
N LEU A 1379 31.57 -31.33 -23.53
CA LEU A 1379 31.74 -32.76 -23.25
C LEU A 1379 30.42 -33.53 -23.37
N LEU A 1380 29.32 -32.98 -22.83
CA LEU A 1380 28.00 -33.60 -22.91
C LEU A 1380 27.43 -33.62 -24.32
N HIS A 1381 27.55 -32.53 -25.08
CA HIS A 1381 27.00 -32.47 -26.43
C HIS A 1381 27.74 -33.41 -27.39
N TYR A 1382 29.06 -33.52 -27.25
CA TYR A 1382 29.87 -34.50 -27.98
C TYR A 1382 29.48 -35.95 -27.64
N ALA A 1383 29.07 -36.23 -26.41
CA ALA A 1383 28.60 -37.56 -26.01
C ALA A 1383 27.20 -37.89 -26.56
N LEU A 1384 26.27 -36.92 -26.59
CA LEU A 1384 24.87 -37.13 -27.00
C LEU A 1384 24.67 -37.28 -28.51
N SER A 1385 25.44 -36.55 -29.33
CA SER A 1385 25.32 -36.63 -30.80
C SER A 1385 25.66 -38.02 -31.36
N HIS A 1386 26.42 -38.82 -30.61
CA HIS A 1386 26.75 -40.21 -30.96
C HIS A 1386 25.56 -41.20 -30.83
N PHE A 1387 24.47 -40.86 -30.13
CA PHE A 1387 23.40 -41.81 -29.78
C PHE A 1387 22.10 -41.75 -30.63
N HIS A 1388 21.88 -40.77 -31.52
CA HIS A 1388 20.60 -40.64 -32.25
C HIS A 1388 20.49 -41.49 -33.55
N HIS A 1389 19.53 -42.43 -33.53
CA HIS A 1389 19.11 -43.44 -34.54
C HIS A 1389 18.28 -42.89 -35.74
N PRO A 1390 18.03 -43.67 -36.82
CA PRO A 1390 17.57 -43.18 -38.14
C PRO A 1390 16.12 -43.57 -38.50
N ASP A 1391 15.29 -42.60 -38.89
CA ASP A 1391 14.10 -42.78 -39.73
C ASP A 1391 13.92 -41.53 -40.62
N GLU A 1392 13.38 -41.72 -41.83
CA GLU A 1392 13.25 -40.78 -42.96
C GLU A 1392 14.48 -40.60 -43.87
N THR A 1393 14.34 -41.10 -45.10
CA THR A 1393 15.38 -41.20 -46.14
C THR A 1393 15.91 -39.87 -46.68
N SER A 1394 15.30 -38.73 -46.36
CA SER A 1394 15.78 -37.39 -46.76
C SER A 1394 16.77 -36.75 -45.77
N THR A 1395 16.97 -37.33 -44.58
CA THR A 1395 17.82 -36.75 -43.51
C THR A 1395 19.29 -37.17 -43.55
N ARG A 1396 19.65 -38.18 -44.38
CA ARG A 1396 20.99 -38.80 -44.39
C ARG A 1396 22.14 -37.84 -44.79
N ASN A 1397 21.84 -36.79 -45.56
CA ASN A 1397 22.85 -35.85 -46.04
C ASN A 1397 23.18 -34.72 -45.04
N VAL A 1398 22.48 -34.61 -43.90
CA VAL A 1398 22.64 -33.52 -42.92
C VAL A 1398 23.73 -33.81 -41.86
N LYS A 1399 24.22 -35.04 -41.72
CA LYS A 1399 24.99 -35.52 -40.55
C LYS A 1399 26.49 -35.15 -40.45
N ARG A 1400 27.13 -34.46 -41.41
CA ARG A 1400 28.62 -34.43 -41.51
C ARG A 1400 29.37 -33.14 -41.12
N GLU A 1401 28.75 -32.07 -40.60
CA GLU A 1401 29.45 -30.75 -40.42
C GLU A 1401 29.53 -30.11 -39.00
N ASP A 1402 29.07 -30.73 -37.90
CA ASP A 1402 28.90 -30.05 -36.57
C ASP A 1402 30.09 -30.11 -35.53
N ASP A 1403 31.34 -30.47 -35.88
CA ASP A 1403 32.42 -30.89 -34.93
C ASP A 1403 33.35 -29.80 -34.27
N LYS A 1404 33.05 -28.50 -34.19
CA LYS A 1404 34.01 -27.43 -33.76
C LYS A 1404 33.69 -26.60 -32.48
N CYS A 1405 33.13 -27.16 -31.41
CA CYS A 1405 32.64 -26.39 -30.22
C CYS A 1405 33.69 -25.90 -29.17
N TRP A 1406 34.93 -26.44 -29.15
CA TRP A 1406 35.86 -26.27 -28.01
C TRP A 1406 36.75 -25.01 -27.98
N LEU A 1407 36.88 -24.29 -29.10
CA LEU A 1407 37.94 -23.30 -29.29
C LEU A 1407 37.76 -22.03 -28.43
N LEU A 1408 36.53 -21.55 -28.28
CA LEU A 1408 36.24 -20.26 -27.66
C LEU A 1408 36.36 -20.24 -26.11
N PRO A 1409 35.96 -21.28 -25.36
CA PRO A 1409 36.12 -21.32 -23.90
C PRO A 1409 37.57 -21.22 -23.39
N ILE A 1410 38.54 -21.79 -24.12
CA ILE A 1410 39.97 -21.75 -23.74
C ILE A 1410 40.52 -20.31 -23.79
N ILE A 1411 40.16 -19.55 -24.82
CA ILE A 1411 40.64 -18.18 -25.03
C ILE A 1411 40.12 -17.26 -23.91
N LEU A 1412 38.88 -17.45 -23.46
CA LEU A 1412 38.27 -16.67 -22.38
C LEU A 1412 38.97 -16.85 -21.03
N PHE A 1413 39.39 -18.06 -20.69
CA PHE A 1413 40.07 -18.34 -19.42
C PHE A 1413 41.38 -17.53 -19.27
N LEU A 1414 42.15 -17.41 -20.35
CA LEU A 1414 43.40 -16.67 -20.38
C LEU A 1414 43.17 -15.17 -20.22
N PHE A 1415 42.17 -14.61 -20.90
CA PHE A 1415 41.85 -13.18 -20.83
C PHE A 1415 41.45 -12.73 -19.43
N LYS A 1416 40.57 -13.49 -18.76
CA LYS A 1416 40.08 -13.14 -17.42
C LYS A 1416 41.16 -13.17 -16.33
N SER A 1417 42.09 -14.12 -16.42
CA SER A 1417 43.23 -14.23 -15.48
C SER A 1417 44.19 -13.03 -15.57
N ILE A 1418 44.42 -12.51 -16.78
CA ILE A 1418 45.25 -11.32 -17.02
C ILE A 1418 44.52 -10.06 -16.54
N GLN A 1419 43.22 -9.93 -16.83
CA GLN A 1419 42.40 -8.80 -16.38
C GLN A 1419 42.44 -8.63 -14.84
N ALA A 1420 42.35 -9.73 -14.08
CA ALA A 1420 42.37 -9.69 -12.61
C ALA A 1420 43.63 -8.99 -12.05
N ARG A 1421 44.80 -9.21 -12.66
CA ARG A 1421 46.05 -8.57 -12.24
C ARG A 1421 46.09 -7.07 -12.53
N PHE A 1422 45.64 -6.65 -13.71
CA PHE A 1422 45.63 -5.22 -14.07
C PHE A 1422 44.66 -4.41 -13.21
N VAL A 1423 43.52 -4.99 -12.83
CA VAL A 1423 42.53 -4.33 -11.96
C VAL A 1423 43.11 -4.11 -10.56
N ASN A 1424 43.84 -5.08 -10.00
CA ASN A 1424 44.49 -4.92 -8.70
C ASN A 1424 45.50 -3.75 -8.67
N TRP A 1425 46.28 -3.58 -9.75
CA TRP A 1425 47.18 -2.43 -9.88
C TRP A 1425 46.42 -1.12 -10.05
N HIS A 1426 45.29 -1.13 -10.77
CA HIS A 1426 44.47 0.06 -10.92
C HIS A 1426 43.88 0.53 -9.58
N ILE A 1427 43.35 -0.39 -8.78
CA ILE A 1427 42.79 -0.10 -7.44
C ILE A 1427 43.88 0.43 -6.51
N ALA A 1428 45.12 -0.10 -6.59
CA ALA A 1428 46.25 0.41 -5.81
C ALA A 1428 46.61 1.85 -6.16
N ASN A 1429 46.65 2.19 -7.45
CA ASN A 1429 46.95 3.55 -7.91
C ASN A 1429 45.84 4.56 -7.56
N LEU A 1430 44.57 4.13 -7.46
CA LEU A 1430 43.45 5.03 -7.12
C LEU A 1430 43.38 5.37 -5.63
N GLU A 1431 43.78 4.45 -4.76
CA GLU A 1431 43.65 4.63 -3.31
C GLU A 1431 44.88 5.27 -2.67
N ILE A 1432 46.07 5.14 -3.29
CA ILE A 1432 47.31 5.76 -2.82
C ILE A 1432 47.86 6.65 -3.93
N GLU A 1433 47.59 7.95 -3.82
CA GLU A 1433 48.12 8.97 -4.73
C GLU A 1433 49.55 9.39 -4.36
N ASP A 1434 49.88 9.35 -3.06
CA ASP A 1434 51.20 9.73 -2.57
C ASP A 1434 52.16 8.54 -2.47
N PHE A 1435 53.05 8.45 -3.47
CA PHE A 1435 54.05 7.38 -3.55
C PHE A 1435 55.15 7.48 -2.49
N SER A 1436 55.35 8.66 -1.86
CA SER A 1436 56.38 8.87 -0.85
C SER A 1436 56.10 8.11 0.47
N LEU A 1437 54.86 7.64 0.66
CA LEU A 1437 54.47 6.79 1.80
C LEU A 1437 55.19 5.44 1.86
N PHE A 1438 55.74 4.98 0.73
CA PHE A 1438 56.53 3.74 0.64
C PHE A 1438 58.04 3.98 0.62
N CYS A 1439 58.51 5.19 0.94
CA CYS A 1439 59.94 5.46 1.07
C CYS A 1439 60.54 4.53 2.13
N PRO A 1440 61.62 3.78 1.79
CA PRO A 1440 62.29 2.89 2.75
C PRO A 1440 63.20 3.64 3.74
N ASP A 1441 63.54 4.89 3.45
CA ASP A 1441 64.38 5.75 4.28
C ASP A 1441 63.49 6.63 5.20
N PRO A 1442 63.62 6.52 6.54
CA PRO A 1442 62.79 7.25 7.49
C PRO A 1442 62.96 8.77 7.39
N ASP A 1443 64.17 9.27 7.12
CA ASP A 1443 64.40 10.72 7.00
C ASP A 1443 63.69 11.28 5.76
N ALA A 1444 63.72 10.54 4.64
CA ALA A 1444 63.03 10.94 3.41
C ALA A 1444 61.49 10.88 3.55
N PHE A 1445 60.98 9.92 4.33
CA PHE A 1445 59.55 9.80 4.64
C PHE A 1445 59.04 11.02 5.42
N TRP A 1446 59.79 11.46 6.44
CA TRP A 1446 59.46 12.63 7.26
C TRP A 1446 59.80 13.96 6.57
N ALA A 1447 60.78 14.02 5.67
CA ALA A 1447 61.10 15.24 4.92
C ALA A 1447 59.95 15.77 4.03
N HIS A 1448 58.97 14.91 3.71
CA HIS A 1448 57.76 15.28 2.98
C HIS A 1448 56.61 15.73 3.91
N GLU A 1449 56.90 16.05 5.18
CA GLU A 1449 55.90 16.62 6.06
C GLU A 1449 55.45 17.98 5.51
N PRO A 1450 54.14 18.23 5.30
CA PRO A 1450 53.64 19.47 4.69
C PRO A 1450 53.75 20.71 5.62
N GLY A 1451 54.77 20.79 6.47
CA GLY A 1451 54.98 21.86 7.46
C GLY A 1451 56.43 22.06 7.96
N LEU A 1452 57.41 21.28 7.48
CA LEU A 1452 58.83 21.66 7.47
C LEU A 1452 59.13 22.35 6.14
#